data_AF-A0A4R7VUS8-F1
#
_entry.id   AF-A0A4R7VUS8-F1
#
_cell.length_a   1.000
_cell.length_b   1.000
_cell.length_c   1.000
_cell.angle_alpha   90.00
_cell.angle_beta   90.00
_cell.angle_gamma   90.00
#
_symmetry.space_group_name_H-M   'P 1'
#
loop_
_entity.id
_entity.type
_entity.pdbx_description
1 polymer ?
#
loop_
_entity_poly.entity_id
_entity_poly.type
_entity_poly.pdbx_seq_one_letter_code
_entity_poly.pdbx_strand_id
1 'polypeptide(L)'
;MRTDRLVPLPDMVRAGASRAGIAFADVRREVTHAELAARTERLAGHLADLGVRPADRVVVLLDGVAGVESVVATVRAGAVAVPLDATVDDAELARLVADARATTVITDAACARRVSPRTLIVDGPYDGAALDYEMLATTDPVSAARDGADLDGVSFLCHTAGVTGPRRGVPTTQRNLLWAALGSYGDVLSAKDRLLWTLPLHCGPAHVFAALATGVTVWLAAGRNSTEVRHALAEQQSTVIAANAMMFAELRRLTQSVRFGLLVGSGRADSRFPLLTVYTITETAGPVAMSRPGNDGLVPIPGVRVAVADDGEILVSGPTVTTGGWYQTGDLGTRDELERLTVTGRVADLINVGDEVVRLEEVDAALRSVPGVRDAAIAHGPVAYVVADDVDAGDLFTACRTALTAAAVPAELYGVRAIPRTATGSPLRHRLPGLPARLLGVAAGTHETLFAQHWEPLPEVTGEPGRWAVTGPAELTAGLDAPGFVVEAGHSTVAEVVGSWLAEHTHIRLVLLTHGAVHAGGYAPDPDGAAIWSLGRQAQSRHPGRLVLLDADKVTDAALVAAVASGEPELALRAGELLRPTYTAVPSASAGRPLSGTVVVVGDEPSLAYHLVAAHDVRELILTGPASPPEVPGVDVVHRAGIAEALEERLVDGVVGVDLTAREAWTLHETTLAHNLSAFVLLNSHPSAVADALVRHRRILELPAVSVTWNHDGFTTLPPSWRTPVVDAALAVAEPCVVAGLRGARAAEAVRESLKERVLSAQDRVGVLLDVVRAELVGVLGLPVARGMSFRELGLDWLATVRFRTRLCAATGLDLPATLTSVHPTPTALAEHLLSALGVLPPLKAIKSLQSTVDVVEQAPPQPQLVPWLLSAPTEQALREEAAWLARALGDHDVLATARTLAARPVYPHRAAITGTTREELTDGLRAVAAGALPSTVVGSGGVAFLFTGQGAQRVGMGAELSARFPVFRTAFDEACDAFAPHLPTPLNDVLNTEALHDTEFSQPALFAVQVALLRLLESWGVRPDYVAGHAAGELAAAYAAGVWSLADAAQLVAARARLMQALPRTGAMVVVEATVEQIAPLLSPTVSVAAVNGPTTLVLSGEASATLAAAEELADRGRKTRRIPVTHAFHSPQMDPMLARLESIAHTIPHRTPVIPLISTLSGEEETPDARHWATQARSTVHFTKTLATLTGRGVETFVELGPDAVLTRMTRNNAPDRVAVPTMADRQPETSTVARAFGRLFTLGSTRDTLAFFPAVPEIPLPDREPHRRSA
;
A
#
# COMPACT_ATOMS: atom_id res chain seq x y z
N MET A 1 31.82 16.14 -32.53
CA MET A 1 30.61 16.91 -32.19
C MET A 1 30.80 18.36 -32.62
N ARG A 2 29.84 18.93 -33.34
CA ARG A 2 29.82 20.35 -33.75
C ARG A 2 29.29 21.24 -32.62
N THR A 3 30.15 21.55 -31.63
CA THR A 3 29.81 22.42 -30.49
C THR A 3 29.44 23.84 -30.93
N ASP A 4 29.83 24.27 -32.12
CA ASP A 4 29.42 25.52 -32.77
C ASP A 4 27.91 25.61 -33.00
N ARG A 5 27.19 24.48 -32.99
CA ARG A 5 25.73 24.42 -33.11
C ARG A 5 24.99 24.42 -31.77
N LEU A 6 25.71 24.41 -30.65
CA LEU A 6 25.14 24.46 -29.31
C LEU A 6 24.89 25.93 -28.92
N VAL A 7 23.76 26.46 -29.37
CA VAL A 7 23.31 27.84 -29.08
C VAL A 7 21.92 27.81 -28.44
N PRO A 8 21.52 28.85 -27.69
CA PRO A 8 20.16 28.94 -27.16
C PRO A 8 19.09 28.72 -28.24
N LEU A 9 17.99 28.05 -27.87
CA LEU A 9 16.88 27.74 -28.75
C LEU A 9 16.30 28.99 -29.47
N PRO A 10 16.13 30.16 -28.81
CA PRO A 10 15.74 31.40 -29.50
C PRO A 10 16.70 31.79 -30.63
N ASP A 11 18.02 31.66 -30.40
CA ASP A 11 19.05 31.98 -31.39
C ASP A 11 19.03 30.99 -32.56
N MET A 12 18.82 29.71 -32.27
CA MET A 12 18.72 28.66 -33.28
C MET A 12 17.52 28.88 -34.22
N VAL A 13 16.37 29.26 -33.66
CA VAL A 13 15.16 29.58 -34.44
C VAL A 13 15.38 30.82 -35.31
N ARG A 14 15.95 31.90 -34.75
CA ARG A 14 16.25 33.13 -35.50
C ARG A 14 17.26 32.90 -36.62
N ALA A 15 18.36 32.19 -36.32
CA ALA A 15 19.37 31.86 -37.33
C ALA A 15 18.82 30.93 -38.42
N GLY A 16 17.88 30.05 -38.07
CA GLY A 16 17.21 29.14 -38.99
C GLY A 16 16.20 29.83 -39.93
N ALA A 17 15.66 30.99 -39.56
CA ALA A 17 14.57 31.66 -40.29
C ALA A 17 14.90 31.99 -41.75
N SER A 18 16.18 32.14 -42.11
CA SER A 18 16.63 32.38 -43.48
C SER A 18 16.73 31.12 -44.35
N ARG A 19 16.55 29.93 -43.77
CA ARG A 19 16.60 28.66 -44.51
C ARG A 19 15.33 28.46 -45.33
N ALA A 20 15.50 28.08 -46.59
CA ALA A 20 14.40 27.67 -47.44
C ALA A 20 13.95 26.24 -47.09
N GLY A 21 12.64 26.01 -47.02
CA GLY A 21 12.04 24.69 -46.80
C GLY A 21 11.19 24.58 -45.54
N ILE A 22 10.56 23.40 -45.40
CA ILE A 22 9.67 23.05 -44.30
C ILE A 22 10.52 22.65 -43.08
N ALA A 23 10.24 23.25 -41.92
CA ALA A 23 10.83 22.86 -40.66
C ALA A 23 10.07 21.67 -40.05
N PHE A 24 8.77 21.85 -39.84
CA PHE A 24 7.88 20.83 -39.28
C PHE A 24 6.59 20.73 -40.09
N ALA A 25 6.05 19.52 -40.17
CA ALA A 25 4.77 19.23 -40.80
C ALA A 25 4.03 18.15 -40.02
N ASP A 26 2.71 18.22 -40.02
CA ASP A 26 1.81 17.14 -39.61
C ASP A 26 0.59 17.11 -40.56
N VAL A 27 -0.45 16.35 -40.22
CA VAL A 27 -1.65 16.27 -41.06
C VAL A 27 -2.50 17.55 -41.09
N ARG A 28 -2.33 18.45 -40.13
CA ARG A 28 -3.12 19.69 -40.00
C ARG A 28 -2.39 20.88 -40.60
N ARG A 29 -1.07 20.95 -40.48
CA ARG A 29 -0.28 22.12 -40.88
C ARG A 29 1.14 21.77 -41.30
N GLU A 30 1.68 22.60 -42.19
CA GLU A 30 3.11 22.67 -42.52
C GLU A 30 3.63 24.05 -42.16
N VAL A 31 4.82 24.12 -41.55
CA VAL A 31 5.48 25.38 -41.19
C VAL A 31 6.89 25.42 -41.73
N THR A 32 7.20 26.47 -42.47
CA THR A 32 8.58 26.79 -42.89
C THR A 32 9.41 27.29 -41.72
N HIS A 33 10.73 27.33 -41.86
CA HIS A 33 11.60 27.90 -40.82
C HIS A 33 11.28 29.36 -40.50
N ALA A 34 10.90 30.16 -41.51
CA ALA A 34 10.51 31.55 -41.33
C ALA A 34 9.18 31.70 -40.58
N GLU A 35 8.18 30.87 -40.93
CA GLU A 35 6.88 30.86 -40.25
C GLU A 35 7.00 30.39 -38.80
N LEU A 36 7.81 29.36 -38.54
CA LEU A 36 8.07 28.91 -37.17
C LEU A 36 8.67 30.04 -36.32
N ALA A 37 9.63 30.79 -36.85
CA ALA A 37 10.22 31.93 -36.15
C ALA A 37 9.19 33.03 -35.86
N ALA A 38 8.37 33.40 -36.85
CA ALA A 38 7.36 34.44 -36.69
C ALA A 38 6.22 34.02 -35.74
N ARG A 39 5.70 32.80 -35.88
CA ARG A 39 4.60 32.27 -35.06
C ARG A 39 5.00 32.09 -33.61
N THR A 40 6.19 31.54 -33.35
CA THR A 40 6.69 31.37 -31.98
C THR A 40 7.07 32.70 -31.32
N GLU A 41 7.43 33.73 -32.09
CA GLU A 41 7.66 35.08 -31.57
C GLU A 41 6.37 35.72 -31.07
N ARG A 42 5.31 35.64 -31.89
CA ARG A 42 3.98 36.15 -31.52
C ARG A 42 3.41 35.43 -30.31
N LEU A 43 3.46 34.09 -30.31
CA LEU A 43 3.04 33.30 -29.15
C LEU A 43 3.83 33.68 -27.88
N ALA A 44 5.15 33.84 -27.96
CA ALA A 44 5.97 34.22 -26.82
C ALA A 44 5.63 35.61 -26.27
N GLY A 45 5.34 36.58 -27.16
CA GLY A 45 4.89 37.91 -26.77
C GLY A 45 3.51 37.89 -26.11
N HIS A 46 2.56 37.12 -26.64
CA HIS A 46 1.24 36.95 -26.03
C HIS A 46 1.32 36.26 -24.67
N LEU A 47 2.18 35.26 -24.50
CA LEU A 47 2.43 34.67 -23.17
C LEU A 47 2.93 35.72 -22.18
N ALA A 48 3.79 36.65 -22.62
CA ALA A 48 4.22 37.76 -21.79
C ALA A 48 3.07 38.73 -21.46
N ASP A 49 2.19 39.04 -22.41
CA ASP A 49 0.99 39.88 -22.20
C ASP A 49 -0.01 39.24 -21.22
N LEU A 50 -0.12 37.91 -21.25
CA LEU A 50 -0.93 37.13 -20.31
C LEU A 50 -0.30 37.02 -18.91
N GLY A 51 0.87 37.64 -18.71
CA GLY A 51 1.53 37.75 -17.42
C GLY A 51 2.44 36.56 -17.07
N VAL A 52 2.75 35.67 -18.02
CA VAL A 52 3.74 34.61 -17.81
C VAL A 52 5.11 35.24 -17.60
N ARG A 53 5.75 34.97 -16.47
CA ARG A 53 7.06 35.52 -16.07
C ARG A 53 8.19 34.53 -16.37
N PRO A 54 9.46 34.98 -16.41
CA PRO A 54 10.58 34.07 -16.49
C PRO A 54 10.53 33.03 -15.37
N ALA A 55 10.88 31.78 -15.70
CA ALA A 55 10.77 30.59 -14.84
C ALA A 55 9.35 30.12 -14.46
N ASP A 56 8.28 30.83 -14.85
CA ASP A 56 6.92 30.28 -14.75
C ASP A 56 6.81 29.03 -15.62
N ARG A 57 5.96 28.09 -15.20
CA ARG A 57 5.78 26.82 -15.91
C ARG A 57 4.54 26.88 -16.78
N VAL A 58 4.69 26.51 -18.05
CA VAL A 58 3.59 26.41 -19.01
C VAL A 58 3.44 24.95 -19.41
N VAL A 59 2.29 24.37 -19.09
CA VAL A 59 1.97 23.00 -19.48
C VAL A 59 1.56 22.96 -20.94
N VAL A 60 2.14 22.04 -21.70
CA VAL A 60 1.81 21.78 -23.10
C VAL A 60 1.25 20.37 -23.22
N LEU A 61 -0.04 20.28 -23.55
CA LEU A 61 -0.77 19.04 -23.84
C LEU A 61 -1.05 18.88 -25.33
N LEU A 62 -0.36 19.66 -26.16
CA LEU A 62 -0.41 19.57 -27.61
C LEU A 62 0.72 18.68 -28.14
N ASP A 63 0.37 17.90 -29.17
CA ASP A 63 1.31 17.17 -30.01
C ASP A 63 1.41 17.82 -31.41
N GLY A 64 2.24 17.26 -32.28
CA GLY A 64 2.38 17.75 -33.65
C GLY A 64 3.03 19.15 -33.73
N VAL A 65 2.76 19.88 -34.80
CA VAL A 65 3.40 21.18 -35.07
C VAL A 65 3.00 22.22 -34.02
N ALA A 66 1.72 22.25 -33.61
CA ALA A 66 1.26 23.16 -32.56
C ALA A 66 1.95 22.89 -31.21
N GLY A 67 2.23 21.62 -30.88
CA GLY A 67 3.03 21.25 -29.71
C GLY A 67 4.46 21.81 -29.80
N VAL A 68 5.12 21.66 -30.95
CA VAL A 68 6.46 22.19 -31.20
C VAL A 68 6.49 23.71 -31.08
N GLU A 69 5.56 24.41 -31.73
CA GLU A 69 5.39 25.86 -31.65
C GLU A 69 5.22 26.33 -30.20
N SER A 70 4.37 25.64 -29.43
CA SER A 70 4.06 25.97 -28.03
C SER A 70 5.27 25.83 -27.11
N VAL A 71 6.03 24.74 -27.25
CA VAL A 71 7.24 24.52 -26.46
C VAL A 71 8.31 25.56 -26.80
N VAL A 72 8.54 25.83 -28.09
CA VAL A 72 9.52 26.84 -28.54
C VAL A 72 9.10 28.24 -28.05
N ALA A 73 7.83 28.61 -28.20
CA ALA A 73 7.30 29.90 -27.75
C ALA A 73 7.43 30.07 -26.23
N THR A 74 7.19 29.02 -25.45
CA THR A 74 7.37 29.05 -24.00
C THR A 74 8.81 29.37 -23.60
N VAL A 75 9.79 28.71 -24.23
CA VAL A 75 11.22 28.99 -23.98
C VAL A 75 11.60 30.40 -24.43
N ARG A 76 11.08 30.86 -25.56
CA ARG A 76 11.27 32.25 -26.05
C ARG A 76 10.64 33.31 -25.13
N ALA A 77 9.58 32.97 -24.41
CA ALA A 77 9.01 33.80 -23.36
C ALA A 77 9.88 33.84 -22.08
N GLY A 78 10.93 33.02 -21.99
CA GLY A 78 11.77 32.84 -20.79
C GLY A 78 11.15 31.92 -19.73
N ALA A 79 10.05 31.25 -20.07
CA ALA A 79 9.32 30.33 -19.20
C ALA A 79 9.83 28.89 -19.35
N VAL A 80 9.41 28.02 -18.43
CA VAL A 80 9.74 26.58 -18.42
C VAL A 80 8.63 25.81 -19.12
N ALA A 81 8.96 25.12 -20.22
CA ALA A 81 8.02 24.26 -20.93
C ALA A 81 7.82 22.92 -20.21
N VAL A 82 6.56 22.52 -20.01
CA VAL A 82 6.19 21.26 -19.35
C VAL A 82 5.34 20.42 -20.32
N PRO A 83 5.98 19.71 -21.28
CA PRO A 83 5.25 18.82 -22.18
C PRO A 83 4.80 17.58 -21.40
N LEU A 84 3.48 17.31 -21.40
CA LEU A 84 2.89 16.20 -20.66
C LEU A 84 2.23 15.16 -21.59
N ASP A 85 2.07 13.96 -21.07
CA ASP A 85 1.34 12.87 -21.73
C ASP A 85 -0.16 13.11 -21.61
N ALA A 86 -0.80 13.55 -22.69
CA ALA A 86 -2.24 13.81 -22.72
C ALA A 86 -3.09 12.51 -22.69
N THR A 87 -2.48 11.34 -22.85
CA THR A 87 -3.22 10.05 -22.95
C THR A 87 -3.45 9.37 -21.61
N VAL A 88 -2.84 9.85 -20.53
CA VAL A 88 -3.07 9.33 -19.17
C VAL A 88 -4.51 9.61 -18.73
N ASP A 89 -4.99 8.89 -17.71
CA ASP A 89 -6.33 9.12 -17.16
C ASP A 89 -6.47 10.49 -16.46
N ASP A 90 -7.71 10.90 -16.19
CA ASP A 90 -8.03 12.24 -15.68
C ASP A 90 -7.42 12.52 -14.30
N ALA A 91 -7.36 11.49 -13.44
CA ALA A 91 -6.76 11.61 -12.12
C ALA A 91 -5.26 11.87 -12.22
N GLU A 92 -4.55 11.09 -13.05
CA GLU A 92 -3.12 11.26 -13.28
C GLU A 92 -2.81 12.58 -14.00
N LEU A 93 -3.62 12.96 -14.99
CA LEU A 93 -3.44 14.23 -15.69
C LEU A 93 -3.59 15.43 -14.75
N ALA A 94 -4.63 15.42 -13.91
CA ALA A 94 -4.83 16.46 -12.90
C ALA A 94 -3.66 16.53 -11.91
N ARG A 95 -3.14 15.38 -11.49
CA ARG A 95 -1.95 15.29 -10.63
C ARG A 95 -0.71 15.87 -11.30
N LEU A 96 -0.46 15.54 -12.57
CA LEU A 96 0.70 16.05 -13.33
C LEU A 96 0.63 17.57 -13.53
N VAL A 97 -0.55 18.11 -13.84
CA VAL A 97 -0.76 19.55 -13.97
C VAL A 97 -0.56 20.27 -12.63
N ALA A 98 -1.05 19.68 -11.53
CA ALA A 98 -0.87 20.22 -10.19
C ALA A 98 0.60 20.17 -9.73
N ASP A 99 1.31 19.05 -9.99
CA ASP A 99 2.75 18.88 -9.73
C ASP A 99 3.59 19.90 -10.52
N ALA A 100 3.19 20.15 -11.76
CA ALA A 100 3.80 21.20 -12.58
C ALA A 100 3.61 22.59 -11.95
N ARG A 101 2.58 22.84 -11.12
CA ARG A 101 2.24 24.17 -10.57
C ARG A 101 2.07 25.22 -11.67
N ALA A 102 1.63 24.81 -12.85
CA ALA A 102 1.45 25.69 -13.99
C ALA A 102 0.12 26.43 -13.88
N THR A 103 0.16 27.76 -14.06
CA THR A 103 -1.05 28.59 -14.12
C THR A 103 -1.59 28.70 -15.55
N THR A 104 -0.78 28.34 -16.55
CA THR A 104 -1.11 28.39 -17.97
C THR A 104 -0.99 27.01 -18.60
N VAL A 105 -2.02 26.58 -19.33
CA VAL A 105 -2.02 25.33 -20.10
C VAL A 105 -2.36 25.64 -21.55
N ILE A 106 -1.58 25.07 -22.47
CA ILE A 106 -1.82 25.07 -23.91
C ILE A 106 -2.22 23.65 -24.33
N THR A 107 -3.39 23.50 -24.94
CA THR A 107 -4.01 22.19 -25.17
C THR A 107 -4.93 22.18 -26.40
N ASP A 108 -5.52 21.05 -26.73
CA ASP A 108 -6.56 20.92 -27.75
C ASP A 108 -7.96 20.88 -27.10
N ALA A 109 -9.01 20.95 -27.92
CA ALA A 109 -10.39 20.96 -27.42
C ALA A 109 -10.77 19.68 -26.65
N ALA A 110 -10.14 18.54 -26.95
CA ALA A 110 -10.42 17.27 -26.28
C ALA A 110 -9.87 17.28 -24.84
N CYS A 111 -8.66 17.80 -24.66
CA CYS A 111 -8.01 17.85 -23.36
C CYS A 111 -8.41 19.08 -22.53
N ALA A 112 -8.91 20.15 -23.16
CA ALA A 112 -9.38 21.36 -22.48
C ALA A 112 -10.44 21.10 -21.38
N ARG A 113 -11.29 20.08 -21.56
CA ARG A 113 -12.34 19.73 -20.58
C ARG A 113 -11.81 19.00 -19.34
N ARG A 114 -10.56 18.52 -19.39
CA ARG A 114 -9.94 17.64 -18.39
C ARG A 114 -9.04 18.41 -17.42
N VAL A 115 -8.87 19.71 -17.64
CA VAL A 115 -7.99 20.59 -16.86
C VAL A 115 -8.72 21.89 -16.51
N SER A 116 -8.31 22.55 -15.44
CA SER A 116 -8.90 23.83 -15.01
C SER A 116 -7.82 24.83 -14.57
N PRO A 117 -6.92 25.25 -15.46
CA PRO A 117 -5.89 26.23 -15.16
C PRO A 117 -6.48 27.64 -15.05
N ARG A 118 -5.66 28.60 -14.58
CA ARG A 118 -6.03 30.01 -14.58
C ARG A 118 -6.12 30.59 -16.00
N THR A 119 -5.17 30.21 -16.86
CA THR A 119 -5.11 30.61 -18.27
C THR A 119 -5.15 29.36 -19.13
N LEU A 120 -6.14 29.27 -20.00
CA LEU A 120 -6.33 28.14 -20.91
C LEU A 120 -6.24 28.64 -22.36
N ILE A 121 -5.34 28.04 -23.15
CA ILE A 121 -5.16 28.33 -24.58
C ILE A 121 -5.48 27.04 -25.35
N VAL A 122 -6.38 27.11 -26.32
CA VAL A 122 -6.92 25.92 -27.01
C VAL A 122 -6.69 25.99 -28.52
N ASP A 123 -6.11 24.94 -29.09
CA ASP A 123 -6.02 24.69 -30.54
C ASP A 123 -7.30 24.00 -31.04
N GLY A 124 -8.07 24.73 -31.85
CA GLY A 124 -9.34 24.26 -32.43
C GLY A 124 -10.60 24.77 -31.73
N PRO A 125 -11.78 24.45 -32.26
CA PRO A 125 -13.05 24.97 -31.77
C PRO A 125 -13.36 24.47 -30.35
N TYR A 126 -13.65 25.39 -29.44
CA TYR A 126 -13.97 25.10 -28.05
C TYR A 126 -15.00 26.10 -27.50
N ASP A 127 -16.07 25.57 -26.90
CA ASP A 127 -17.24 26.37 -26.50
C ASP A 127 -17.11 26.97 -25.07
N GLY A 128 -16.01 26.66 -24.36
CA GLY A 128 -15.74 27.15 -23.00
C GLY A 128 -14.86 28.41 -22.95
N ALA A 129 -14.60 28.90 -21.74
CA ALA A 129 -13.73 30.06 -21.54
C ALA A 129 -12.25 29.70 -21.80
N ALA A 130 -11.76 30.03 -22.99
CA ALA A 130 -10.36 29.85 -23.38
C ALA A 130 -9.92 30.91 -24.39
N LEU A 131 -8.60 31.05 -24.57
CA LEU A 131 -7.99 31.84 -25.62
C LEU A 131 -7.75 30.96 -26.86
N ASP A 132 -8.02 31.51 -28.04
CA ASP A 132 -7.81 30.79 -29.31
C ASP A 132 -6.32 30.75 -29.69
N TYR A 133 -5.78 29.55 -29.84
CA TYR A 133 -4.37 29.33 -30.14
C TYR A 133 -3.93 29.95 -31.48
N GLU A 134 -4.71 29.77 -32.54
CA GLU A 134 -4.34 30.24 -33.88
C GLU A 134 -4.41 31.77 -33.97
N MET A 135 -5.34 32.39 -33.26
CA MET A 135 -5.40 33.83 -33.10
C MET A 135 -4.10 34.36 -32.47
N LEU A 136 -3.63 33.76 -31.37
CA LEU A 136 -2.37 34.15 -30.74
C LEU A 136 -1.15 33.89 -31.64
N ALA A 137 -1.14 32.81 -32.42
CA ALA A 137 -0.03 32.48 -33.31
C ALA A 137 0.09 33.40 -34.54
N THR A 138 -1.00 34.09 -34.90
CA THR A 138 -1.09 34.88 -36.15
C THR A 138 -1.24 36.39 -35.95
N THR A 139 -1.56 36.85 -34.74
CA THR A 139 -1.74 38.28 -34.41
C THR A 139 -0.57 38.86 -33.62
N ASP A 140 -0.28 40.13 -33.82
CA ASP A 140 0.85 40.80 -33.15
C ASP A 140 0.53 41.04 -31.66
N PRO A 141 1.44 40.65 -30.74
CA PRO A 141 1.32 40.93 -29.31
C PRO A 141 1.68 42.38 -28.97
N VAL A 142 1.32 42.83 -27.78
CA VAL A 142 1.77 44.12 -27.23
C VAL A 142 3.22 44.01 -26.74
N SER A 143 3.56 42.90 -26.08
CA SER A 143 4.91 42.61 -25.62
C SER A 143 5.71 41.86 -26.69
N ALA A 144 7.00 42.20 -26.84
CA ALA A 144 7.92 41.41 -27.64
C ALA A 144 8.28 40.08 -26.95
N ALA A 145 8.70 39.08 -27.73
CA ALA A 145 9.34 37.89 -27.19
C ALA A 145 10.60 38.29 -26.37
N ARG A 146 10.78 37.68 -25.21
CA ARG A 146 11.91 38.06 -24.32
C ARG A 146 13.24 37.56 -24.85
N ASP A 147 13.27 36.35 -25.41
CA ASP A 147 14.44 35.69 -26.00
C ASP A 147 15.70 35.70 -25.09
N GLY A 148 15.51 35.82 -23.77
CA GLY A 148 16.57 35.95 -22.78
C GLY A 148 17.00 34.63 -22.12
N ALA A 149 16.47 33.50 -22.58
CA ALA A 149 16.81 32.19 -22.02
C ALA A 149 18.19 31.74 -22.48
N ASP A 150 19.12 31.56 -21.55
CA ASP A 150 20.46 31.02 -21.84
C ASP A 150 20.47 29.49 -21.91
N LEU A 151 21.65 28.90 -22.16
CA LEU A 151 21.81 27.45 -22.26
C LEU A 151 21.67 26.73 -20.92
N ASP A 152 21.97 27.38 -19.79
CA ASP A 152 22.17 26.77 -18.48
C ASP A 152 20.96 26.96 -17.54
N GLY A 153 20.04 27.86 -17.89
CA GLY A 153 18.76 28.03 -17.23
C GLY A 153 17.83 26.85 -17.48
N VAL A 154 17.12 26.44 -16.43
CA VAL A 154 16.05 25.44 -16.54
C VAL A 154 15.01 25.96 -17.52
N SER A 155 14.80 25.23 -18.60
CA SER A 155 13.89 25.62 -19.69
C SER A 155 12.81 24.56 -19.93
N PHE A 156 12.98 23.36 -19.35
CA PHE A 156 12.05 22.25 -19.48
C PHE A 156 11.86 21.54 -18.14
N LEU A 157 10.65 21.02 -17.94
CA LEU A 157 10.36 20.06 -16.88
C LEU A 157 9.80 18.79 -17.56
N CYS A 158 10.63 17.75 -17.67
CA CYS A 158 10.27 16.51 -18.36
C CYS A 158 9.86 15.46 -17.33
N HIS A 159 8.65 14.89 -17.46
CA HIS A 159 8.19 13.87 -16.51
C HIS A 159 8.68 12.47 -16.89
N THR A 160 9.06 11.68 -15.89
CA THR A 160 9.43 10.28 -16.08
C THR A 160 8.28 9.46 -16.67
N ALA A 161 8.60 8.34 -17.31
CA ALA A 161 7.62 7.50 -18.01
C ALA A 161 6.65 6.74 -17.07
N GLY A 162 6.92 6.71 -15.77
CA GLY A 162 6.06 6.08 -14.76
C GLY A 162 6.17 4.55 -14.68
N VAL A 163 7.28 3.95 -15.13
CA VAL A 163 7.46 2.48 -15.14
C VAL A 163 7.57 1.91 -13.73
N THR A 164 8.37 2.55 -12.88
CA THR A 164 8.74 2.10 -11.52
C THR A 164 7.96 2.80 -10.39
N GLY A 165 6.95 3.60 -10.73
CA GLY A 165 6.20 4.39 -9.76
C GLY A 165 5.58 5.66 -10.38
N PRO A 166 5.05 6.59 -9.56
CA PRO A 166 4.44 7.82 -10.05
C PRO A 166 5.44 8.66 -10.85
N ARG A 167 4.95 9.28 -11.92
CA ARG A 167 5.76 10.13 -12.80
C ARG A 167 6.27 11.36 -12.03
N ARG A 168 7.57 11.65 -12.14
CA ARG A 168 8.27 12.76 -11.47
C ARG A 168 8.84 13.75 -12.49
N GLY A 169 8.73 15.05 -12.22
CA GLY A 169 9.27 16.10 -13.08
C GLY A 169 10.78 16.29 -12.92
N VAL A 170 11.53 16.20 -14.02
CA VAL A 170 12.98 16.39 -14.07
C VAL A 170 13.29 17.77 -14.67
N PRO A 171 13.80 18.73 -13.87
CA PRO A 171 14.19 20.03 -14.37
C PRO A 171 15.41 19.90 -15.29
N THR A 172 15.29 20.46 -16.49
CA THR A 172 16.25 20.25 -17.57
C THR A 172 16.60 21.57 -18.26
N THR A 173 17.89 21.76 -18.56
CA THR A 173 18.40 22.96 -19.25
C THR A 173 18.43 22.75 -20.77
N GLN A 174 18.52 23.84 -21.54
CA GLN A 174 18.71 23.74 -22.99
C GLN A 174 20.04 23.06 -23.35
N ARG A 175 21.09 23.30 -22.56
CA ARG A 175 22.41 22.66 -22.74
C ARG A 175 22.28 21.15 -22.66
N ASN A 176 21.62 20.61 -21.63
CA ASN A 176 21.53 19.17 -21.44
C ASN A 176 20.85 18.49 -22.65
N LEU A 177 19.68 19.01 -23.04
CA LEU A 177 18.88 18.48 -24.15
C LEU A 177 19.60 18.58 -25.49
N LEU A 178 20.10 19.77 -25.83
CA LEU A 178 20.73 20.01 -27.13
C LEU A 178 22.07 19.27 -27.24
N TRP A 179 22.83 19.14 -26.15
CA TRP A 179 24.06 18.34 -26.16
C TRP A 179 23.76 16.87 -26.48
N ALA A 180 22.78 16.29 -25.79
CA ALA A 180 22.40 14.89 -25.98
C ALA A 180 21.98 14.61 -27.43
N ALA A 181 21.13 15.48 -27.98
CA ALA A 181 20.59 15.30 -29.33
C ALA A 181 21.62 15.61 -30.44
N LEU A 182 22.44 16.67 -30.30
CA LEU A 182 23.50 16.98 -31.28
C LEU A 182 24.64 15.97 -31.25
N GLY A 183 25.01 15.47 -30.06
CA GLY A 183 26.00 14.41 -29.90
C GLY A 183 25.57 13.09 -30.55
N SER A 184 24.25 12.86 -30.64
CA SER A 184 23.67 11.65 -31.23
C SER A 184 23.46 11.77 -32.74
N TYR A 185 22.83 12.86 -33.20
CA TYR A 185 22.31 12.96 -34.57
C TYR A 185 23.00 14.02 -35.43
N GLY A 186 23.76 14.94 -34.83
CA GLY A 186 24.25 16.14 -35.49
C GLY A 186 25.18 15.90 -36.70
N ASP A 187 25.81 14.73 -36.74
CA ASP A 187 26.72 14.31 -37.81
C ASP A 187 26.09 13.28 -38.77
N VAL A 188 24.88 12.77 -38.49
CA VAL A 188 24.17 11.79 -39.33
C VAL A 188 22.94 12.35 -40.03
N LEU A 189 22.32 13.40 -39.48
CA LEU A 189 21.20 14.13 -40.09
C LEU A 189 21.67 15.42 -40.77
N SER A 190 20.99 15.78 -41.86
CA SER A 190 21.24 17.00 -42.63
C SER A 190 19.96 17.61 -43.17
N ALA A 191 20.05 18.82 -43.72
CA ALA A 191 18.92 19.47 -44.40
C ALA A 191 18.40 18.75 -45.66
N LYS A 192 19.07 17.68 -46.12
CA LYS A 192 18.59 16.83 -47.22
C LYS A 192 17.67 15.70 -46.73
N ASP A 193 17.65 15.45 -45.43
CA ASP A 193 16.88 14.37 -44.84
C ASP A 193 15.42 14.80 -44.60
N ARG A 194 14.54 13.81 -44.55
CA ARG A 194 13.14 13.95 -44.15
C ARG A 194 12.87 12.92 -43.06
N LEU A 195 12.68 13.40 -41.83
CA LEU A 195 12.51 12.58 -40.64
C LEU A 195 11.02 12.38 -40.34
N LEU A 196 10.56 11.14 -40.36
CA LEU A 196 9.25 10.74 -39.87
C LEU A 196 9.32 10.44 -38.36
N TRP A 197 8.73 11.28 -37.51
CA TRP A 197 8.75 11.13 -36.06
C TRP A 197 7.41 10.59 -35.55
N THR A 198 7.39 9.34 -35.07
CA THR A 198 6.13 8.62 -34.71
C THR A 198 5.77 8.69 -33.22
N LEU A 199 6.59 9.33 -32.40
CA LEU A 199 6.44 9.35 -30.95
C LEU A 199 5.79 10.66 -30.49
N PRO A 200 5.07 10.67 -29.35
CA PRO A 200 4.60 11.90 -28.74
C PRO A 200 5.77 12.86 -28.41
N LEU A 201 5.52 14.16 -28.48
CA LEU A 201 6.52 15.21 -28.24
C LEU A 201 7.10 15.14 -26.83
N HIS A 202 6.27 14.78 -25.83
CA HIS A 202 6.70 14.67 -24.43
C HIS A 202 7.76 13.56 -24.20
N CYS A 203 7.90 12.59 -25.12
CA CYS A 203 8.87 11.49 -24.99
C CYS A 203 10.33 11.90 -25.21
N GLY A 204 10.59 13.14 -25.63
CA GLY A 204 11.97 13.59 -25.84
C GLY A 204 12.07 14.80 -26.76
N PRO A 205 11.64 16.00 -26.32
CA PRO A 205 11.60 17.20 -27.15
C PRO A 205 12.98 17.56 -27.75
N ALA A 206 14.08 17.20 -27.07
CA ALA A 206 15.45 17.32 -27.56
C ALA A 206 15.65 16.79 -29.00
N HIS A 207 15.07 15.62 -29.30
CA HIS A 207 15.25 14.95 -30.58
C HIS A 207 14.60 15.74 -31.72
N VAL A 208 13.42 16.30 -31.43
CA VAL A 208 12.65 17.12 -32.35
C VAL A 208 13.36 18.47 -32.55
N PHE A 209 13.95 19.06 -31.52
CA PHE A 209 14.64 20.35 -31.63
C PHE A 209 16.06 20.27 -32.21
N ALA A 210 16.76 19.15 -32.10
CA ALA A 210 17.99 18.95 -32.86
C ALA A 210 17.77 19.02 -34.37
N ALA A 211 16.54 18.80 -34.85
CA ALA A 211 16.19 19.03 -36.24
C ALA A 211 16.41 20.50 -36.67
N LEU A 212 16.13 21.45 -35.78
CA LEU A 212 16.37 22.87 -36.04
C LEU A 212 17.86 23.17 -36.26
N ALA A 213 18.75 22.49 -35.53
CA ALA A 213 20.19 22.66 -35.69
C ALA A 213 20.72 22.07 -37.01
N THR A 214 20.16 20.94 -37.45
CA THR A 214 20.60 20.23 -38.67
C THR A 214 19.88 20.70 -39.95
N GLY A 215 18.71 21.33 -39.81
CA GLY A 215 17.86 21.79 -40.90
C GLY A 215 17.04 20.68 -41.56
N VAL A 216 16.94 19.50 -40.94
CA VAL A 216 16.11 18.40 -41.43
C VAL A 216 14.63 18.76 -41.36
N THR A 217 13.85 18.37 -42.37
CA THR A 217 12.39 18.48 -42.32
C THR A 217 11.83 17.35 -41.46
N VAL A 218 10.98 17.66 -40.48
CA VAL A 218 10.36 16.67 -39.60
C VAL A 218 8.87 16.57 -39.87
N TRP A 219 8.38 15.37 -40.13
CA TRP A 219 6.96 15.06 -40.20
C TRP A 219 6.53 14.34 -38.92
N LEU A 220 5.61 14.95 -38.16
CA LEU A 220 5.15 14.50 -36.85
C LEU A 220 3.92 13.61 -37.02
N ALA A 221 4.03 12.36 -36.54
CA ALA A 221 3.09 11.27 -36.75
C ALA A 221 2.64 10.61 -35.44
N ALA A 222 2.71 11.32 -34.32
CA ALA A 222 2.33 10.78 -33.02
C ALA A 222 0.89 10.23 -33.03
N GLY A 223 0.67 9.09 -32.39
CA GLY A 223 -0.65 8.44 -32.27
C GLY A 223 -1.13 7.69 -33.52
N ARG A 224 -0.31 7.58 -34.57
CA ARG A 224 -0.66 6.88 -35.82
C ARG A 224 -0.38 5.38 -35.74
N ASN A 225 -1.27 4.58 -36.33
CA ASN A 225 -1.06 3.13 -36.45
C ASN A 225 -0.06 2.80 -37.58
N SER A 226 0.45 1.56 -37.64
CA SER A 226 1.47 1.20 -38.63
C SER A 226 1.03 1.33 -40.09
N THR A 227 -0.27 1.23 -40.40
CA THR A 227 -0.77 1.45 -41.75
C THR A 227 -0.67 2.92 -42.15
N GLU A 228 -1.07 3.81 -41.26
CA GLU A 228 -0.94 5.26 -41.46
C GLU A 228 0.53 5.69 -41.52
N VAL A 229 1.39 5.13 -40.67
CA VAL A 229 2.84 5.40 -40.68
C VAL A 229 3.46 4.93 -42.01
N ARG A 230 3.08 3.76 -42.53
CA ARG A 230 3.52 3.29 -43.86
C ARG A 230 3.11 4.24 -44.98
N HIS A 231 1.88 4.76 -44.91
CA HIS A 231 1.36 5.69 -45.90
C HIS A 231 2.13 7.02 -45.84
N ALA A 232 2.30 7.57 -44.64
CA ALA A 232 3.08 8.79 -44.41
C ALA A 232 4.53 8.65 -44.88
N LEU A 233 5.18 7.50 -44.61
CA LEU A 233 6.53 7.21 -45.08
C LEU A 233 6.62 7.29 -46.63
N ALA A 234 5.58 6.81 -47.33
CA ALA A 234 5.46 6.85 -48.78
C ALA A 234 5.27 8.27 -49.32
N GLU A 235 4.22 8.94 -48.84
CA GLU A 235 3.79 10.24 -49.33
C GLU A 235 4.84 11.31 -49.06
N GLN A 236 5.44 11.25 -47.87
CA GLN A 236 6.44 12.22 -47.45
C GLN A 236 7.84 11.87 -47.94
N GLN A 237 8.04 10.75 -48.65
CA GLN A 237 9.35 10.30 -49.13
C GLN A 237 10.42 10.35 -48.03
N SER A 238 10.06 9.89 -46.83
CA SER A 238 10.90 10.02 -45.64
C SER A 238 12.18 9.21 -45.75
N THR A 239 13.33 9.83 -45.48
CA THR A 239 14.64 9.18 -45.54
C THR A 239 15.06 8.55 -44.21
N VAL A 240 14.46 9.00 -43.10
CA VAL A 240 14.70 8.50 -41.74
C VAL A 240 13.37 8.37 -41.01
N ILE A 241 13.22 7.34 -40.19
CA ILE A 241 12.04 7.15 -39.32
C ILE A 241 12.49 7.00 -37.87
N ALA A 242 11.83 7.70 -36.94
CA ALA A 242 11.99 7.52 -35.50
C ALA A 242 10.78 6.81 -34.92
N ALA A 243 11.01 5.68 -34.26
CA ALA A 243 9.96 4.85 -33.70
C ALA A 243 10.48 3.97 -32.54
N ASN A 244 9.56 3.38 -31.79
CA ASN A 244 9.86 2.36 -30.79
C ASN A 244 10.02 0.97 -31.43
N ALA A 245 10.47 -0.01 -30.66
CA ALA A 245 10.79 -1.35 -31.15
C ALA A 245 9.58 -2.08 -31.78
N MET A 246 8.38 -1.88 -31.20
CA MET A 246 7.14 -2.50 -31.69
C MET A 246 6.76 -1.97 -33.07
N MET A 247 6.81 -0.66 -33.27
CA MET A 247 6.52 -0.07 -34.57
C MET A 247 7.50 -0.58 -35.63
N PHE A 248 8.79 -0.72 -35.31
CA PHE A 248 9.74 -1.34 -36.25
C PHE A 248 9.40 -2.80 -36.58
N ALA A 249 8.96 -3.60 -35.60
CA ALA A 249 8.52 -4.97 -35.83
C ALA A 249 7.31 -5.05 -36.77
N GLU A 250 6.35 -4.11 -36.66
CA GLU A 250 5.20 -4.02 -37.59
C GLU A 250 5.59 -3.53 -38.98
N LEU A 251 6.65 -2.73 -39.06
CA LEU A 251 7.19 -2.14 -40.29
C LEU A 251 8.23 -3.03 -41.01
N ARG A 252 8.56 -4.22 -40.49
CA ARG A 252 9.58 -5.14 -41.05
C ARG A 252 9.38 -5.53 -42.53
N ARG A 253 8.16 -5.36 -43.05
CA ARG A 253 7.79 -5.66 -44.45
C ARG A 253 7.92 -4.45 -45.39
N LEU A 254 8.40 -3.31 -44.92
CA LEU A 254 8.62 -2.12 -45.74
C LEU A 254 9.59 -2.39 -46.90
N THR A 255 9.26 -1.84 -48.06
CA THR A 255 10.04 -1.95 -49.32
C THR A 255 10.58 -0.59 -49.79
N GLN A 256 10.34 0.49 -49.03
CA GLN A 256 10.77 1.85 -49.37
C GLN A 256 12.23 2.12 -48.98
N SER A 257 12.86 3.09 -49.65
CA SER A 257 14.25 3.48 -49.43
C SER A 257 14.44 4.36 -48.18
N VAL A 258 14.34 3.74 -47.00
CA VAL A 258 14.74 4.37 -45.72
C VAL A 258 16.25 4.20 -45.54
N ARG A 259 16.97 5.28 -45.23
CA ARG A 259 18.43 5.26 -45.03
C ARG A 259 18.82 4.58 -43.72
N PHE A 260 18.12 4.92 -42.63
CA PHE A 260 18.22 4.23 -41.34
C PHE A 260 17.00 4.57 -40.45
N GLY A 261 16.76 3.76 -39.42
CA GLY A 261 15.77 4.02 -38.38
C GLY A 261 16.41 4.52 -37.08
N LEU A 262 15.77 5.47 -36.40
CA LEU A 262 16.10 5.89 -35.04
C LEU A 262 15.24 5.08 -34.06
N LEU A 263 15.85 4.14 -33.34
CA LEU A 263 15.17 3.37 -32.30
C LEU A 263 15.20 4.17 -31.00
N VAL A 264 14.02 4.59 -30.55
CA VAL A 264 13.82 5.38 -29.33
C VAL A 264 13.06 4.52 -28.31
N GLY A 265 13.57 4.47 -27.09
CA GLY A 265 13.02 3.63 -26.02
C GLY A 265 13.81 2.33 -25.82
N SER A 266 13.32 1.49 -24.92
CA SER A 266 13.94 0.20 -24.61
C SER A 266 13.55 -0.88 -25.63
N GLY A 267 14.41 -1.90 -25.75
CA GLY A 267 14.16 -3.09 -26.57
C GLY A 267 15.08 -3.24 -27.80
N ARG A 268 14.97 -4.39 -28.44
CA ARG A 268 15.63 -4.69 -29.72
C ARG A 268 14.56 -4.82 -30.80
N ALA A 269 14.85 -4.32 -31.99
CA ALA A 269 13.97 -4.46 -33.14
C ALA A 269 14.73 -5.11 -34.30
N ASP A 270 14.05 -6.01 -34.99
CA ASP A 270 14.51 -6.52 -36.28
C ASP A 270 13.99 -5.60 -37.38
N SER A 271 14.89 -5.18 -38.29
CA SER A 271 14.59 -4.21 -39.35
C SER A 271 15.37 -4.53 -40.62
N ARG A 272 14.79 -4.22 -41.79
CA ARG A 272 15.45 -4.36 -43.10
C ARG A 272 16.47 -3.26 -43.40
N PHE A 273 16.49 -2.19 -42.62
CA PHE A 273 17.43 -1.09 -42.76
C PHE A 273 18.18 -0.89 -41.45
N PRO A 274 19.40 -0.31 -41.49
CA PRO A 274 20.22 -0.09 -40.30
C PRO A 274 19.47 0.70 -39.23
N LEU A 275 19.61 0.30 -37.97
CA LEU A 275 19.08 1.03 -36.82
C LEU A 275 20.20 1.80 -36.11
N LEU A 276 19.89 3.03 -35.73
CA LEU A 276 20.64 3.82 -34.76
C LEU A 276 19.86 3.74 -33.46
N THR A 277 20.42 3.03 -32.48
CA THR A 277 19.83 2.83 -31.17
C THR A 277 20.45 3.82 -30.21
N VAL A 278 19.63 4.44 -29.36
CA VAL A 278 20.11 5.31 -28.28
C VAL A 278 19.73 4.74 -26.92
N TYR A 279 20.62 4.90 -25.96
CA TYR A 279 20.33 4.67 -24.55
C TYR A 279 20.11 6.00 -23.85
N THR A 280 18.95 6.14 -23.22
CA THR A 280 18.48 7.38 -22.59
C THR A 280 17.56 7.07 -21.42
N ILE A 281 17.67 7.89 -20.38
CA ILE A 281 16.67 8.00 -19.32
C ILE A 281 16.25 9.47 -19.21
N THR A 282 15.19 9.75 -18.46
CA THR A 282 14.64 11.12 -18.40
C THR A 282 15.60 12.08 -17.71
N GLU A 283 16.33 11.57 -16.71
CA GLU A 283 17.28 12.24 -15.85
C GLU A 283 18.59 12.61 -16.56
N THR A 284 18.86 11.99 -17.72
CA THR A 284 19.98 12.34 -18.59
C THR A 284 19.58 13.29 -19.71
N ALA A 285 18.37 13.87 -19.66
CA ALA A 285 17.89 14.86 -20.61
C ALA A 285 18.06 14.47 -22.09
N GLY A 286 18.01 13.16 -22.39
CA GLY A 286 18.28 12.62 -23.73
C GLY A 286 19.37 11.53 -23.74
N PRO A 287 19.83 11.14 -24.95
CA PRO A 287 20.80 10.05 -25.12
C PRO A 287 22.15 10.28 -24.44
N VAL A 288 22.71 9.21 -23.87
CA VAL A 288 24.05 9.19 -23.26
C VAL A 288 25.00 8.23 -23.97
N ALA A 289 24.46 7.21 -24.65
CA ALA A 289 25.20 6.30 -25.50
C ALA A 289 24.36 5.96 -26.74
N MET A 290 25.03 5.63 -27.85
CA MET A 290 24.36 5.30 -29.10
C MET A 290 25.13 4.23 -29.91
N SER A 291 24.42 3.48 -30.74
CA SER A 291 25.03 2.71 -31.83
C SER A 291 25.15 3.58 -33.08
N ARG A 292 26.05 3.21 -34.01
CA ARG A 292 26.04 3.80 -35.36
C ARG A 292 25.17 2.92 -36.26
N PRO A 293 24.52 3.50 -37.30
CA PRO A 293 23.77 2.71 -38.28
C PRO A 293 24.62 1.55 -38.82
N GLY A 294 24.20 0.31 -38.56
CA GLY A 294 24.87 -0.90 -39.05
C GLY A 294 25.97 -1.45 -38.15
N ASN A 295 26.18 -0.87 -36.97
CA ASN A 295 27.12 -1.37 -35.95
C ASN A 295 26.38 -1.89 -34.71
N ASP A 296 26.90 -2.97 -34.13
CA ASP A 296 26.41 -3.53 -32.87
C ASP A 296 27.07 -2.86 -31.65
N GLY A 297 26.28 -2.62 -30.59
CA GLY A 297 26.74 -2.07 -29.30
C GLY A 297 26.66 -0.54 -29.19
N LEU A 298 26.44 -0.05 -27.96
CA LEU A 298 26.29 1.38 -27.67
C LEU A 298 27.64 1.98 -27.25
N VAL A 299 28.04 3.08 -27.86
CA VAL A 299 29.22 3.85 -27.43
C VAL A 299 28.78 5.17 -26.79
N PRO A 300 29.44 5.65 -25.72
CA PRO A 300 29.14 6.94 -25.12
C PRO A 300 29.17 8.06 -26.17
N ILE A 301 28.20 8.97 -26.12
CA ILE A 301 28.20 10.14 -27.01
C ILE A 301 29.32 11.11 -26.61
N PRO A 302 29.81 11.96 -27.53
CA PRO A 302 30.91 12.87 -27.23
C PRO A 302 30.65 13.75 -25.99
N GLY A 303 31.61 13.78 -25.07
CA GLY A 303 31.54 14.56 -23.83
C GLY A 303 30.80 13.87 -22.68
N VAL A 304 30.16 12.72 -22.91
CA VAL A 304 29.53 11.91 -21.88
C VAL A 304 30.45 10.75 -21.51
N ARG A 305 30.57 10.49 -20.21
CA ARG A 305 31.22 9.32 -19.65
C ARG A 305 30.14 8.38 -19.16
N VAL A 306 30.33 7.11 -19.47
CA VAL A 306 29.53 6.01 -18.93
C VAL A 306 30.49 5.12 -18.15
N ALA A 307 30.02 4.46 -17.10
CA ALA A 307 30.71 3.40 -16.39
C ALA A 307 29.70 2.32 -16.01
N VAL A 308 30.18 1.12 -15.67
CA VAL A 308 29.38 0.03 -15.12
C VAL A 308 29.99 -0.32 -13.78
N ALA A 309 29.21 -0.27 -12.70
CA ALA A 309 29.63 -0.60 -11.34
C ALA A 309 29.82 -2.12 -11.16
N ASP A 310 30.40 -2.53 -10.04
CA ASP A 310 30.71 -3.96 -9.76
C ASP A 310 29.44 -4.83 -9.68
N ASP A 311 28.31 -4.25 -9.33
CA ASP A 311 26.99 -4.89 -9.31
C ASP A 311 26.28 -4.86 -10.68
N GLY A 312 26.92 -4.29 -11.70
CA GLY A 312 26.39 -4.17 -13.06
C GLY A 312 25.58 -2.89 -13.31
N GLU A 313 25.41 -2.00 -12.33
CA GLU A 313 24.65 -0.76 -12.52
C GLU A 313 25.36 0.22 -13.46
N ILE A 314 24.64 0.79 -14.41
CA ILE A 314 25.16 1.79 -15.34
C ILE A 314 25.20 3.16 -14.65
N LEU A 315 26.39 3.77 -14.65
CA LEU A 315 26.65 5.11 -14.15
C LEU A 315 26.91 6.05 -15.33
N VAL A 316 26.38 7.27 -15.28
CA VAL A 316 26.53 8.26 -16.35
C VAL A 316 26.97 9.61 -15.79
N SER A 317 27.90 10.29 -16.46
CA SER A 317 28.40 11.59 -16.05
C SER A 317 28.70 12.44 -17.28
N GLY A 318 28.25 13.68 -17.30
CA GLY A 318 28.53 14.57 -18.41
C GLY A 318 27.52 15.70 -18.55
N PRO A 319 27.62 16.48 -19.64
CA PRO A 319 26.79 17.67 -19.87
C PRO A 319 25.32 17.35 -20.13
N THR A 320 24.95 16.09 -20.29
CA THR A 320 23.57 15.65 -20.45
C THR A 320 22.89 15.34 -19.12
N VAL A 321 23.65 15.14 -18.04
CA VAL A 321 23.11 14.85 -16.71
C VAL A 321 22.71 16.16 -16.03
N THR A 322 21.48 16.21 -15.52
CA THR A 322 20.93 17.42 -14.88
C THR A 322 21.54 17.69 -13.50
N THR A 323 22.07 16.65 -12.85
CA THR A 323 22.81 16.70 -11.58
C THR A 323 24.32 16.62 -11.82
N GLY A 324 25.12 17.42 -11.13
CA GLY A 324 26.58 17.32 -11.22
C GLY A 324 27.09 15.97 -10.68
N GLY A 325 28.09 15.37 -11.35
CA GLY A 325 28.75 14.14 -10.90
C GLY A 325 28.41 12.90 -11.73
N TRP A 326 28.52 11.72 -11.10
CA TRP A 326 28.04 10.44 -11.64
C TRP A 326 26.61 10.21 -11.18
N TYR A 327 25.72 9.93 -12.12
CA TYR A 327 24.32 9.60 -11.89
C TYR A 327 24.12 8.09 -12.02
N GLN A 328 23.46 7.50 -11.03
CA GLN A 328 23.06 6.10 -11.00
C GLN A 328 21.77 5.93 -11.80
N THR A 329 21.83 5.19 -12.90
CA THR A 329 20.69 5.11 -13.81
C THR A 329 19.60 4.13 -13.36
N GLY A 330 19.90 3.23 -12.42
CA GLY A 330 19.03 2.10 -12.08
C GLY A 330 18.93 1.04 -13.18
N ASP A 331 19.60 1.23 -14.32
CA ASP A 331 19.67 0.27 -15.42
C ASP A 331 20.96 -0.55 -15.30
N LEU A 332 20.88 -1.83 -15.64
CA LEU A 332 21.99 -2.77 -15.57
C LEU A 332 22.62 -2.93 -16.95
N GLY A 333 23.94 -3.06 -17.00
CA GLY A 333 24.65 -3.22 -18.26
C GLY A 333 25.96 -3.97 -18.13
N THR A 334 26.51 -4.32 -19.28
CA THR A 334 27.85 -4.88 -19.41
C THR A 334 28.64 -4.09 -20.43
N ARG A 335 29.96 -4.22 -20.37
CA ARG A 335 30.89 -3.70 -21.37
C ARG A 335 31.69 -4.82 -22.00
N ASP A 336 31.83 -4.74 -23.32
CA ASP A 336 32.75 -5.61 -24.04
C ASP A 336 34.18 -5.05 -24.05
N GLU A 337 35.13 -5.81 -24.59
CA GLU A 337 36.55 -5.44 -24.71
C GLU A 337 36.78 -4.17 -25.56
N LEU A 338 35.78 -3.75 -26.34
CA LEU A 338 35.81 -2.55 -27.17
C LEU A 338 35.11 -1.36 -26.47
N GLU A 339 34.85 -1.47 -25.16
CA GLU A 339 34.17 -0.48 -24.33
C GLU A 339 32.73 -0.17 -24.80
N ARG A 340 32.10 -1.09 -25.55
CA ARG A 340 30.71 -0.93 -25.99
C ARG A 340 29.79 -1.39 -24.87
N LEU A 341 28.85 -0.52 -24.52
CA LEU A 341 27.81 -0.76 -23.54
C LEU A 341 26.70 -1.63 -24.15
N THR A 342 26.27 -2.64 -23.40
CA THR A 342 25.02 -3.37 -23.62
C THR A 342 24.14 -3.20 -22.40
N VAL A 343 22.93 -2.66 -22.56
CA VAL A 343 21.93 -2.63 -21.49
C VAL A 343 21.31 -4.02 -21.38
N THR A 344 21.24 -4.55 -20.16
CA THR A 344 20.85 -5.93 -19.87
C THR A 344 19.61 -6.06 -18.99
N GLY A 345 19.05 -4.96 -18.52
CA GLY A 345 17.82 -4.91 -17.72
C GLY A 345 17.81 -3.71 -16.78
N ARG A 346 16.95 -3.76 -15.76
CA ARG A 346 16.86 -2.75 -14.70
C ARG A 346 17.01 -3.40 -13.34
N VAL A 347 17.57 -2.68 -12.38
CA VAL A 347 17.62 -3.12 -10.97
C VAL A 347 16.21 -3.42 -10.44
N ALA A 348 15.23 -2.59 -10.80
CA ALA A 348 13.83 -2.78 -10.41
C ALA A 348 13.11 -3.95 -11.11
N ASP A 349 13.69 -4.49 -12.20
CA ASP A 349 13.18 -5.66 -12.93
C ASP A 349 13.94 -6.95 -12.51
N LEU A 350 14.70 -6.90 -11.42
CA LEU A 350 15.26 -8.07 -10.76
C LEU A 350 14.35 -8.51 -9.62
N ILE A 351 13.95 -9.78 -9.61
CA ILE A 351 13.25 -10.40 -8.49
C ILE A 351 14.09 -11.53 -7.91
N ASN A 352 14.15 -11.63 -6.59
CA ASN A 352 14.77 -12.76 -5.92
C ASN A 352 13.72 -13.86 -5.72
N VAL A 353 13.96 -15.03 -6.29
CA VAL A 353 13.12 -16.22 -6.09
C VAL A 353 13.98 -17.29 -5.44
N GLY A 354 13.88 -17.41 -4.11
CA GLY A 354 14.82 -18.19 -3.31
C GLY A 354 16.22 -17.55 -3.35
N ASP A 355 17.22 -18.35 -3.73
CA ASP A 355 18.62 -17.90 -3.88
C ASP A 355 18.96 -17.42 -5.30
N GLU A 356 17.98 -17.39 -6.23
CA GLU A 356 18.19 -16.99 -7.63
C GLU A 356 17.65 -15.58 -7.93
N VAL A 357 18.41 -14.82 -8.72
CA VAL A 357 17.99 -13.51 -9.25
C VAL A 357 17.39 -13.71 -10.64
N VAL A 358 16.09 -13.47 -10.77
CA VAL A 358 15.34 -13.62 -12.02
C VAL A 358 15.15 -12.25 -12.68
N ARG A 359 15.42 -12.16 -13.99
CA ARG A 359 15.20 -10.96 -14.80
C ARG A 359 13.83 -11.03 -15.47
N LEU A 360 12.96 -10.07 -15.16
CA LEU A 360 11.59 -10.08 -15.70
C LEU A 360 11.53 -10.03 -17.24
N GLU A 361 12.47 -9.32 -17.88
CA GLU A 361 12.54 -9.23 -19.34
C GLU A 361 12.86 -10.56 -20.03
N GLU A 362 13.61 -11.46 -19.38
CA GLU A 362 13.89 -12.80 -19.91
C GLU A 362 12.63 -13.64 -19.95
N VAL A 363 11.77 -13.50 -18.93
CA VAL A 363 10.47 -14.15 -18.89
C VAL A 363 9.55 -13.63 -19.99
N ASP A 364 9.49 -12.31 -20.16
CA ASP A 364 8.73 -11.69 -21.25
C ASP A 364 9.19 -12.20 -22.63
N ALA A 365 10.51 -12.32 -22.83
CA ALA A 365 11.12 -12.79 -24.07
C ALA A 365 10.82 -14.28 -24.33
N ALA A 366 10.88 -15.13 -23.30
CA ALA A 366 10.52 -16.53 -23.41
C ALA A 366 9.06 -16.71 -23.85
N LEU A 367 8.14 -15.95 -23.26
CA LEU A 367 6.71 -15.98 -23.61
C LEU A 367 6.47 -15.47 -25.04
N ARG A 368 7.09 -14.35 -25.43
CA ARG A 368 6.97 -13.78 -26.80
C ARG A 368 7.60 -14.67 -27.88
N SER A 369 8.43 -15.65 -27.51
CA SER A 369 9.01 -16.59 -28.47
C SER A 369 7.99 -17.61 -29.02
N VAL A 370 6.85 -17.78 -28.33
CA VAL A 370 5.82 -18.74 -28.73
C VAL A 370 4.99 -18.18 -29.91
N PRO A 371 4.87 -18.93 -31.03
CA PRO A 371 4.03 -18.51 -32.16
C PRO A 371 2.58 -18.22 -31.73
N GLY A 372 2.03 -17.10 -32.17
CA GLY A 372 0.67 -16.67 -31.80
C GLY A 372 0.63 -15.70 -30.62
N VAL A 373 1.71 -15.59 -29.84
CA VAL A 373 1.86 -14.52 -28.83
C VAL A 373 2.24 -13.22 -29.52
N ARG A 374 1.33 -12.23 -29.45
CA ARG A 374 1.54 -10.88 -30.00
C ARG A 374 2.30 -9.99 -29.03
N ASP A 375 2.06 -10.15 -27.73
CA ASP A 375 2.77 -9.45 -26.67
C ASP A 375 2.75 -10.26 -25.36
N ALA A 376 3.70 -10.00 -24.46
CA ALA A 376 3.70 -10.56 -23.11
C ALA A 376 4.45 -9.66 -22.12
N ALA A 377 4.02 -9.70 -20.86
CA ALA A 377 4.74 -9.12 -19.74
C ALA A 377 4.46 -9.87 -18.43
N ILE A 378 5.50 -10.12 -17.63
CA ILE A 378 5.38 -10.61 -16.25
C ILE A 378 5.16 -9.44 -15.26
N ALA A 379 4.28 -9.66 -14.27
CA ALA A 379 4.11 -8.75 -13.14
C ALA A 379 5.18 -9.00 -12.05
N HIS A 380 5.25 -8.15 -11.02
CA HIS A 380 6.15 -8.39 -9.87
C HIS A 380 5.65 -9.61 -9.07
N GLY A 381 6.09 -10.81 -9.42
CA GLY A 381 5.65 -12.09 -8.84
C GLY A 381 5.62 -13.22 -9.87
N PRO A 382 5.12 -14.43 -9.53
CA PRO A 382 5.14 -15.57 -10.43
C PRO A 382 4.00 -15.54 -11.46
N VAL A 383 3.53 -14.36 -11.87
CA VAL A 383 2.32 -14.20 -12.72
C VAL A 383 2.66 -13.46 -14.00
N ALA A 384 2.40 -14.10 -15.13
CA ALA A 384 2.63 -13.53 -16.46
C ALA A 384 1.35 -13.32 -17.27
N TYR A 385 1.37 -12.27 -18.09
CA TYR A 385 0.25 -11.83 -18.92
C TYR A 385 0.66 -11.89 -20.39
N VAL A 386 -0.24 -12.37 -21.24
CA VAL A 386 0.02 -12.71 -22.65
C VAL A 386 -1.13 -12.18 -23.50
N VAL A 387 -0.81 -11.56 -24.63
CA VAL A 387 -1.78 -11.18 -25.66
C VAL A 387 -1.68 -12.20 -26.78
N ALA A 388 -2.70 -13.06 -26.90
CA ALA A 388 -2.75 -14.15 -27.87
C ALA A 388 -4.20 -14.48 -28.22
N ASP A 389 -4.46 -14.86 -29.48
CA ASP A 389 -5.82 -15.16 -29.95
C ASP A 389 -6.20 -16.65 -29.83
N ASP A 390 -5.22 -17.58 -29.79
CA ASP A 390 -5.42 -19.04 -29.62
C ASP A 390 -4.09 -19.75 -29.27
N VAL A 391 -3.58 -19.60 -28.04
CA VAL A 391 -2.32 -20.23 -27.60
C VAL A 391 -2.57 -21.21 -26.46
N ASP A 392 -2.02 -22.42 -26.59
CA ASP A 392 -2.06 -23.45 -25.55
C ASP A 392 -1.12 -23.07 -24.38
N ALA A 393 -1.62 -23.16 -23.14
CA ALA A 393 -0.82 -22.83 -21.97
C ALA A 393 0.34 -23.80 -21.73
N GLY A 394 0.22 -25.05 -22.16
CA GLY A 394 1.29 -26.04 -22.13
C GLY A 394 2.48 -25.64 -23.01
N ASP A 395 2.23 -25.06 -24.18
CA ASP A 395 3.28 -24.52 -25.07
C ASP A 395 4.00 -23.34 -24.42
N LEU A 396 3.26 -22.42 -23.79
CA LEU A 396 3.82 -21.29 -23.05
C LEU A 396 4.72 -21.74 -21.89
N PHE A 397 4.23 -22.65 -21.04
CA PHE A 397 5.03 -23.19 -19.94
C PHE A 397 6.23 -23.99 -20.43
N THR A 398 6.12 -24.67 -21.58
CA THR A 398 7.25 -25.42 -22.16
C THR A 398 8.32 -24.46 -22.67
N ALA A 399 7.95 -23.36 -23.32
CA ALA A 399 8.89 -22.32 -23.71
C ALA A 399 9.58 -21.71 -22.48
N CYS A 400 8.84 -21.37 -21.42
CA CYS A 400 9.40 -20.88 -20.16
C CYS A 400 10.37 -21.88 -19.54
N ARG A 401 9.98 -23.15 -19.37
CA ARG A 401 10.87 -24.19 -18.79
C ARG A 401 12.11 -24.48 -19.63
N THR A 402 12.06 -24.21 -20.94
CA THR A 402 13.20 -24.41 -21.84
C THR A 402 14.18 -23.25 -21.74
N ALA A 403 13.68 -22.02 -21.59
CA ALA A 403 14.48 -20.80 -21.63
C ALA A 403 14.91 -20.28 -20.24
N LEU A 404 14.23 -20.70 -19.17
CA LEU A 404 14.32 -20.12 -17.83
C LEU A 404 14.67 -21.19 -16.79
N THR A 405 15.25 -20.77 -15.65
CA THR A 405 15.40 -21.66 -14.47
C THR A 405 14.03 -21.98 -13.86
N ALA A 406 13.94 -23.04 -13.07
CA ALA A 406 12.67 -23.44 -12.43
C ALA A 406 12.05 -22.33 -11.57
N ALA A 407 12.88 -21.49 -10.93
CA ALA A 407 12.46 -20.36 -10.13
C ALA A 407 11.92 -19.19 -10.97
N ALA A 408 12.34 -19.08 -12.23
CA ALA A 408 11.95 -18.04 -13.17
C ALA A 408 10.71 -18.39 -14.01
N VAL A 409 10.24 -19.64 -13.96
CA VAL A 409 9.00 -20.05 -14.64
C VAL A 409 7.80 -19.43 -13.93
N PRO A 410 6.90 -18.71 -14.63
CA PRO A 410 5.67 -18.20 -14.04
C PRO A 410 4.86 -19.34 -13.41
N ALA A 411 4.32 -19.13 -12.20
CA ALA A 411 3.32 -20.00 -11.62
C ALA A 411 1.98 -19.87 -12.35
N GLU A 412 1.64 -18.69 -12.87
CA GLU A 412 0.35 -18.43 -13.52
C GLU A 412 0.54 -17.68 -14.84
N LEU A 413 -0.29 -18.03 -15.83
CA LEU A 413 -0.35 -17.39 -17.14
C LEU A 413 -1.76 -16.86 -17.39
N TYR A 414 -1.88 -15.59 -17.73
CA TYR A 414 -3.14 -14.92 -18.04
C TYR A 414 -3.14 -14.38 -19.47
N GLY A 415 -4.29 -14.47 -20.14
CA GLY A 415 -4.58 -13.88 -21.43
C GLY A 415 -5.22 -12.52 -21.26
N VAL A 416 -4.69 -11.49 -21.92
CA VAL A 416 -5.22 -10.11 -21.89
C VAL A 416 -5.37 -9.54 -23.30
N ARG A 417 -6.21 -8.51 -23.45
CA ARG A 417 -6.41 -7.85 -24.76
C ARG A 417 -5.19 -7.04 -25.21
N ALA A 418 -4.49 -6.40 -24.27
CA ALA A 418 -3.29 -5.61 -24.54
C ALA A 418 -2.43 -5.48 -23.27
N ILE A 419 -1.11 -5.36 -23.44
CA ILE A 419 -0.19 -5.00 -22.35
C ILE A 419 -0.07 -3.46 -22.31
N PRO A 420 -0.38 -2.79 -21.18
CA PRO A 420 -0.21 -1.35 -21.05
C PRO A 420 1.28 -1.02 -21.14
N ARG A 421 1.64 -0.07 -22.01
CA ARG A 421 3.02 0.34 -22.26
C ARG A 421 3.15 1.86 -22.23
N THR A 422 4.35 2.33 -21.92
CA THR A 422 4.73 3.73 -22.16
C THR A 422 4.74 4.00 -23.66
N ALA A 423 4.68 5.27 -24.06
CA ALA A 423 4.79 5.66 -25.47
C ALA A 423 6.14 5.24 -26.12
N THR A 424 7.19 5.07 -25.31
CA THR A 424 8.50 4.52 -25.73
C THR A 424 8.53 2.99 -25.78
N GLY A 425 7.46 2.30 -25.35
CA GLY A 425 7.28 0.85 -25.51
C GLY A 425 7.59 0.00 -24.28
N SER A 426 7.95 0.58 -23.13
CA SER A 426 8.23 -0.18 -21.90
C SER A 426 6.94 -0.64 -21.22
N PRO A 427 6.85 -1.90 -20.70
CA PRO A 427 5.63 -2.38 -20.05
C PRO A 427 5.38 -1.68 -18.72
N LEU A 428 4.15 -1.23 -18.48
CA LEU A 428 3.69 -0.67 -17.20
C LEU A 428 3.29 -1.82 -16.27
N ARG A 429 4.29 -2.58 -15.79
CA ARG A 429 4.11 -3.85 -15.05
C ARG A 429 3.20 -3.70 -13.82
N HIS A 430 3.28 -2.58 -13.12
CA HIS A 430 2.44 -2.28 -11.95
C HIS A 430 0.94 -2.18 -12.29
N ARG A 431 0.55 -2.00 -13.56
CA ARG A 431 -0.86 -2.00 -14.00
C ARG A 431 -1.39 -3.38 -14.38
N LEU A 432 -0.51 -4.38 -14.57
CA LEU A 432 -0.89 -5.72 -15.01
C LEU A 432 -1.89 -6.43 -14.06
N PRO A 433 -1.70 -6.41 -12.71
CA PRO A 433 -2.61 -7.08 -11.79
C PRO A 433 -4.06 -6.56 -11.79
N GLY A 434 -4.28 -5.36 -12.32
CA GLY A 434 -5.61 -4.74 -12.46
C GLY A 434 -6.26 -4.92 -13.83
N LEU A 435 -5.64 -5.65 -14.76
CA LEU A 435 -6.20 -5.84 -16.10
C LEU A 435 -7.32 -6.89 -16.10
N PRO A 436 -8.37 -6.69 -16.92
CA PRO A 436 -9.26 -7.77 -17.31
C PRO A 436 -8.45 -8.90 -17.97
N ALA A 437 -8.39 -10.05 -17.32
CA ALA A 437 -7.49 -11.14 -17.70
C ALA A 437 -8.15 -12.52 -17.54
N ARG A 438 -7.91 -13.41 -18.49
CA ARG A 438 -8.39 -14.80 -18.48
C ARG A 438 -7.25 -15.73 -18.07
N LEU A 439 -7.40 -16.56 -17.03
CA LEU A 439 -6.37 -17.55 -16.72
C LEU A 439 -6.22 -18.55 -17.89
N LEU A 440 -5.00 -18.68 -18.41
CA LEU A 440 -4.63 -19.64 -19.46
C LEU A 440 -4.14 -20.96 -18.84
N GLY A 441 -3.40 -20.89 -17.74
CA GLY A 441 -2.94 -22.08 -17.02
C GLY A 441 -2.08 -21.76 -15.80
N VAL A 442 -1.84 -22.77 -14.97
CA VAL A 442 -1.03 -22.72 -13.74
C VAL A 442 0.06 -23.81 -13.82
N ALA A 443 1.30 -23.48 -13.43
CA ALA A 443 2.46 -24.36 -13.58
C ALA A 443 2.47 -25.55 -12.59
N ALA A 444 1.74 -25.45 -11.48
CA ALA A 444 1.56 -26.51 -10.48
C ALA A 444 0.11 -26.48 -9.95
N GLY A 445 -0.59 -27.61 -10.04
CA GLY A 445 -2.03 -27.70 -9.79
C GLY A 445 -2.46 -27.25 -8.40
N THR A 446 -3.20 -26.15 -8.32
CA THR A 446 -3.91 -25.67 -7.13
C THR A 446 -5.42 -25.88 -7.28
N HIS A 447 -5.82 -27.08 -7.72
CA HIS A 447 -7.21 -27.54 -7.69
C HIS A 447 -7.49 -28.44 -6.46
N GLU A 448 -6.49 -28.71 -5.62
CA GLU A 448 -6.62 -29.55 -4.42
C GLU A 448 -7.37 -28.88 -3.26
N THR A 449 -7.86 -27.65 -3.43
CA THR A 449 -8.55 -26.87 -2.39
C THR A 449 -10.07 -26.87 -2.53
N LEU A 450 -10.68 -27.43 -3.58
CA LEU A 450 -12.14 -27.49 -3.71
C LEU A 450 -12.66 -28.87 -3.31
N PHE A 451 -13.60 -28.94 -2.37
CA PHE A 451 -14.15 -30.19 -1.85
C PHE A 451 -15.67 -30.23 -1.94
N ALA A 452 -16.22 -31.32 -2.44
CA ALA A 452 -17.65 -31.61 -2.39
C ALA A 452 -17.99 -32.36 -1.10
N GLN A 453 -19.12 -32.01 -0.47
CA GLN A 453 -19.59 -32.67 0.75
C GLN A 453 -20.49 -33.87 0.42
N HIS A 454 -20.20 -35.00 1.07
CA HIS A 454 -20.99 -36.23 1.02
C HIS A 454 -21.33 -36.72 2.43
N TRP A 455 -22.30 -37.62 2.56
CA TRP A 455 -22.66 -38.25 3.83
C TRP A 455 -22.34 -39.74 3.76
N GLU A 456 -21.57 -40.24 4.72
CA GLU A 456 -21.15 -41.64 4.78
C GLU A 456 -21.55 -42.29 6.11
N PRO A 457 -21.81 -43.60 6.13
CA PRO A 457 -22.05 -44.36 7.35
C PRO A 457 -20.97 -44.13 8.42
N LEU A 458 -21.42 -43.80 9.62
CA LEU A 458 -20.60 -43.77 10.81
C LEU A 458 -20.34 -45.22 11.29
N PRO A 459 -19.10 -45.61 11.60
CA PRO A 459 -18.82 -46.90 12.22
C PRO A 459 -19.64 -47.11 13.50
N GLU A 460 -19.97 -48.36 13.83
CA GLU A 460 -20.81 -48.69 14.99
C GLU A 460 -20.20 -48.14 16.30
N VAL A 461 -20.93 -47.24 16.99
CA VAL A 461 -20.51 -46.62 18.25
C VAL A 461 -21.46 -47.01 19.37
N THR A 462 -20.92 -47.57 20.45
CA THR A 462 -21.66 -47.89 21.68
C THR A 462 -21.26 -46.93 22.80
N GLY A 463 -22.23 -46.23 23.41
CA GLY A 463 -22.03 -45.32 24.54
C GLY A 463 -22.74 -45.80 25.82
N GLU A 464 -22.36 -45.22 26.96
CA GLU A 464 -23.08 -45.46 28.23
C GLU A 464 -24.37 -44.62 28.31
N PRO A 465 -25.47 -45.13 28.90
CA PRO A 465 -26.74 -44.41 29.00
C PRO A 465 -26.63 -43.13 29.84
N GLY A 466 -27.14 -42.01 29.30
CA GLY A 466 -27.20 -40.71 29.96
C GLY A 466 -28.57 -40.38 30.56
N ARG A 467 -28.65 -39.30 31.36
CA ARG A 467 -29.92 -38.65 31.73
C ARG A 467 -30.16 -37.47 30.79
N TRP A 468 -31.36 -37.36 30.26
CA TRP A 468 -31.69 -36.38 29.24
C TRP A 468 -32.85 -35.48 29.69
N ALA A 469 -32.77 -34.19 29.37
CA ALA A 469 -33.87 -33.25 29.48
C ALA A 469 -34.21 -32.77 28.06
N VAL A 470 -35.49 -32.81 27.70
CA VAL A 470 -35.94 -32.57 26.32
C VAL A 470 -36.98 -31.46 26.32
N THR A 471 -36.81 -30.52 25.41
CA THR A 471 -37.78 -29.47 25.11
C THR A 471 -37.97 -29.38 23.60
N GLY A 472 -39.21 -29.30 23.12
CA GLY A 472 -39.50 -29.27 21.68
C GLY A 472 -40.90 -29.77 21.31
N PRO A 473 -41.27 -29.70 20.02
CA PRO A 473 -42.57 -30.12 19.53
C PRO A 473 -42.79 -31.63 19.72
N ALA A 474 -44.04 -32.01 20.03
CA ALA A 474 -44.41 -33.40 20.32
C ALA A 474 -44.08 -34.38 19.19
N GLU A 475 -44.08 -33.93 17.93
CA GLU A 475 -43.76 -34.75 16.76
C GLU A 475 -42.31 -35.27 16.78
N LEU A 476 -41.36 -34.48 17.29
CA LEU A 476 -39.94 -34.85 17.39
C LEU A 476 -39.61 -35.60 18.67
N THR A 477 -40.40 -35.42 19.73
CA THR A 477 -40.10 -35.90 21.09
C THR A 477 -40.90 -37.14 21.50
N ALA A 478 -41.96 -37.51 20.78
CA ALA A 478 -42.84 -38.66 21.07
C ALA A 478 -42.15 -40.04 21.17
N GLY A 479 -40.87 -40.16 20.76
CA GLY A 479 -40.06 -41.37 20.92
C GLY A 479 -39.24 -41.44 22.20
N LEU A 480 -39.26 -40.39 23.03
CA LEU A 480 -38.33 -40.18 24.15
C LEU A 480 -38.98 -40.32 25.55
N ASP A 481 -40.17 -40.94 25.64
CA ASP A 481 -40.96 -41.05 26.88
C ASP A 481 -40.50 -42.18 27.84
N ALA A 482 -39.26 -42.67 27.69
CA ALA A 482 -38.71 -43.78 28.47
C ALA A 482 -38.13 -43.34 29.84
N PRO A 483 -37.94 -44.25 30.82
CA PRO A 483 -37.36 -43.91 32.12
C PRO A 483 -35.95 -43.33 31.99
N GLY A 484 -35.79 -42.03 32.27
CA GLY A 484 -34.50 -41.32 32.13
C GLY A 484 -34.57 -39.97 31.41
N PHE A 485 -35.70 -39.69 30.75
CA PHE A 485 -35.99 -38.42 30.08
C PHE A 485 -36.98 -37.58 30.90
N VAL A 486 -36.71 -36.27 31.04
CA VAL A 486 -37.68 -35.29 31.55
C VAL A 486 -38.08 -34.40 30.39
N VAL A 487 -39.35 -34.47 29.98
CA VAL A 487 -39.90 -33.62 28.90
C VAL A 487 -40.52 -32.38 29.51
N GLU A 488 -39.98 -31.21 29.17
CA GLU A 488 -40.49 -29.90 29.60
C GLU A 488 -41.22 -29.20 28.45
N ALA A 489 -42.44 -28.74 28.70
CA ALA A 489 -43.25 -28.02 27.71
C ALA A 489 -42.97 -26.52 27.76
N GLY A 490 -42.54 -25.93 26.63
CA GLY A 490 -42.33 -24.49 26.49
C GLY A 490 -42.25 -24.06 25.02
N HIS A 491 -42.69 -22.83 24.74
CA HIS A 491 -42.57 -22.18 23.43
C HIS A 491 -41.57 -21.01 23.55
N SER A 492 -40.38 -21.19 23.01
CA SER A 492 -39.32 -20.17 22.95
C SER A 492 -38.64 -20.24 21.58
N THR A 493 -38.02 -19.15 21.12
CA THR A 493 -37.28 -19.18 19.84
C THR A 493 -35.98 -19.98 20.00
N VAL A 494 -35.61 -20.80 19.00
CA VAL A 494 -34.45 -21.72 19.07
C VAL A 494 -33.15 -20.98 19.41
N ALA A 495 -32.95 -19.76 18.88
CA ALA A 495 -31.75 -18.95 19.14
C ALA A 495 -31.63 -18.53 20.61
N GLU A 496 -32.73 -18.12 21.25
CA GLU A 496 -32.76 -17.76 22.67
C GLU A 496 -32.51 -18.98 23.57
N VAL A 497 -33.10 -20.13 23.23
CA VAL A 497 -32.90 -21.39 23.98
C VAL A 497 -31.45 -21.83 23.92
N VAL A 498 -30.87 -21.91 22.71
CA VAL A 498 -29.47 -22.32 22.53
C VAL A 498 -28.53 -21.35 23.26
N GLY A 499 -28.77 -20.03 23.16
CA GLY A 499 -27.97 -19.00 23.82
C GLY A 499 -28.02 -19.06 25.35
N SER A 500 -29.23 -19.08 25.93
CA SER A 500 -29.42 -19.13 27.39
C SER A 500 -28.88 -20.43 27.97
N TRP A 501 -29.15 -21.56 27.31
CA TRP A 501 -28.74 -22.87 27.82
C TRP A 501 -27.23 -23.04 27.84
N LEU A 502 -26.53 -22.63 26.77
CA LEU A 502 -25.08 -22.73 26.69
C LEU A 502 -24.37 -21.83 27.72
N ALA A 503 -24.99 -20.69 28.07
CA ALA A 503 -24.52 -19.79 29.12
C ALA A 503 -24.74 -20.35 30.53
N GLU A 504 -25.89 -20.98 30.79
CA GLU A 504 -26.27 -21.50 32.12
C GLU A 504 -25.59 -22.84 32.48
N HIS A 505 -25.37 -23.73 31.51
CA HIS A 505 -25.00 -25.13 31.77
C HIS A 505 -23.62 -25.50 31.25
N THR A 506 -22.56 -25.06 31.91
CA THR A 506 -21.15 -25.18 31.46
C THR A 506 -20.59 -26.61 31.34
N HIS A 507 -21.21 -27.60 31.98
CA HIS A 507 -20.71 -29.00 32.04
C HIS A 507 -21.57 -30.01 31.29
N ILE A 508 -22.65 -29.57 30.64
CA ILE A 508 -23.59 -30.44 29.93
C ILE A 508 -23.46 -30.17 28.43
N ARG A 509 -23.67 -31.21 27.60
CA ARG A 509 -23.73 -31.09 26.14
C ARG A 509 -25.17 -30.84 25.70
N LEU A 510 -25.36 -29.91 24.78
CA LEU A 510 -26.65 -29.65 24.12
C LEU A 510 -26.71 -30.45 22.82
N VAL A 511 -27.83 -31.11 22.55
CA VAL A 511 -28.10 -31.72 21.24
C VAL A 511 -29.20 -30.90 20.57
N LEU A 512 -28.89 -30.27 19.44
CA LEU A 512 -29.90 -29.61 18.62
C LEU A 512 -30.43 -30.63 17.61
N LEU A 513 -31.68 -31.05 17.83
CA LEU A 513 -32.37 -32.01 16.98
C LEU A 513 -33.19 -31.28 15.91
N THR A 514 -33.02 -31.68 14.67
CA THR A 514 -33.79 -31.20 13.51
C THR A 514 -34.36 -32.36 12.70
N HIS A 515 -35.31 -32.08 11.82
CA HIS A 515 -35.87 -33.06 10.88
C HIS A 515 -35.88 -32.48 9.47
N GLY A 516 -35.32 -33.23 8.52
CA GLY A 516 -35.24 -32.81 7.13
C GLY A 516 -34.29 -31.65 6.86
N ALA A 517 -33.48 -31.19 7.81
CA ALA A 517 -32.62 -30.03 7.64
C ALA A 517 -31.41 -30.27 6.74
N VAL A 518 -31.00 -31.53 6.54
CA VAL A 518 -29.84 -31.91 5.70
C VAL A 518 -30.19 -33.00 4.70
N HIS A 519 -29.57 -32.93 3.53
CA HIS A 519 -29.71 -33.95 2.48
C HIS A 519 -28.77 -35.14 2.75
N ALA A 520 -29.21 -36.04 3.62
CA ALA A 520 -28.61 -37.34 3.83
C ALA A 520 -29.63 -38.42 3.44
N GLY A 521 -29.32 -39.33 2.50
CA GLY A 521 -30.21 -40.43 2.12
C GLY A 521 -31.25 -40.16 1.02
N GLY A 522 -31.11 -39.10 0.22
CA GLY A 522 -31.89 -38.90 -1.02
C GLY A 522 -33.22 -38.12 -0.90
N TYR A 523 -33.47 -37.46 0.22
CA TYR A 523 -34.65 -36.60 0.43
C TYR A 523 -34.30 -35.12 0.26
N ALA A 524 -35.23 -34.33 -0.30
CA ALA A 524 -35.10 -32.89 -0.39
C ALA A 524 -35.09 -32.26 1.02
N PRO A 525 -34.08 -31.46 1.38
CA PRO A 525 -34.06 -30.80 2.68
C PRO A 525 -35.15 -29.74 2.80
N ASP A 526 -35.73 -29.61 3.99
CA ASP A 526 -36.64 -28.56 4.41
C ASP A 526 -35.88 -27.24 4.62
N PRO A 527 -36.20 -26.17 3.88
CA PRO A 527 -35.54 -24.87 4.02
C PRO A 527 -35.62 -24.27 5.44
N ASP A 528 -36.74 -24.46 6.14
CA ASP A 528 -36.92 -23.95 7.50
C ASP A 528 -36.03 -24.72 8.50
N GLY A 529 -35.98 -26.05 8.34
CA GLY A 529 -35.04 -26.91 9.04
C GLY A 529 -33.57 -26.55 8.77
N ALA A 530 -33.21 -26.28 7.51
CA ALA A 530 -31.85 -25.88 7.11
C ALA A 530 -31.44 -24.53 7.72
N ALA A 531 -32.37 -23.59 7.88
CA ALA A 531 -32.12 -22.32 8.56
C ALA A 531 -31.79 -22.52 10.05
N ILE A 532 -32.53 -23.42 10.73
CA ILE A 532 -32.26 -23.80 12.12
C ILE A 532 -30.90 -24.52 12.23
N TRP A 533 -30.57 -25.40 11.29
CA TRP A 533 -29.26 -26.06 11.23
C TRP A 533 -28.11 -25.07 11.09
N SER A 534 -28.28 -24.03 10.26
CA SER A 534 -27.33 -22.94 10.10
C SER A 534 -27.10 -22.17 11.41
N LEU A 535 -28.16 -21.87 12.18
CA LEU A 535 -28.04 -21.25 13.52
C LEU A 535 -27.26 -22.16 14.48
N GLY A 536 -27.53 -23.47 14.43
CA GLY A 536 -26.82 -24.48 15.20
C GLY A 536 -25.33 -24.52 14.90
N ARG A 537 -24.93 -24.54 13.62
CA ARG A 537 -23.51 -24.50 13.20
C ARG A 537 -22.81 -23.24 13.72
N GLN A 538 -23.50 -22.11 13.68
CA GLN A 538 -22.96 -20.84 14.19
C GLN A 538 -22.70 -20.92 15.70
N ALA A 539 -23.64 -21.45 16.48
CA ALA A 539 -23.47 -21.67 17.92
C ALA A 539 -22.36 -22.69 18.23
N GLN A 540 -22.28 -23.78 17.46
CA GLN A 540 -21.24 -24.81 17.60
C GLN A 540 -19.83 -24.26 17.38
N SER A 541 -19.67 -23.33 16.42
CA SER A 541 -18.37 -22.68 16.16
C SER A 541 -17.87 -21.82 17.32
N ARG A 542 -18.80 -21.21 18.07
CA ARG A 542 -18.51 -20.40 19.27
C ARG A 542 -18.32 -21.27 20.53
N HIS A 543 -18.84 -22.49 20.54
CA HIS A 543 -18.77 -23.41 21.67
C HIS A 543 -18.36 -24.84 21.24
N PRO A 544 -17.10 -25.05 20.80
CA PRO A 544 -16.65 -26.34 20.28
C PRO A 544 -16.81 -27.49 21.28
N GLY A 545 -17.37 -28.62 20.84
CA GLY A 545 -17.56 -29.82 21.65
C GLY A 545 -18.67 -29.75 22.72
N ARG A 546 -19.42 -28.65 22.77
CA ARG A 546 -20.56 -28.44 23.69
C ARG A 546 -21.92 -28.65 23.02
N LEU A 547 -21.97 -28.59 21.69
CA LEU A 547 -23.18 -28.76 20.89
C LEU A 547 -22.99 -29.92 19.90
N VAL A 548 -23.98 -30.80 19.76
CA VAL A 548 -24.06 -31.81 18.70
C VAL A 548 -25.28 -31.48 17.84
N LEU A 549 -25.11 -31.40 16.52
CA LEU A 549 -26.18 -31.22 15.57
C LEU A 549 -26.61 -32.58 15.04
N LEU A 550 -27.87 -32.95 15.22
CA LEU A 550 -28.43 -34.21 14.76
C LEU A 550 -29.69 -33.95 13.94
N ASP A 551 -29.69 -34.39 12.69
CA ASP A 551 -30.89 -34.36 11.85
C ASP A 551 -31.45 -35.77 11.69
N ALA A 552 -32.71 -36.00 12.06
CA ALA A 552 -33.25 -37.35 12.16
C ALA A 552 -34.70 -37.47 11.69
N ASP A 553 -35.02 -38.59 11.05
CA ASP A 553 -36.42 -38.94 10.71
C ASP A 553 -37.19 -39.43 11.95
N LYS A 554 -36.51 -40.21 12.79
CA LYS A 554 -37.04 -40.75 14.05
C LYS A 554 -35.89 -41.02 15.01
N VAL A 555 -35.98 -40.49 16.22
CA VAL A 555 -34.94 -40.63 17.23
C VAL A 555 -35.26 -41.74 18.22
N THR A 556 -34.24 -42.54 18.57
CA THR A 556 -34.28 -43.52 19.65
C THR A 556 -33.20 -43.19 20.69
N ASP A 557 -33.37 -43.65 21.92
CA ASP A 557 -32.37 -43.47 22.99
C ASP A 557 -31.00 -44.01 22.58
N ALA A 558 -30.97 -45.21 21.99
CA ALA A 558 -29.73 -45.82 21.48
C ALA A 558 -29.04 -44.94 20.42
N ALA A 559 -29.79 -44.30 19.52
CA ALA A 559 -29.24 -43.44 18.49
C ALA A 559 -28.70 -42.11 19.05
N LEU A 560 -29.36 -41.51 20.05
CA LEU A 560 -28.89 -40.31 20.75
C LEU A 560 -27.60 -40.58 21.54
N VAL A 561 -27.55 -41.70 22.25
CA VAL A 561 -26.36 -42.14 22.99
C VAL A 561 -25.20 -42.38 22.03
N ALA A 562 -25.44 -43.10 20.93
CA ALA A 562 -24.42 -43.34 19.89
C ALA A 562 -23.95 -42.02 19.24
N ALA A 563 -24.86 -41.10 18.93
CA ALA A 563 -24.53 -39.80 18.36
C ALA A 563 -23.61 -39.00 19.28
N VAL A 564 -23.94 -38.87 20.58
CA VAL A 564 -23.10 -38.14 21.54
C VAL A 564 -21.78 -38.87 21.86
N ALA A 565 -21.80 -40.20 21.92
CA ALA A 565 -20.61 -41.02 22.17
C ALA A 565 -19.63 -41.01 20.99
N SER A 566 -20.11 -40.82 19.76
CA SER A 566 -19.25 -40.75 18.57
C SER A 566 -18.26 -39.58 18.63
N GLY A 567 -18.61 -38.51 19.35
CA GLY A 567 -17.84 -37.27 19.39
C GLY A 567 -17.91 -36.46 18.09
N GLU A 568 -18.69 -36.90 17.11
CA GLU A 568 -18.89 -36.15 15.87
C GLU A 568 -19.77 -34.92 16.12
N PRO A 569 -19.41 -33.75 15.58
CA PRO A 569 -20.16 -32.51 15.79
C PRO A 569 -21.48 -32.46 15.01
N GLU A 570 -21.55 -33.15 13.88
CA GLU A 570 -22.66 -33.10 12.93
C GLU A 570 -23.00 -34.50 12.43
N LEU A 571 -24.26 -34.88 12.56
CA LEU A 571 -24.74 -36.23 12.23
C LEU A 571 -26.12 -36.17 11.57
N ALA A 572 -26.39 -37.13 10.70
CA ALA A 572 -27.72 -37.40 10.17
C ALA A 572 -28.12 -38.83 10.48
N LEU A 573 -29.34 -39.06 10.97
CA LEU A 573 -29.88 -40.39 11.23
C LEU A 573 -30.94 -40.71 10.18
N ARG A 574 -30.67 -41.75 9.37
CA ARG A 574 -31.54 -42.19 8.28
C ARG A 574 -31.73 -43.69 8.35
N ALA A 575 -32.98 -44.16 8.33
CA ALA A 575 -33.31 -45.58 8.39
C ALA A 575 -32.62 -46.36 9.54
N GLY A 576 -32.30 -45.70 10.66
CA GLY A 576 -31.62 -46.30 11.82
C GLY A 576 -30.10 -46.29 11.76
N GLU A 577 -29.49 -45.73 10.70
CA GLU A 577 -28.05 -45.63 10.51
C GLU A 577 -27.59 -44.17 10.71
N LEU A 578 -26.54 -43.97 11.53
CA LEU A 578 -25.90 -42.66 11.70
C LEU A 578 -24.94 -42.42 10.54
N LEU A 579 -25.06 -41.25 9.94
CA LEU A 579 -24.23 -40.76 8.85
C LEU A 579 -23.44 -39.55 9.33
N ARG A 580 -22.19 -39.42 8.90
CA ARG A 580 -21.36 -38.24 9.13
C ARG A 580 -21.02 -37.54 7.81
N PRO A 581 -20.77 -36.22 7.81
CA PRO A 581 -20.33 -35.53 6.62
C PRO A 581 -18.86 -35.83 6.31
N THR A 582 -18.56 -36.23 5.08
CA THR A 582 -17.21 -36.37 4.52
C THR A 582 -17.02 -35.39 3.36
N TYR A 583 -15.76 -35.13 2.99
CA TYR A 583 -15.41 -34.17 1.95
C TYR A 583 -14.44 -34.82 0.97
N THR A 584 -14.77 -34.78 -0.33
CA THR A 584 -13.93 -35.35 -1.40
C THR A 584 -13.44 -34.24 -2.31
N ALA A 585 -12.16 -34.27 -2.67
CA ALA A 585 -11.59 -33.27 -3.58
C ALA A 585 -12.28 -33.34 -4.94
N VAL A 586 -12.63 -32.18 -5.48
CA VAL A 586 -13.16 -32.01 -6.84
C VAL A 586 -12.03 -32.30 -7.84
N PRO A 587 -12.16 -33.29 -8.75
CA PRO A 587 -11.14 -33.57 -9.77
C PRO A 587 -10.96 -32.39 -10.74
N SER A 588 -9.71 -32.10 -11.13
CA SER A 588 -9.40 -31.09 -12.16
C SER A 588 -9.95 -31.51 -13.53
N ALA A 589 -11.11 -30.99 -13.91
CA ALA A 589 -11.54 -30.98 -15.30
C ALA A 589 -10.96 -29.73 -16.00
N SER A 590 -10.64 -29.85 -17.29
CA SER A 590 -10.40 -28.69 -18.16
C SER A 590 -11.52 -27.67 -17.94
N ALA A 591 -11.16 -26.39 -17.72
CA ALA A 591 -12.07 -25.29 -17.37
C ALA A 591 -13.50 -25.49 -17.90
N GLY A 592 -14.49 -25.40 -17.02
CA GLY A 592 -15.90 -25.46 -17.38
C GLY A 592 -16.24 -24.46 -18.49
N ARG A 593 -17.35 -24.69 -19.22
CA ARG A 593 -17.81 -23.69 -20.19
C ARG A 593 -18.09 -22.39 -19.45
N PRO A 594 -17.55 -21.24 -19.91
CA PRO A 594 -17.80 -19.97 -19.26
C PRO A 594 -19.28 -19.62 -19.30
N LEU A 595 -19.75 -18.85 -18.31
CA LEU A 595 -21.04 -18.18 -18.38
C LEU A 595 -21.11 -17.37 -19.69
N SER A 596 -22.24 -17.40 -20.38
CA SER A 596 -22.37 -16.75 -21.69
C SER A 596 -23.73 -16.11 -21.85
N GLY A 597 -23.81 -15.04 -22.64
CA GLY A 597 -25.07 -14.33 -22.88
C GLY A 597 -25.39 -13.29 -21.81
N THR A 598 -26.63 -13.28 -21.33
CA THR A 598 -27.14 -12.30 -20.35
C THR A 598 -27.09 -12.88 -18.94
N VAL A 599 -26.36 -12.23 -18.03
CA VAL A 599 -26.21 -12.69 -16.63
C VAL A 599 -26.77 -11.65 -15.66
N VAL A 600 -27.58 -12.11 -14.70
CA VAL A 600 -28.06 -11.29 -13.58
C VAL A 600 -27.21 -11.55 -12.35
N VAL A 601 -26.70 -10.48 -11.72
CA VAL A 601 -26.00 -10.55 -10.44
C VAL A 601 -26.88 -9.92 -9.35
N VAL A 602 -27.08 -10.67 -8.28
CA VAL A 602 -27.87 -10.28 -7.11
C VAL A 602 -26.95 -10.20 -5.90
N GLY A 603 -26.86 -9.03 -5.28
CA GLY A 603 -25.97 -8.75 -4.15
C GLY A 603 -25.08 -7.52 -4.38
N ASP A 604 -24.43 -7.03 -3.32
CA ASP A 604 -23.62 -5.81 -3.34
C ASP A 604 -22.12 -6.11 -3.53
N GLU A 605 -21.76 -6.74 -4.65
CA GLU A 605 -20.35 -7.04 -4.98
C GLU A 605 -19.97 -6.61 -6.42
N PRO A 606 -19.71 -5.30 -6.66
CA PRO A 606 -19.46 -4.75 -7.99
C PRO A 606 -18.19 -5.29 -8.67
N SER A 607 -17.25 -5.80 -7.89
CA SER A 607 -15.99 -6.39 -8.37
C SER A 607 -16.20 -7.73 -9.09
N LEU A 608 -17.25 -8.47 -8.72
CA LEU A 608 -17.65 -9.70 -9.40
C LEU A 608 -18.17 -9.42 -10.82
N ALA A 609 -18.81 -8.26 -11.04
CA ALA A 609 -19.25 -7.83 -12.37
C ALA A 609 -18.08 -7.72 -13.36
N TYR A 610 -16.99 -7.05 -12.95
CA TYR A 610 -15.76 -6.97 -13.73
C TYR A 610 -15.18 -8.35 -14.02
N HIS A 611 -15.18 -9.23 -13.01
CA HIS A 611 -14.69 -10.58 -13.15
C HIS A 611 -15.52 -11.39 -14.16
N LEU A 612 -16.85 -11.34 -14.06
CA LEU A 612 -17.75 -12.10 -14.91
C LEU A 612 -17.61 -11.69 -16.38
N VAL A 613 -17.50 -10.39 -16.64
CA VAL A 613 -17.28 -9.84 -17.99
C VAL A 613 -15.86 -10.14 -18.50
N ALA A 614 -14.86 -10.12 -17.64
CA ALA A 614 -13.47 -10.34 -18.03
C ALA A 614 -13.14 -11.82 -18.29
N ALA A 615 -13.73 -12.72 -17.51
CA ALA A 615 -13.40 -14.14 -17.50
C ALA A 615 -14.36 -15.00 -18.34
N HIS A 616 -15.57 -14.52 -18.64
CA HIS A 616 -16.61 -15.27 -19.35
C HIS A 616 -17.18 -14.50 -20.56
N ASP A 617 -17.88 -15.15 -21.49
CA ASP A 617 -18.46 -14.51 -22.71
C ASP A 617 -19.81 -13.80 -22.40
N VAL A 618 -19.85 -13.08 -21.28
CA VAL A 618 -21.02 -12.30 -20.85
C VAL A 618 -21.09 -11.04 -21.69
N ARG A 619 -22.19 -10.89 -22.44
CA ARG A 619 -22.39 -9.76 -23.37
C ARG A 619 -23.24 -8.66 -22.78
N GLU A 620 -24.11 -9.02 -21.83
CA GLU A 620 -24.99 -8.11 -21.11
C GLU A 620 -24.99 -8.53 -19.64
N LEU A 621 -24.83 -7.55 -18.75
CA LEU A 621 -24.82 -7.77 -17.31
C LEU A 621 -25.90 -6.94 -16.64
N ILE A 622 -26.78 -7.58 -15.87
CA ILE A 622 -27.82 -6.90 -15.11
C ILE A 622 -27.47 -6.97 -13.62
N LEU A 623 -27.34 -5.81 -12.98
CA LEU A 623 -27.06 -5.70 -11.55
C LEU A 623 -28.34 -5.33 -10.80
N THR A 624 -28.60 -6.00 -9.68
CA THR A 624 -29.71 -5.68 -8.77
C THR A 624 -29.17 -5.28 -7.39
N GLY A 625 -29.41 -4.05 -6.97
CA GLY A 625 -28.86 -3.51 -5.70
C GLY A 625 -29.00 -1.98 -5.55
N PRO A 626 -28.45 -1.36 -4.49
CA PRO A 626 -28.50 0.10 -4.26
C PRO A 626 -27.31 0.89 -4.83
N ALA A 627 -26.26 0.24 -5.35
CA ALA A 627 -25.00 0.87 -5.78
C ALA A 627 -24.98 1.29 -7.26
N SER A 628 -24.30 2.39 -7.58
CA SER A 628 -24.06 2.82 -8.97
C SER A 628 -23.20 1.79 -9.73
N PRO A 629 -23.53 1.45 -10.98
CA PRO A 629 -22.80 0.42 -11.71
C PRO A 629 -21.36 0.88 -12.03
N PRO A 630 -20.38 -0.03 -11.96
CA PRO A 630 -19.05 0.23 -12.49
C PRO A 630 -19.06 0.42 -14.01
N GLU A 631 -18.23 1.31 -14.54
CA GLU A 631 -18.04 1.43 -15.99
C GLU A 631 -17.14 0.27 -16.47
N VAL A 632 -17.71 -0.64 -17.27
CA VAL A 632 -17.01 -1.82 -17.79
C VAL A 632 -16.83 -1.68 -19.31
N PRO A 633 -15.59 -1.50 -19.83
CA PRO A 633 -15.37 -1.28 -21.24
C PRO A 633 -15.83 -2.44 -22.14
N GLY A 634 -16.85 -2.17 -22.98
CA GLY A 634 -17.31 -3.09 -24.03
C GLY A 634 -18.45 -4.04 -23.67
N VAL A 635 -19.13 -3.82 -22.53
CA VAL A 635 -20.36 -4.53 -22.13
C VAL A 635 -21.43 -3.53 -21.72
N ASP A 636 -22.69 -3.83 -22.05
CA ASP A 636 -23.85 -3.06 -21.60
C ASP A 636 -24.21 -3.48 -20.17
N VAL A 637 -23.98 -2.58 -19.20
CA VAL A 637 -24.27 -2.81 -17.77
C VAL A 637 -25.56 -2.09 -17.43
N VAL A 638 -26.59 -2.87 -17.09
CA VAL A 638 -27.92 -2.36 -16.81
C VAL A 638 -28.23 -2.53 -15.34
N HIS A 639 -28.66 -1.46 -14.68
CA HIS A 639 -29.08 -1.49 -13.28
C HIS A 639 -30.60 -1.61 -13.17
N ARG A 640 -31.07 -2.48 -12.26
CA ARG A 640 -32.51 -2.69 -11.99
C ARG A 640 -32.78 -2.71 -10.49
N ALA A 641 -33.98 -2.27 -10.09
CA ALA A 641 -34.34 -2.17 -8.68
C ALA A 641 -34.65 -3.54 -8.05
N GLY A 642 -34.99 -4.54 -8.86
CA GLY A 642 -35.24 -5.90 -8.39
C GLY A 642 -35.20 -6.95 -9.49
N ILE A 643 -35.09 -8.22 -9.07
CA ILE A 643 -34.97 -9.38 -9.96
C ILE A 643 -36.17 -9.51 -10.91
N ALA A 644 -37.40 -9.31 -10.45
CA ALA A 644 -38.58 -9.44 -11.31
C ALA A 644 -38.53 -8.48 -12.52
N GLU A 645 -38.10 -7.24 -12.30
CA GLU A 645 -37.93 -6.23 -13.36
C GLU A 645 -36.81 -6.64 -14.35
N ALA A 646 -35.72 -7.24 -13.84
CA ALA A 646 -34.64 -7.75 -14.67
C ALA A 646 -35.07 -8.94 -15.57
N LEU A 647 -36.06 -9.73 -15.12
CA LEU A 647 -36.53 -10.94 -15.79
C LEU A 647 -37.63 -10.69 -16.85
N GLU A 648 -38.37 -9.58 -16.76
CA GLU A 648 -39.51 -9.29 -17.67
C GLU A 648 -39.09 -8.77 -19.06
N GLU A 649 -37.94 -8.12 -19.19
CA GLU A 649 -37.55 -7.41 -20.42
C GLU A 649 -36.72 -8.25 -21.40
N ARG A 650 -35.96 -9.24 -20.90
CA ARG A 650 -34.94 -9.96 -21.67
C ARG A 650 -34.81 -11.42 -21.26
N LEU A 651 -34.36 -12.26 -22.20
CA LEU A 651 -33.96 -13.63 -21.91
C LEU A 651 -32.67 -13.62 -21.09
N VAL A 652 -32.73 -14.22 -19.90
CA VAL A 652 -31.60 -14.37 -18.98
C VAL A 652 -31.02 -15.77 -19.10
N ASP A 653 -29.72 -15.86 -19.36
CA ASP A 653 -29.00 -17.11 -19.54
C ASP A 653 -28.41 -17.64 -18.22
N GLY A 654 -28.16 -16.78 -17.23
CA GLY A 654 -27.60 -17.19 -15.96
C GLY A 654 -27.84 -16.21 -14.81
N VAL A 655 -27.80 -16.74 -13.59
CA VAL A 655 -28.02 -15.95 -12.36
C VAL A 655 -26.93 -16.26 -11.34
N VAL A 656 -26.38 -15.21 -10.74
CA VAL A 656 -25.37 -15.30 -9.67
C VAL A 656 -25.84 -14.51 -8.45
N GLY A 657 -26.01 -15.20 -7.32
CA GLY A 657 -26.32 -14.60 -6.02
C GLY A 657 -25.09 -14.58 -5.12
N VAL A 658 -24.83 -13.46 -4.45
CA VAL A 658 -23.67 -13.26 -3.55
C VAL A 658 -24.16 -12.92 -2.15
N ASP A 659 -23.71 -13.69 -1.15
CA ASP A 659 -23.97 -13.46 0.28
C ASP A 659 -25.43 -13.17 0.63
N LEU A 660 -26.35 -13.83 -0.07
CA LEU A 660 -27.78 -13.64 0.12
C LEU A 660 -28.25 -14.20 1.46
N THR A 661 -29.20 -13.50 2.10
CA THR A 661 -29.93 -14.08 3.24
C THR A 661 -30.76 -15.29 2.79
N ALA A 662 -31.13 -16.15 3.74
CA ALA A 662 -31.97 -17.32 3.46
C ALA A 662 -33.27 -16.97 2.70
N ARG A 663 -33.90 -15.84 3.07
CA ARG A 663 -35.12 -15.34 2.45
C ARG A 663 -34.88 -14.84 1.02
N GLU A 664 -33.78 -14.14 0.79
CA GLU A 664 -33.41 -13.64 -0.55
C GLU A 664 -33.03 -14.78 -1.49
N ALA A 665 -32.27 -15.77 -1.01
CA ALA A 665 -31.93 -16.96 -1.79
C ALA A 665 -33.20 -17.75 -2.18
N TRP A 666 -34.16 -17.91 -1.26
CA TRP A 666 -35.45 -18.55 -1.55
C TRP A 666 -36.27 -17.76 -2.59
N THR A 667 -36.35 -16.43 -2.41
CA THR A 667 -37.04 -15.54 -3.36
C THR A 667 -36.42 -15.63 -4.75
N LEU A 668 -35.09 -15.68 -4.84
CA LEU A 668 -34.34 -15.85 -6.09
C LEU A 668 -34.64 -17.20 -6.75
N HIS A 669 -34.78 -18.26 -5.97
CA HIS A 669 -35.21 -19.56 -6.49
C HIS A 669 -36.63 -19.51 -7.06
N GLU A 670 -37.62 -19.04 -6.28
CA GLU A 670 -39.02 -19.01 -6.71
C GLU A 670 -39.23 -18.19 -7.99
N THR A 671 -38.59 -17.02 -8.06
CA THR A 671 -38.69 -16.12 -9.21
C THR A 671 -38.05 -16.67 -10.49
N THR A 672 -37.09 -17.60 -10.37
CA THR A 672 -36.38 -18.18 -11.52
C THR A 672 -36.88 -19.58 -11.91
N LEU A 673 -37.87 -20.15 -11.23
CA LEU A 673 -38.40 -21.49 -11.51
C LEU A 673 -38.94 -21.66 -12.93
N ALA A 674 -39.51 -20.60 -13.50
CA ALA A 674 -40.11 -20.62 -14.84
C ALA A 674 -39.09 -20.35 -15.97
N HIS A 675 -37.79 -20.18 -15.66
CA HIS A 675 -36.79 -19.71 -16.60
C HIS A 675 -35.79 -20.81 -16.98
N ASN A 676 -35.45 -20.87 -18.27
CA ASN A 676 -34.52 -21.85 -18.80
C ASN A 676 -33.06 -21.37 -18.67
N LEU A 677 -32.56 -21.32 -17.44
CA LEU A 677 -31.21 -20.88 -17.13
C LEU A 677 -30.18 -21.95 -17.53
N SER A 678 -29.01 -21.50 -17.99
CA SER A 678 -27.82 -22.34 -18.19
C SER A 678 -26.99 -22.49 -16.90
N ALA A 679 -27.10 -21.53 -15.97
CA ALA A 679 -26.41 -21.55 -14.69
C ALA A 679 -27.18 -20.80 -13.59
N PHE A 680 -27.08 -21.33 -12.37
CA PHE A 680 -27.58 -20.70 -11.13
C PHE A 680 -26.52 -20.89 -10.05
N VAL A 681 -25.86 -19.81 -9.64
CA VAL A 681 -24.66 -19.84 -8.80
C VAL A 681 -24.94 -19.08 -7.52
N LEU A 682 -24.70 -19.71 -6.36
CA LEU A 682 -24.73 -19.07 -5.06
C LEU A 682 -23.31 -19.01 -4.49
N LEU A 683 -22.80 -17.81 -4.31
CA LEU A 683 -21.48 -17.54 -3.76
C LEU A 683 -21.64 -17.02 -2.32
N ASN A 684 -20.97 -17.67 -1.37
CA ASN A 684 -21.10 -17.33 0.04
C ASN A 684 -19.72 -17.24 0.72
N SER A 685 -19.48 -16.11 1.37
CA SER A 685 -18.33 -15.80 2.22
C SER A 685 -18.34 -16.54 3.56
N HIS A 686 -19.47 -17.14 3.92
CA HIS A 686 -19.65 -17.95 5.11
C HIS A 686 -20.48 -19.22 4.81
N PRO A 687 -20.28 -20.32 5.56
CA PRO A 687 -21.09 -21.52 5.42
C PRO A 687 -22.58 -21.27 5.60
N SER A 688 -23.35 -21.55 4.54
CA SER A 688 -24.80 -21.42 4.49
C SER A 688 -25.45 -22.77 4.18
N ALA A 689 -26.00 -23.43 5.19
CA ALA A 689 -26.74 -24.69 5.00
C ALA A 689 -27.98 -24.48 4.11
N VAL A 690 -28.52 -23.26 4.07
CA VAL A 690 -29.65 -22.89 3.20
C VAL A 690 -29.25 -22.87 1.73
N ALA A 691 -28.07 -22.34 1.38
CA ALA A 691 -27.58 -22.36 -0.01
C ALA A 691 -27.38 -23.79 -0.50
N ASP A 692 -26.77 -24.65 0.32
CA ASP A 692 -26.54 -26.05 0.00
C ASP A 692 -27.85 -26.83 -0.14
N ALA A 693 -28.81 -26.59 0.76
CA ALA A 693 -30.16 -27.15 0.69
C ALA A 693 -30.89 -26.73 -0.60
N LEU A 694 -30.79 -25.45 -0.98
CA LEU A 694 -31.44 -24.91 -2.17
C LEU A 694 -30.85 -25.46 -3.47
N VAL A 695 -29.53 -25.64 -3.53
CA VAL A 695 -28.85 -26.29 -4.66
C VAL A 695 -29.35 -27.71 -4.85
N ARG A 696 -29.43 -28.49 -3.77
CA ARG A 696 -29.94 -29.87 -3.81
C ARG A 696 -31.43 -29.93 -4.13
N HIS A 697 -32.23 -28.98 -3.64
CA HIS A 697 -33.64 -28.85 -3.99
C HIS A 697 -33.85 -28.58 -5.48
N ARG A 698 -33.13 -27.61 -6.07
CA ARG A 698 -33.17 -27.31 -7.50
C ARG A 698 -32.76 -28.50 -8.37
N ARG A 699 -31.76 -29.28 -7.92
CA ARG A 699 -31.31 -30.49 -8.62
C ARG A 699 -32.37 -31.58 -8.71
N ILE A 700 -33.16 -31.79 -7.65
CA ILE A 700 -34.28 -32.75 -7.66
C ILE A 700 -35.35 -32.33 -8.68
N LEU A 701 -35.47 -31.03 -8.94
CA LEU A 701 -36.34 -30.47 -9.99
C LEU A 701 -35.68 -30.45 -11.38
N GLU A 702 -34.49 -31.06 -11.55
CA GLU A 702 -33.68 -31.06 -12.77
C GLU A 702 -33.24 -29.65 -13.24
N LEU A 703 -33.19 -28.68 -12.33
CA LEU A 703 -32.74 -27.31 -12.61
C LEU A 703 -31.24 -27.14 -12.29
N PRO A 704 -30.50 -26.25 -13.00
CA PRO A 704 -29.12 -25.96 -12.65
C PRO A 704 -29.05 -25.26 -11.30
N ALA A 705 -28.05 -25.64 -10.51
CA ALA A 705 -27.65 -24.97 -9.28
C ALA A 705 -26.26 -25.40 -8.84
N VAL A 706 -25.49 -24.47 -8.28
CA VAL A 706 -24.24 -24.73 -7.56
C VAL A 706 -24.10 -23.73 -6.41
N SER A 707 -23.54 -24.17 -5.28
CA SER A 707 -23.13 -23.30 -4.18
C SER A 707 -21.63 -23.43 -3.98
N VAL A 708 -20.96 -22.30 -3.79
CA VAL A 708 -19.56 -22.24 -3.40
C VAL A 708 -19.46 -21.46 -2.11
N THR A 709 -18.84 -22.08 -1.12
CA THR A 709 -18.60 -21.47 0.18
C THR A 709 -17.10 -21.33 0.47
N TRP A 710 -16.69 -20.19 1.01
CA TRP A 710 -15.39 -19.99 1.65
C TRP A 710 -15.54 -19.33 3.03
N ASN A 711 -14.43 -18.99 3.69
CA ASN A 711 -14.41 -18.47 5.07
C ASN A 711 -13.78 -17.05 5.16
N HIS A 712 -14.06 -16.18 4.19
CA HIS A 712 -13.55 -14.79 4.16
C HIS A 712 -14.61 -13.85 3.56
N ASP A 713 -14.63 -12.60 4.01
CA ASP A 713 -15.63 -11.61 3.61
C ASP A 713 -15.40 -11.16 2.16
N GLY A 714 -16.41 -11.22 1.30
CA GLY A 714 -16.35 -10.80 -0.10
C GLY A 714 -15.64 -11.77 -1.06
N PHE A 715 -15.97 -11.70 -2.35
CA PHE A 715 -15.40 -12.55 -3.39
C PHE A 715 -13.96 -12.15 -3.74
N THR A 716 -13.65 -10.85 -3.62
CA THR A 716 -12.32 -10.30 -3.89
C THR A 716 -11.28 -10.59 -2.81
N THR A 717 -11.65 -11.06 -1.62
CA THR A 717 -10.67 -11.46 -0.61
C THR A 717 -10.08 -12.84 -0.88
N LEU A 718 -10.72 -13.64 -1.75
CA LEU A 718 -10.07 -14.82 -2.33
C LEU A 718 -8.82 -14.40 -3.11
N PRO A 719 -7.72 -15.17 -3.06
CA PRO A 719 -6.57 -14.95 -3.92
C PRO A 719 -7.03 -14.85 -5.39
N PRO A 720 -6.52 -13.89 -6.19
CA PRO A 720 -6.90 -13.75 -7.60
C PRO A 720 -6.83 -15.07 -8.37
N SER A 721 -5.83 -15.90 -8.05
CA SER A 721 -5.61 -17.24 -8.61
C SER A 721 -6.68 -18.27 -8.30
N TRP A 722 -7.58 -17.99 -7.35
CA TRP A 722 -8.67 -18.88 -6.93
C TRP A 722 -10.03 -18.43 -7.48
N ARG A 723 -10.20 -17.14 -7.80
CA ARG A 723 -11.51 -16.54 -8.14
C ARG A 723 -12.17 -17.17 -9.38
N THR A 724 -11.46 -17.23 -10.51
CA THR A 724 -11.99 -17.86 -11.74
C THR A 724 -12.06 -19.39 -11.63
N PRO A 725 -10.98 -20.08 -11.22
CA PRO A 725 -10.97 -21.55 -11.24
C PRO A 725 -11.95 -22.19 -10.27
N VAL A 726 -12.27 -21.55 -9.14
CA VAL A 726 -13.23 -22.07 -8.17
C VAL A 726 -14.66 -22.02 -8.73
N VAL A 727 -15.05 -20.93 -9.39
CA VAL A 727 -16.37 -20.81 -10.02
C VAL A 727 -16.49 -21.81 -11.19
N ASP A 728 -15.47 -21.90 -12.04
CA ASP A 728 -15.45 -22.83 -13.18
C ASP A 728 -15.44 -24.31 -12.76
N ALA A 729 -14.65 -24.67 -11.74
CA ALA A 729 -14.62 -26.04 -11.22
C ALA A 729 -15.92 -26.41 -10.51
N ALA A 730 -16.53 -25.48 -9.77
CA ALA A 730 -17.83 -25.71 -9.15
C ALA A 730 -18.94 -25.88 -10.20
N LEU A 731 -18.93 -25.07 -11.26
CA LEU A 731 -19.84 -25.20 -12.40
C LEU A 731 -19.69 -26.57 -13.11
N ALA A 732 -18.49 -27.14 -13.13
CA ALA A 732 -18.23 -28.46 -13.72
C ALA A 732 -18.74 -29.64 -12.87
N VAL A 733 -18.68 -29.55 -11.53
CA VAL A 733 -19.08 -30.65 -10.63
C VAL A 733 -20.56 -30.61 -10.25
N ALA A 734 -21.19 -29.43 -10.30
CA ALA A 734 -22.63 -29.30 -10.12
C ALA A 734 -23.18 -29.72 -8.72
N GLU A 735 -22.29 -29.87 -7.72
CA GLU A 735 -22.58 -30.18 -6.31
C GLU A 735 -22.22 -28.97 -5.41
N PRO A 736 -22.79 -28.88 -4.18
CA PRO A 736 -22.31 -27.95 -3.17
C PRO A 736 -20.81 -28.15 -2.87
N CYS A 737 -20.04 -27.07 -3.01
CA CYS A 737 -18.59 -27.11 -2.91
C CYS A 737 -18.07 -26.16 -1.83
N VAL A 738 -17.01 -26.58 -1.13
CA VAL A 738 -16.31 -25.79 -0.12
C VAL A 738 -14.85 -25.62 -0.54
N VAL A 739 -14.32 -24.40 -0.45
CA VAL A 739 -12.89 -24.13 -0.66
C VAL A 739 -12.12 -24.42 0.64
N ALA A 740 -11.49 -25.58 0.74
CA ALA A 740 -10.48 -25.90 1.74
C ALA A 740 -9.17 -25.15 1.47
N GLY A 741 -9.12 -23.93 2.00
CA GLY A 741 -7.89 -23.17 2.15
C GLY A 741 -7.86 -22.31 3.40
N LEU A 742 -9.01 -22.13 4.06
CA LEU A 742 -9.18 -21.13 5.13
C LEU A 742 -9.92 -21.75 6.32
N ARG A 743 -9.52 -22.98 6.70
CA ARG A 743 -9.69 -23.44 8.09
C ARG A 743 -8.61 -22.85 9.00
N GLY A 744 -7.46 -22.42 8.48
CA GLY A 744 -6.28 -22.08 9.28
C GLY A 744 -6.41 -20.89 10.21
N ALA A 745 -7.08 -19.80 9.81
CA ALA A 745 -7.24 -18.64 10.69
C ALA A 745 -8.17 -18.96 11.87
N ARG A 746 -9.35 -19.55 11.62
CA ARG A 746 -10.29 -19.96 12.68
C ARG A 746 -9.85 -21.20 13.46
N ALA A 747 -9.11 -22.14 12.87
CA ALA A 747 -8.55 -23.29 13.58
C ALA A 747 -7.38 -22.86 14.48
N ALA A 748 -6.51 -21.96 14.03
CA ALA A 748 -5.49 -21.34 14.88
C ALA A 748 -6.12 -20.49 15.99
N GLU A 749 -7.19 -19.74 15.70
CA GLU A 749 -7.97 -19.01 16.70
C GLU A 749 -8.64 -19.95 17.69
N ALA A 750 -9.27 -21.05 17.24
CA ALA A 750 -9.91 -22.05 18.10
C ALA A 750 -8.90 -22.85 18.93
N VAL A 751 -7.71 -23.16 18.37
CA VAL A 751 -6.60 -23.76 19.10
C VAL A 751 -6.05 -22.77 20.14
N ARG A 752 -5.90 -21.48 19.79
CA ARG A 752 -5.49 -20.43 20.73
C ARG A 752 -6.53 -20.17 21.82
N GLU A 753 -7.81 -20.08 21.50
CA GLU A 753 -8.90 -19.92 22.46
C GLU A 753 -9.04 -21.16 23.35
N SER A 754 -8.92 -22.37 22.80
CA SER A 754 -8.92 -23.59 23.62
C SER A 754 -7.68 -23.70 24.55
N LEU A 755 -6.56 -23.05 24.20
CA LEU A 755 -5.36 -22.91 25.04
C LEU A 755 -5.46 -21.74 26.04
N LYS A 756 -6.33 -20.74 25.81
CA LYS A 756 -6.57 -19.55 26.65
C LYS A 756 -7.74 -19.72 27.64
N GLU A 757 -8.87 -20.29 27.20
CA GLU A 757 -10.12 -20.43 27.98
C GLU A 757 -10.03 -21.47 29.09
N ARG A 758 -9.14 -22.46 28.95
CA ARG A 758 -8.89 -23.44 30.00
C ARG A 758 -7.69 -23.01 30.83
N VAL A 759 -7.85 -22.90 32.15
CA VAL A 759 -6.76 -22.71 33.13
C VAL A 759 -5.93 -24.01 33.20
N LEU A 760 -5.26 -24.35 32.10
CA LEU A 760 -4.47 -25.56 31.93
C LEU A 760 -3.08 -25.41 32.51
N SER A 761 -2.60 -26.45 33.20
CA SER A 761 -1.18 -26.55 33.56
C SER A 761 -0.32 -26.61 32.30
N ALA A 762 0.98 -26.35 32.41
CA ALA A 762 1.90 -26.46 31.27
C ALA A 762 1.84 -27.86 30.61
N GLN A 763 1.62 -28.92 31.40
CA GLN A 763 1.47 -30.29 30.89
C GLN A 763 0.16 -30.48 30.11
N ASP A 764 -0.94 -29.84 30.52
CA ASP A 764 -2.22 -30.01 29.83
C ASP A 764 -2.28 -29.23 28.50
N ARG A 765 -1.54 -28.11 28.39
CA ARG A 765 -1.41 -27.35 27.12
C ARG A 765 -0.63 -28.11 26.06
N VAL A 766 0.47 -28.76 26.47
CA VAL A 766 1.21 -29.69 25.60
C VAL A 766 0.32 -30.87 25.22
N GLY A 767 -0.54 -31.35 26.14
CA GLY A 767 -1.53 -32.40 25.85
C GLY A 767 -2.51 -32.05 24.73
N VAL A 768 -3.07 -30.83 24.73
CA VAL A 768 -3.98 -30.35 23.69
C VAL A 768 -3.28 -30.30 22.32
N LEU A 769 -2.07 -29.75 22.25
CA LEU A 769 -1.31 -29.69 20.99
C LEU A 769 -0.81 -31.06 20.53
N LEU A 770 -0.51 -31.97 21.46
CA LEU A 770 -0.18 -33.35 21.16
C LEU A 770 -1.35 -34.08 20.52
N ASP A 771 -2.58 -33.82 20.97
CA ASP A 771 -3.77 -34.40 20.35
C ASP A 771 -4.03 -33.84 18.94
N VAL A 772 -3.74 -32.55 18.68
CA VAL A 772 -3.75 -31.96 17.32
C VAL A 772 -2.70 -32.61 16.42
N VAL A 773 -1.45 -32.72 16.89
CA VAL A 773 -0.35 -33.39 16.17
C VAL A 773 -0.72 -34.84 15.83
N ARG A 774 -1.35 -35.56 16.76
CA ARG A 774 -1.79 -36.95 16.56
C ARG A 774 -2.95 -37.05 15.58
N ALA A 775 -3.93 -36.16 15.65
CA ALA A 775 -5.04 -36.12 14.71
C ALA A 775 -4.54 -35.89 13.27
N GLU A 776 -3.61 -34.97 13.08
CA GLU A 776 -3.04 -34.72 11.75
C GLU A 776 -2.14 -35.86 11.26
N LEU A 777 -1.41 -36.55 12.15
CA LEU A 777 -0.67 -37.77 11.79
C LEU A 777 -1.61 -38.91 11.39
N VAL A 778 -2.71 -39.12 12.11
CA VAL A 778 -3.74 -40.11 11.75
C VAL A 778 -4.32 -39.79 10.37
N GLY A 779 -4.51 -38.51 10.04
CA GLY A 779 -4.95 -38.07 8.72
C GLY A 779 -3.96 -38.34 7.57
N VAL A 780 -2.68 -38.58 7.86
CA VAL A 780 -1.64 -38.91 6.87
C VAL A 780 -1.33 -40.41 6.83
N LEU A 781 -1.33 -41.07 7.98
CA LEU A 781 -0.89 -42.46 8.14
C LEU A 781 -2.05 -43.47 8.20
N GLY A 782 -3.29 -43.02 8.47
CA GLY A 782 -4.49 -43.87 8.53
C GLY A 782 -4.55 -44.84 9.72
N LEU A 783 -3.65 -44.73 10.70
CA LEU A 783 -3.54 -45.63 11.85
C LEU A 783 -3.37 -44.84 13.18
N PRO A 784 -3.86 -45.35 14.32
CA PRO A 784 -3.72 -44.68 15.62
C PRO A 784 -2.26 -44.55 16.08
N VAL A 785 -1.86 -43.35 16.50
CA VAL A 785 -0.47 -43.05 16.91
C VAL A 785 -0.30 -43.05 18.44
N ALA A 786 0.67 -43.83 18.96
CA ALA A 786 1.01 -43.89 20.38
C ALA A 786 1.93 -42.73 20.83
N ARG A 787 1.80 -42.27 22.09
CA ARG A 787 2.40 -41.02 22.62
C ARG A 787 3.93 -40.96 22.67
N GLY A 788 4.63 -42.09 22.54
CA GLY A 788 6.08 -42.17 22.76
C GLY A 788 6.93 -42.59 21.56
N MET A 789 6.31 -42.90 20.42
CA MET A 789 7.05 -43.41 19.24
C MET A 789 7.65 -42.27 18.42
N SER A 790 8.82 -42.51 17.83
CA SER A 790 9.44 -41.56 16.91
C SER A 790 8.76 -41.57 15.54
N PHE A 791 8.83 -40.46 14.79
CA PHE A 791 8.28 -40.38 13.44
C PHE A 791 8.86 -41.44 12.48
N ARG A 792 10.10 -41.87 12.73
CA ARG A 792 10.77 -42.93 11.98
C ARG A 792 10.17 -44.32 12.26
N GLU A 793 9.82 -44.61 13.52
CA GLU A 793 9.16 -45.86 13.91
C GLU A 793 7.70 -45.92 13.45
N LEU A 794 7.07 -44.76 13.23
CA LEU A 794 5.73 -44.63 12.68
C LEU A 794 5.67 -44.75 11.14
N GLY A 795 6.83 -44.91 10.47
CA GLY A 795 6.89 -45.06 9.02
C GLY A 795 6.67 -43.77 8.22
N LEU A 796 6.92 -42.61 8.82
CA LEU A 796 6.76 -41.31 8.15
C LEU A 796 7.88 -41.12 7.09
N ASP A 797 7.54 -41.31 5.80
CA ASP A 797 8.45 -41.05 4.68
C ASP A 797 8.48 -39.56 4.27
N TRP A 798 9.33 -39.19 3.29
CA TRP A 798 9.49 -37.80 2.85
C TRP A 798 8.18 -37.18 2.32
N LEU A 799 7.37 -37.95 1.59
CA LEU A 799 6.12 -37.46 1.01
C LEU A 799 5.02 -37.33 2.07
N ALA A 800 4.98 -38.27 3.03
CA ALA A 800 4.13 -38.19 4.22
C ALA A 800 4.54 -37.02 5.13
N THR A 801 5.84 -36.72 5.23
CA THR A 801 6.36 -35.58 6.01
C THR A 801 5.90 -34.25 5.43
N VAL A 802 5.98 -34.07 4.11
CA VAL A 802 5.51 -32.86 3.44
C VAL A 802 3.99 -32.70 3.60
N ARG A 803 3.21 -33.77 3.41
CA ARG A 803 1.74 -33.75 3.63
C ARG A 803 1.37 -33.45 5.07
N PHE A 804 2.06 -34.07 6.03
CA PHE A 804 1.88 -33.83 7.45
C PHE A 804 2.19 -32.38 7.83
N ARG A 805 3.30 -31.81 7.34
CA ARG A 805 3.65 -30.39 7.51
C ARG A 805 2.56 -29.48 6.97
N THR A 806 2.10 -29.69 5.74
CA THR A 806 1.06 -28.86 5.11
C THR A 806 -0.22 -28.85 5.93
N ARG A 807 -0.64 -30.03 6.42
CA ARG A 807 -1.82 -30.17 7.28
C ARG A 807 -1.64 -29.50 8.65
N LEU A 808 -0.43 -29.59 9.23
CA LEU A 808 -0.12 -28.99 10.51
C LEU A 808 -0.06 -27.46 10.45
N CYS A 809 0.49 -26.90 9.35
CA CYS A 809 0.43 -25.46 9.08
C CYS A 809 -1.02 -24.99 8.95
N ALA A 810 -1.85 -25.77 8.24
CA ALA A 810 -3.27 -25.48 8.10
C ALA A 810 -4.07 -25.61 9.41
N ALA A 811 -3.68 -26.49 10.34
CA ALA A 811 -4.38 -26.66 11.61
C ALA A 811 -3.96 -25.64 12.68
N THR A 812 -2.71 -25.17 12.63
CA THR A 812 -2.11 -24.30 13.67
C THR A 812 -1.93 -22.84 13.25
N GLY A 813 -2.04 -22.54 11.94
CA GLY A 813 -1.79 -21.20 11.39
C GLY A 813 -0.32 -20.77 11.46
N LEU A 814 0.60 -21.69 11.76
CA LEU A 814 2.04 -21.44 11.81
C LEU A 814 2.70 -21.76 10.47
N ASP A 815 3.74 -21.01 10.12
CA ASP A 815 4.64 -21.38 9.03
C ASP A 815 5.75 -22.31 9.57
N LEU A 816 5.64 -23.60 9.27
CA LEU A 816 6.52 -24.64 9.81
C LEU A 816 7.53 -25.09 8.74
N PRO A 817 8.83 -25.25 9.07
CA PRO A 817 9.86 -25.66 8.11
C PRO A 817 9.73 -27.13 7.70
N ALA A 818 10.21 -27.48 6.50
CA ALA A 818 10.20 -28.86 5.99
C ALA A 818 11.07 -29.84 6.82
N THR A 819 12.00 -29.33 7.62
CA THR A 819 12.90 -30.10 8.50
C THR A 819 12.31 -30.39 9.88
N LEU A 820 11.09 -29.94 10.17
CA LEU A 820 10.45 -29.99 11.49
C LEU A 820 10.49 -31.39 12.16
N THR A 821 10.15 -32.46 11.43
CA THR A 821 10.13 -33.84 11.98
C THR A 821 11.53 -34.42 12.18
N SER A 822 12.56 -33.82 11.59
CA SER A 822 13.97 -34.19 11.81
C SER A 822 14.57 -33.49 13.04
N VAL A 823 14.13 -32.27 13.33
CA VAL A 823 14.55 -31.47 14.50
C VAL A 823 13.78 -31.89 15.76
N HIS A 824 12.49 -32.21 15.60
CA HIS A 824 11.61 -32.70 16.67
C HIS A 824 11.16 -34.12 16.32
N PRO A 825 11.92 -35.17 16.72
CA PRO A 825 11.74 -36.52 16.18
C PRO A 825 10.53 -37.29 16.74
N THR A 826 9.79 -36.72 17.70
CA THR A 826 8.61 -37.35 18.33
C THR A 826 7.41 -36.39 18.32
N PRO A 827 6.17 -36.92 18.30
CA PRO A 827 4.94 -36.10 18.41
C PRO A 827 4.92 -35.16 19.61
N THR A 828 5.45 -35.59 20.76
CA THR A 828 5.51 -34.79 21.99
C THR A 828 6.50 -33.64 21.88
N ALA A 829 7.71 -33.88 21.38
CA ALA A 829 8.71 -32.83 21.17
C ALA A 829 8.22 -31.79 20.14
N LEU A 830 7.44 -32.24 19.15
CA LEU A 830 6.80 -31.35 18.20
C LEU A 830 5.68 -30.52 18.85
N ALA A 831 4.82 -31.12 19.68
CA ALA A 831 3.78 -30.40 20.41
C ALA A 831 4.35 -29.30 21.35
N GLU A 832 5.48 -29.57 22.02
CA GLU A 832 6.19 -28.59 22.84
C GLU A 832 6.76 -27.43 22.01
N HIS A 833 7.30 -27.74 20.82
CA HIS A 833 7.76 -26.72 19.87
C HIS A 833 6.61 -25.85 19.37
N LEU A 834 5.48 -26.46 19.00
CA LEU A 834 4.27 -25.74 18.58
C LEU A 834 3.72 -24.84 19.70
N LEU A 835 3.77 -25.29 20.96
CA LEU A 835 3.33 -24.48 22.10
C LEU A 835 4.17 -23.20 22.24
N SER A 836 5.49 -23.32 22.08
CA SER A 836 6.43 -22.20 22.08
C SER A 836 6.16 -21.26 20.90
N ALA A 837 5.97 -21.83 19.69
CA ALA A 837 5.71 -21.07 18.47
C ALA A 837 4.34 -20.35 18.46
N LEU A 838 3.33 -20.88 19.16
CA LEU A 838 2.01 -20.24 19.34
C LEU A 838 1.99 -19.13 20.39
N GLY A 839 3.09 -18.93 21.14
CA GLY A 839 3.24 -17.81 22.08
C GLY A 839 2.40 -17.91 23.37
N VAL A 840 1.85 -19.09 23.70
CA VAL A 840 0.96 -19.27 24.87
C VAL A 840 1.75 -19.64 26.14
N LEU A 841 2.48 -18.67 26.71
CA LEU A 841 3.25 -18.86 27.95
C LEU A 841 2.33 -19.02 29.20
N PRO A 842 2.78 -19.69 30.28
CA PRO A 842 1.99 -19.89 31.50
C PRO A 842 1.68 -18.56 32.22
N PRO A 843 0.56 -18.47 32.96
CA PRO A 843 0.12 -17.21 33.55
C PRO A 843 1.01 -16.82 34.74
N LEU A 844 1.69 -15.69 34.63
CA LEU A 844 2.17 -14.96 35.80
C LEU A 844 0.96 -14.39 36.55
N LYS A 845 0.91 -14.66 37.86
CA LYS A 845 -0.21 -14.39 38.78
C LYS A 845 -0.77 -12.95 38.68
N ALA A 846 -2.06 -12.90 38.36
CA ALA A 846 -3.09 -11.90 38.68
C ALA A 846 -2.67 -10.51 39.22
N ILE A 847 -2.97 -9.47 38.43
CA ILE A 847 -3.49 -8.19 38.95
C ILE A 847 -4.81 -7.88 38.21
N LYS A 848 -5.84 -7.60 39.02
CA LYS A 848 -7.23 -7.30 38.67
C LYS A 848 -7.34 -6.07 37.74
N SER A 849 -7.86 -6.26 36.53
CA SER A 849 -9.11 -5.64 36.04
C SER A 849 -9.22 -5.86 34.53
N LEU A 850 -10.08 -6.78 34.11
CA LEU A 850 -10.62 -6.82 32.76
C LEU A 850 -12.14 -6.94 32.89
N GLN A 851 -12.78 -5.78 32.83
CA GLN A 851 -14.08 -5.62 32.23
C GLN A 851 -13.90 -4.57 31.11
N SER A 852 -14.57 -4.81 29.97
CA SER A 852 -14.62 -4.05 28.70
C SER A 852 -13.45 -4.27 27.72
N THR A 853 -13.58 -5.22 26.77
CA THR A 853 -14.11 -5.18 25.37
C THR A 853 -13.09 -4.70 24.32
N VAL A 854 -12.85 -5.54 23.31
CA VAL A 854 -12.22 -5.19 22.02
C VAL A 854 -13.26 -5.49 20.95
N ASP A 855 -13.78 -4.42 20.35
CA ASP A 855 -14.68 -4.48 19.20
C ASP A 855 -13.89 -4.69 17.90
N VAL A 856 -14.57 -5.41 17.01
CA VAL A 856 -14.38 -5.43 15.56
C VAL A 856 -14.39 -3.98 15.04
N VAL A 857 -13.51 -3.66 14.09
CA VAL A 857 -13.62 -2.43 13.29
C VAL A 857 -14.77 -2.63 12.29
N GLU A 858 -16.00 -2.59 12.82
CA GLU A 858 -17.06 -1.78 12.23
C GLU A 858 -16.49 -0.35 12.09
N GLN A 859 -16.98 0.47 11.16
CA GLN A 859 -16.92 1.90 11.42
C GLN A 859 -17.68 2.13 12.72
N ALA A 860 -16.93 2.17 13.82
CA ALA A 860 -17.46 2.57 15.10
C ALA A 860 -18.16 3.90 14.87
N PRO A 861 -19.38 4.11 15.43
CA PRO A 861 -19.96 5.44 15.44
C PRO A 861 -18.89 6.42 15.95
N PRO A 862 -18.71 7.59 15.31
CA PRO A 862 -17.55 8.44 15.55
C PRO A 862 -17.35 8.64 17.06
N GLN A 863 -16.23 8.12 17.59
CA GLN A 863 -15.95 8.31 19.02
C GLN A 863 -15.95 9.81 19.31
N PRO A 864 -16.56 10.26 20.42
CA PRO A 864 -16.67 11.68 20.72
C PRO A 864 -15.28 12.28 20.87
N GLN A 865 -14.90 13.11 19.91
CA GLN A 865 -13.55 13.66 19.81
C GLN A 865 -13.35 14.71 20.90
N LEU A 866 -12.19 14.67 21.56
CA LEU A 866 -11.81 15.68 22.54
C LEU A 866 -11.50 17.00 21.82
N VAL A 867 -12.23 18.06 22.17
CA VAL A 867 -12.14 19.39 21.55
C VAL A 867 -11.59 20.41 22.57
N PRO A 868 -10.62 21.27 22.20
CA PRO A 868 -10.15 22.34 23.06
C PRO A 868 -11.01 23.61 22.91
N TRP A 869 -11.55 24.14 23.99
CA TRP A 869 -12.10 25.50 24.09
C TRP A 869 -11.03 26.45 24.59
N LEU A 870 -10.65 27.40 23.75
CA LEU A 870 -9.59 28.36 24.02
C LEU A 870 -10.17 29.66 24.57
N LEU A 871 -9.67 30.10 25.72
CA LEU A 871 -10.07 31.36 26.34
C LEU A 871 -8.86 32.24 26.59
N SER A 872 -9.04 33.55 26.39
CA SER A 872 -8.05 34.52 26.81
C SER A 872 -8.68 35.85 27.22
N ALA A 873 -8.01 36.58 28.12
CA ALA A 873 -8.41 37.92 28.51
C ALA A 873 -7.21 38.79 28.93
N PRO A 874 -7.35 40.13 28.99
CA PRO A 874 -6.27 41.03 29.41
C PRO A 874 -5.83 40.85 30.86
N THR A 875 -6.71 40.37 31.74
CA THR A 875 -6.43 40.12 33.16
C THR A 875 -7.02 38.78 33.59
N GLU A 876 -6.49 38.19 34.68
CA GLU A 876 -7.05 36.97 35.25
C GLU A 876 -8.52 37.14 35.65
N GLN A 877 -8.87 38.29 36.25
CA GLN A 877 -10.25 38.60 36.62
C GLN A 877 -11.17 38.65 35.39
N ALA A 878 -10.73 39.29 34.29
CA ALA A 878 -11.50 39.33 33.06
C ALA A 878 -11.68 37.94 32.42
N LEU A 879 -10.70 37.04 32.58
CA LEU A 879 -10.80 35.65 32.10
C LEU A 879 -11.85 34.86 32.88
N ARG A 880 -11.89 35.03 34.21
CA ARG A 880 -12.90 34.39 35.08
C ARG A 880 -14.30 34.86 34.75
N GLU A 881 -14.47 36.17 34.55
CA GLU A 881 -15.75 36.75 34.15
C GLU A 881 -16.20 36.30 32.75
N GLU A 882 -15.25 36.21 31.81
CA GLU A 882 -15.51 35.70 30.46
C GLU A 882 -15.98 34.24 30.51
N ALA A 883 -15.32 33.39 31.29
CA ALA A 883 -15.72 32.00 31.48
C ALA A 883 -17.11 31.89 32.15
N ALA A 884 -17.41 32.72 33.15
CA ALA A 884 -18.71 32.75 33.82
C ALA A 884 -19.85 33.24 32.91
N TRP A 885 -19.55 34.16 31.99
CA TRP A 885 -20.50 34.61 30.98
C TRP A 885 -20.73 33.52 29.92
N LEU A 886 -19.67 32.95 29.36
CA LEU A 886 -19.76 31.86 28.38
C LEU A 886 -20.52 30.64 28.92
N ALA A 887 -20.30 30.26 30.18
CA ALA A 887 -21.02 29.15 30.82
C ALA A 887 -22.55 29.35 30.92
N ARG A 888 -23.04 30.60 30.77
CA ARG A 888 -24.47 30.95 30.75
C ARG A 888 -24.99 31.25 29.35
N ALA A 889 -24.14 31.85 28.51
CA ALA A 889 -24.52 32.34 27.18
C ALA A 889 -24.47 31.26 26.11
N LEU A 890 -23.66 30.22 26.29
CA LEU A 890 -23.59 29.08 25.38
C LEU A 890 -24.83 28.21 25.55
N GLY A 891 -25.88 28.47 24.76
CA GLY A 891 -27.06 27.61 24.61
C GLY A 891 -26.71 26.27 23.94
N ASP A 892 -27.67 25.59 23.31
CA ASP A 892 -27.48 24.25 22.71
C ASP A 892 -26.64 24.21 21.40
N HIS A 893 -25.77 25.21 21.17
CA HIS A 893 -24.91 25.32 19.98
C HIS A 893 -23.79 24.29 19.90
N ASP A 894 -23.64 23.59 18.78
CA ASP A 894 -22.62 22.54 18.55
C ASP A 894 -21.24 22.80 19.19
N VAL A 895 -20.64 21.75 19.77
CA VAL A 895 -19.39 21.82 20.55
C VAL A 895 -18.21 22.28 19.70
N LEU A 896 -18.13 21.82 18.46
CA LEU A 896 -17.04 22.14 17.55
C LEU A 896 -17.20 23.55 16.95
N ALA A 897 -18.43 23.94 16.59
CA ALA A 897 -18.74 25.30 16.15
C ALA A 897 -18.46 26.32 17.27
N THR A 898 -18.79 25.98 18.52
CA THR A 898 -18.42 26.78 19.70
C THR A 898 -16.91 26.92 19.84
N ALA A 899 -16.17 25.80 19.75
CA ALA A 899 -14.71 25.80 19.87
C ALA A 899 -14.04 26.69 18.81
N ARG A 900 -14.49 26.57 17.55
CA ARG A 900 -13.99 27.39 16.44
C ARG A 900 -14.30 28.87 16.65
N THR A 901 -15.51 29.19 17.12
CA THR A 901 -15.91 30.58 17.42
C THR A 901 -15.05 31.18 18.53
N LEU A 902 -14.76 30.42 19.59
CA LEU A 902 -13.86 30.86 20.66
C LEU A 902 -12.42 31.05 20.15
N ALA A 903 -11.96 30.16 19.27
CA ALA A 903 -10.63 30.22 18.68
C ALA A 903 -10.43 31.40 17.71
N ALA A 904 -11.51 31.92 17.09
CA ALA A 904 -11.48 33.10 16.22
C ALA A 904 -11.31 34.42 16.99
N ARG A 905 -11.46 34.43 18.31
CA ARG A 905 -11.45 35.65 19.12
C ARG A 905 -10.04 36.19 19.34
N PRO A 906 -9.90 37.52 19.56
CA PRO A 906 -8.62 38.12 19.89
C PRO A 906 -7.95 37.41 21.08
N VAL A 907 -6.65 37.16 20.96
CA VAL A 907 -5.87 36.42 21.96
C VAL A 907 -5.12 37.38 22.88
N TYR A 908 -5.28 37.20 24.20
CA TYR A 908 -4.69 38.02 25.25
C TYR A 908 -3.69 37.24 26.15
N PRO A 909 -2.94 37.90 27.06
CA PRO A 909 -1.87 37.27 27.86
C PRO A 909 -2.33 36.27 28.93
N HIS A 910 -3.52 36.43 29.53
CA HIS A 910 -4.06 35.44 30.46
C HIS A 910 -4.87 34.42 29.69
N ARG A 911 -4.43 33.17 29.68
CA ARG A 911 -5.00 32.10 28.84
C ARG A 911 -5.43 30.90 29.65
N ALA A 912 -6.52 30.28 29.21
CA ALA A 912 -6.97 28.98 29.67
C ALA A 912 -7.39 28.13 28.46
N ALA A 913 -7.15 26.83 28.54
CA ALA A 913 -7.66 25.86 27.57
C ALA A 913 -8.42 24.79 28.34
N ILE A 914 -9.66 24.53 27.92
CA ILE A 914 -10.52 23.49 28.48
C ILE A 914 -10.64 22.41 27.43
N THR A 915 -10.45 21.16 27.79
CA THR A 915 -10.59 20.02 26.87
C THR A 915 -11.70 19.11 27.36
N GLY A 916 -12.60 18.74 26.46
CA GLY A 916 -13.70 17.83 26.76
C GLY A 916 -14.26 17.20 25.49
N THR A 917 -14.97 16.10 25.67
CA THR A 917 -15.65 15.34 24.61
C THR A 917 -17.13 15.67 24.54
N THR A 918 -17.68 16.23 25.62
CA THR A 918 -19.09 16.62 25.73
C THR A 918 -19.24 18.09 26.11
N ARG A 919 -20.42 18.65 25.82
CA ARG A 919 -20.79 20.01 26.26
C ARG A 919 -20.69 20.16 27.77
N GLU A 920 -21.16 19.16 28.52
CA GLU A 920 -21.23 19.23 29.98
C GLU A 920 -19.83 19.37 30.58
N GLU A 921 -18.88 18.54 30.14
CA GLU A 921 -17.47 18.61 30.54
C GLU A 921 -16.84 19.98 30.24
N LEU A 922 -17.11 20.52 29.04
CA LEU A 922 -16.57 21.81 28.61
C LEU A 922 -17.19 22.99 29.38
N THR A 923 -18.48 22.90 29.69
CA THR A 923 -19.21 23.91 30.49
C THR A 923 -18.77 23.87 31.95
N ASP A 924 -18.53 22.68 32.51
CA ASP A 924 -17.95 22.51 33.84
C ASP A 924 -16.52 23.04 33.91
N GLY A 925 -15.73 22.86 32.85
CA GLY A 925 -14.44 23.50 32.71
C GLY A 925 -14.54 25.03 32.72
N LEU A 926 -15.53 25.63 32.06
CA LEU A 926 -15.77 27.07 32.11
C LEU A 926 -16.13 27.53 33.53
N ARG A 927 -16.97 26.77 34.24
CA ARG A 927 -17.32 27.04 35.65
C ARG A 927 -16.09 26.93 36.55
N ALA A 928 -15.21 25.97 36.29
CA ALA A 928 -13.95 25.78 37.03
C ALA A 928 -12.97 26.94 36.80
N VAL A 929 -12.85 27.44 35.56
CA VAL A 929 -12.07 28.67 35.27
C VAL A 929 -12.70 29.87 35.98
N ALA A 930 -14.03 30.02 35.92
CA ALA A 930 -14.75 31.11 36.58
C ALA A 930 -14.55 31.11 38.12
N ALA A 931 -14.55 29.93 38.73
CA ALA A 931 -14.31 29.75 40.17
C ALA A 931 -12.83 29.87 40.57
N GLY A 932 -11.90 29.99 39.62
CA GLY A 932 -10.46 29.98 39.87
C GLY A 932 -9.91 28.61 40.29
N ALA A 933 -10.68 27.54 40.08
CA ALA A 933 -10.25 26.16 40.34
C ALA A 933 -9.27 25.65 39.27
N LEU A 934 -9.36 26.17 38.04
CA LEU A 934 -8.35 26.02 37.00
C LEU A 934 -7.51 27.30 36.91
N PRO A 935 -6.18 27.25 37.18
CA PRO A 935 -5.35 28.44 37.15
C PRO A 935 -5.22 28.97 35.72
N SER A 936 -5.35 30.29 35.55
CA SER A 936 -4.98 30.94 34.28
C SER A 936 -3.47 30.90 34.12
N THR A 937 -2.97 30.56 32.93
CA THR A 937 -1.55 30.69 32.61
C THR A 937 -1.32 32.07 32.02
N VAL A 938 -0.44 32.86 32.63
CA VAL A 938 0.06 34.08 32.01
C VAL A 938 1.14 33.67 31.03
N VAL A 939 1.05 34.11 29.78
CA VAL A 939 2.08 33.86 28.77
C VAL A 939 3.43 34.39 29.30
N GLY A 940 4.36 33.47 29.53
CA GLY A 940 5.74 33.76 29.88
C GLY A 940 6.61 34.02 28.64
N SER A 941 7.82 34.52 28.84
CA SER A 941 8.79 34.81 27.78
C SER A 941 9.82 33.68 27.57
N GLY A 942 9.53 32.47 28.04
CA GLY A 942 10.45 31.32 27.98
C GLY A 942 10.54 30.70 26.59
N GLY A 943 11.73 30.17 26.24
CA GLY A 943 11.97 29.52 24.95
C GLY A 943 11.33 28.14 24.82
N VAL A 944 11.12 27.70 23.58
CA VAL A 944 10.54 26.40 23.21
C VAL A 944 11.60 25.51 22.55
N ALA A 945 11.74 24.27 23.02
CA ALA A 945 12.56 23.26 22.36
C ALA A 945 11.74 22.08 21.84
N PHE A 946 11.99 21.63 20.62
CA PHE A 946 11.43 20.38 20.10
C PHE A 946 12.41 19.22 20.36
N LEU A 947 11.87 18.15 20.93
CA LEU A 947 12.60 16.93 21.29
C LEU A 947 12.14 15.78 20.40
N PHE A 948 13.05 15.15 19.66
CA PHE A 948 12.75 14.06 18.74
C PHE A 948 13.12 12.71 19.35
N THR A 949 12.16 11.79 19.39
CA THR A 949 12.30 10.45 20.00
C THR A 949 13.25 9.52 19.26
N GLY A 950 13.93 8.66 20.00
CA GLY A 950 14.75 7.59 19.44
C GLY A 950 13.97 6.31 19.15
N GLN A 951 14.70 5.29 18.68
CA GLN A 951 14.16 3.94 18.45
C GLN A 951 13.69 3.28 19.75
N GLY A 952 12.58 2.54 19.68
CA GLY A 952 11.94 1.87 20.82
C GLY A 952 10.56 2.44 21.17
N ALA A 953 10.15 3.56 20.55
CA ALA A 953 8.82 4.15 20.73
C ALA A 953 7.80 3.71 19.65
N GLN A 954 8.26 3.07 18.58
CA GLN A 954 7.40 2.63 17.48
C GLN A 954 6.38 1.60 17.94
N ARG A 955 5.15 1.73 17.42
CA ARG A 955 4.04 0.79 17.65
C ARG A 955 3.21 0.67 16.38
N VAL A 956 2.64 -0.51 16.16
CA VAL A 956 1.69 -0.77 15.07
C VAL A 956 0.55 0.26 15.11
N GLY A 957 0.21 0.80 13.94
CA GLY A 957 -0.87 1.80 13.80
C GLY A 957 -0.53 3.21 14.28
N MET A 958 0.73 3.52 14.61
CA MET A 958 1.10 4.89 14.99
C MET A 958 0.84 5.90 13.86
N GLY A 959 0.18 7.02 14.18
CA GLY A 959 -0.11 8.10 13.25
C GLY A 959 -1.37 7.89 12.39
N ALA A 960 -2.06 6.76 12.53
CA ALA A 960 -3.25 6.45 11.74
C ALA A 960 -4.42 7.39 12.07
N GLU A 961 -4.70 7.65 13.36
CA GLU A 961 -5.79 8.56 13.75
C GLU A 961 -5.49 10.01 13.32
N LEU A 962 -4.23 10.42 13.43
CA LEU A 962 -3.80 11.76 13.02
C LEU A 962 -3.87 11.93 11.50
N SER A 963 -3.52 10.91 10.72
CA SER A 963 -3.65 10.92 9.26
C SER A 963 -5.11 10.98 8.80
N ALA A 964 -6.01 10.32 9.54
CA ALA A 964 -7.45 10.43 9.29
C ALA A 964 -7.97 11.84 9.61
N ARG A 965 -7.52 12.44 10.71
CA ARG A 965 -8.05 13.72 11.21
C ARG A 965 -7.44 14.96 10.54
N PHE A 966 -6.13 14.99 10.32
CA PHE A 966 -5.40 16.19 9.92
C PHE A 966 -4.77 15.99 8.53
N PRO A 967 -5.33 16.62 7.48
CA PRO A 967 -4.77 16.52 6.12
C PRO A 967 -3.30 16.92 6.03
N VAL A 968 -2.87 17.94 6.78
CA VAL A 968 -1.45 18.37 6.83
C VAL A 968 -0.54 17.26 7.35
N PHE A 969 -0.98 16.53 8.37
CA PHE A 969 -0.23 15.40 8.90
C PHE A 969 -0.13 14.30 7.85
N ARG A 970 -1.27 13.90 7.25
CA ARG A 970 -1.33 12.86 6.22
C ARG A 970 -0.41 13.18 5.04
N THR A 971 -0.52 14.38 4.47
CA THR A 971 0.34 14.79 3.34
C THR A 971 1.81 14.75 3.72
N ALA A 972 2.19 15.26 4.89
CA ALA A 972 3.59 15.24 5.32
C ALA A 972 4.11 13.83 5.62
N PHE A 973 3.23 12.94 6.12
CA PHE A 973 3.54 11.54 6.37
C PHE A 973 3.75 10.78 5.06
N ASP A 974 2.84 10.94 4.11
CA ASP A 974 2.91 10.34 2.77
C ASP A 974 4.16 10.83 2.03
N GLU A 975 4.46 12.13 2.05
CA GLU A 975 5.69 12.69 1.47
C GLU A 975 6.96 12.09 2.08
N ALA A 976 6.97 11.85 3.40
CA ALA A 976 8.10 11.21 4.06
C ALA A 976 8.21 9.73 3.68
N CYS A 977 7.11 8.98 3.64
CA CYS A 977 7.08 7.59 3.16
C CYS A 977 7.58 7.48 1.71
N ASP A 978 7.13 8.39 0.84
CA ASP A 978 7.54 8.44 -0.57
C ASP A 978 9.03 8.78 -0.74
N ALA A 979 9.59 9.59 0.16
CA ALA A 979 11.03 9.88 0.18
C ALA A 979 11.86 8.65 0.57
N PHE A 980 11.30 7.74 1.39
CA PHE A 980 11.96 6.50 1.78
C PHE A 980 11.80 5.35 0.76
N ALA A 981 10.76 5.38 -0.08
CA ALA A 981 10.47 4.31 -1.04
C ALA A 981 11.67 3.89 -1.93
N PRO A 982 12.54 4.80 -2.43
CA PRO A 982 13.73 4.42 -3.20
C PRO A 982 14.85 3.74 -2.39
N HIS A 983 14.76 3.76 -1.06
CA HIS A 983 15.84 3.37 -0.15
C HIS A 983 15.53 2.14 0.71
N LEU A 984 14.30 1.63 0.63
CA LEU A 984 13.83 0.49 1.42
C LEU A 984 13.37 -0.66 0.53
N PRO A 985 13.53 -1.92 0.99
CA PRO A 985 13.12 -3.10 0.22
C PRO A 985 11.60 -3.27 0.12
N THR A 986 10.85 -2.61 1.02
CA THR A 986 9.39 -2.63 1.07
C THR A 986 8.91 -1.22 1.42
N PRO A 987 7.85 -0.70 0.77
CA PRO A 987 7.27 0.59 1.12
C PRO A 987 6.90 0.65 2.60
N LEU A 988 7.17 1.78 3.26
CA LEU A 988 6.87 1.91 4.69
C LEU A 988 5.40 1.66 5.01
N ASN A 989 4.49 2.13 4.15
CA ASN A 989 3.04 1.97 4.34
C ASN A 989 2.61 0.51 4.50
N ASP A 990 3.30 -0.42 3.84
CA ASP A 990 3.00 -1.85 3.91
C ASP A 990 3.51 -2.50 5.20
N VAL A 991 4.50 -1.86 5.86
CA VAL A 991 5.17 -2.38 7.05
C VAL A 991 4.59 -1.79 8.35
N LEU A 992 4.04 -0.58 8.33
CA LEU A 992 3.57 0.17 9.53
C LEU A 992 2.56 -0.60 10.39
N ASN A 993 1.79 -1.50 9.79
CA ASN A 993 0.76 -2.29 10.47
C ASN A 993 1.15 -3.75 10.70
N THR A 994 2.44 -4.06 10.61
CA THR A 994 2.97 -5.43 10.73
C THR A 994 4.07 -5.50 11.78
N GLU A 995 4.41 -6.70 12.24
CA GLU A 995 5.52 -6.93 13.17
C GLU A 995 6.89 -6.53 12.58
N ALA A 996 7.01 -6.48 11.24
CA ALA A 996 8.25 -6.03 10.58
C ALA A 996 8.60 -4.56 10.89
N LEU A 997 7.64 -3.76 11.38
CA LEU A 997 7.91 -2.42 11.93
C LEU A 997 8.98 -2.44 13.03
N HIS A 998 9.12 -3.54 13.77
CA HIS A 998 10.08 -3.64 14.86
C HIS A 998 11.51 -3.96 14.41
N ASP A 999 11.74 -4.29 13.13
CA ASP A 999 13.09 -4.37 12.57
C ASP A 999 13.73 -2.98 12.46
N THR A 1000 15.05 -2.89 12.64
CA THR A 1000 15.77 -1.60 12.67
C THR A 1000 15.72 -0.89 11.32
N GLU A 1001 15.73 -1.67 10.24
CA GLU A 1001 15.62 -1.17 8.85
C GLU A 1001 14.32 -0.41 8.59
N PHE A 1002 13.22 -0.75 9.27
CA PHE A 1002 11.92 -0.08 9.11
C PHE A 1002 11.56 0.86 10.27
N SER A 1003 11.93 0.53 11.50
CA SER A 1003 11.60 1.35 12.68
C SER A 1003 12.19 2.76 12.63
N GLN A 1004 13.45 2.92 12.20
CA GLN A 1004 14.06 4.26 12.12
C GLN A 1004 13.41 5.15 11.05
N PRO A 1005 13.23 4.68 9.79
CA PRO A 1005 12.47 5.45 8.80
C PRO A 1005 11.03 5.75 9.21
N ALA A 1006 10.31 4.78 9.80
CA ALA A 1006 8.94 4.98 10.25
C ALA A 1006 8.83 6.04 11.35
N LEU A 1007 9.75 6.01 12.33
CA LEU A 1007 9.82 7.03 13.38
C LEU A 1007 10.12 8.41 12.80
N PHE A 1008 11.07 8.50 11.86
CA PHE A 1008 11.39 9.75 11.18
C PHE A 1008 10.16 10.30 10.43
N ALA A 1009 9.41 9.46 9.70
CA ALA A 1009 8.22 9.88 8.97
C ALA A 1009 7.13 10.44 9.90
N VAL A 1010 6.83 9.77 11.01
CA VAL A 1010 5.88 10.27 12.03
C VAL A 1010 6.36 11.60 12.61
N GLN A 1011 7.66 11.72 12.91
CA GLN A 1011 8.23 12.94 13.49
C GLN A 1011 8.18 14.13 12.53
N VAL A 1012 8.43 13.91 11.23
CA VAL A 1012 8.27 14.94 10.20
C VAL A 1012 6.81 15.36 10.06
N ALA A 1013 5.87 14.40 10.07
CA ALA A 1013 4.44 14.71 10.00
C ALA A 1013 3.96 15.51 11.23
N LEU A 1014 4.42 15.17 12.43
CA LEU A 1014 4.16 15.94 13.65
C LEU A 1014 4.77 17.34 13.59
N LEU A 1015 5.98 17.47 13.05
CA LEU A 1015 6.63 18.77 12.85
C LEU A 1015 5.78 19.67 11.95
N ARG A 1016 5.36 19.18 10.78
CA ARG A 1016 4.51 19.93 9.85
C ARG A 1016 3.15 20.28 10.44
N LEU A 1017 2.58 19.39 11.25
CA LEU A 1017 1.34 19.66 11.98
C LEU A 1017 1.51 20.82 12.98
N LEU A 1018 2.58 20.82 13.79
CA LEU A 1018 2.86 21.92 14.73
C LEU A 1018 3.15 23.24 14.01
N GLU A 1019 3.91 23.20 12.92
CA GLU A 1019 4.19 24.38 12.09
C GLU A 1019 2.92 24.98 11.50
N SER A 1020 1.93 24.16 11.13
CA SER A 1020 0.63 24.62 10.63
C SER A 1020 -0.16 25.43 11.67
N TRP A 1021 0.08 25.19 12.95
CA TRP A 1021 -0.48 25.98 14.07
C TRP A 1021 0.36 27.21 14.40
N GLY A 1022 1.45 27.43 13.65
CA GLY A 1022 2.42 28.48 13.85
C GLY A 1022 3.32 28.28 15.07
N VAL A 1023 3.38 27.06 15.63
CA VAL A 1023 4.31 26.72 16.73
C VAL A 1023 5.70 26.53 16.13
N ARG A 1024 6.69 27.27 16.65
CA ARG A 1024 8.08 27.22 16.18
C ARG A 1024 9.01 26.95 17.36
N PRO A 1025 10.01 26.06 17.22
CA PRO A 1025 11.03 25.88 18.23
C PRO A 1025 12.10 26.96 18.12
N ASP A 1026 12.65 27.37 19.26
CA ASP A 1026 13.90 28.13 19.36
C ASP A 1026 15.12 27.22 19.30
N TYR A 1027 14.95 25.95 19.72
CA TYR A 1027 15.99 24.92 19.71
C TYR A 1027 15.42 23.55 19.32
N VAL A 1028 16.24 22.71 18.70
CA VAL A 1028 15.90 21.31 18.44
C VAL A 1028 16.97 20.39 19.04
N ALA A 1029 16.54 19.23 19.52
CA ALA A 1029 17.43 18.16 19.98
C ALA A 1029 16.74 16.80 19.76
N GLY A 1030 17.52 15.74 19.55
CA GLY A 1030 16.94 14.41 19.34
C GLY A 1030 17.73 13.32 20.05
N HIS A 1031 17.03 12.32 20.56
CA HIS A 1031 17.64 11.21 21.29
C HIS A 1031 18.01 10.08 20.32
N ALA A 1032 19.30 9.72 20.23
CA ALA A 1032 19.79 8.69 19.32
C ALA A 1032 19.31 8.92 17.87
N ALA A 1033 18.53 7.99 17.29
CA ALA A 1033 17.99 8.14 15.93
C ALA A 1033 17.16 9.42 15.73
N GLY A 1034 16.53 9.95 16.79
CA GLY A 1034 15.76 11.19 16.72
C GLY A 1034 16.60 12.42 16.38
N GLU A 1035 17.92 12.40 16.59
CA GLU A 1035 18.81 13.52 16.23
C GLU A 1035 18.83 13.77 14.71
N LEU A 1036 18.59 12.74 13.90
CA LEU A 1036 18.43 12.87 12.44
C LEU A 1036 17.19 13.70 12.08
N ALA A 1037 16.07 13.46 12.77
CA ALA A 1037 14.86 14.25 12.60
C ALA A 1037 15.02 15.68 13.13
N ALA A 1038 15.76 15.87 14.23
CA ALA A 1038 16.11 17.19 14.73
C ALA A 1038 16.97 17.98 13.73
N ALA A 1039 17.96 17.35 13.10
CA ALA A 1039 18.79 17.98 12.08
C ALA A 1039 18.01 18.31 10.80
N TYR A 1040 17.09 17.42 10.38
CA TYR A 1040 16.14 17.74 9.30
C TYR A 1040 15.26 18.95 9.66
N ALA A 1041 14.70 18.98 10.87
CA ALA A 1041 13.88 20.11 11.34
C ALA A 1041 14.68 21.42 11.39
N ALA A 1042 15.97 21.35 11.74
CA ALA A 1042 16.89 22.47 11.69
C ALA A 1042 17.34 22.86 10.26
N GLY A 1043 16.89 22.17 9.21
CA GLY A 1043 17.19 22.51 7.83
C GLY A 1043 18.57 22.05 7.33
N VAL A 1044 19.22 21.12 8.02
CA VAL A 1044 20.52 20.55 7.61
C VAL A 1044 20.41 19.86 6.24
N TRP A 1045 19.26 19.25 5.94
CA TRP A 1045 19.01 18.47 4.73
C TRP A 1045 17.66 18.78 4.07
N SER A 1046 17.53 18.42 2.79
CA SER A 1046 16.19 18.20 2.21
C SER A 1046 15.56 16.91 2.75
N LEU A 1047 14.26 16.69 2.48
CA LEU A 1047 13.58 15.47 2.92
C LEU A 1047 14.16 14.21 2.25
N ALA A 1048 14.49 14.29 0.96
CA ALA A 1048 15.10 13.19 0.21
C ALA A 1048 16.51 12.85 0.74
N ASP A 1049 17.33 13.88 0.99
CA ASP A 1049 18.67 13.73 1.57
C ASP A 1049 18.63 13.07 2.96
N ALA A 1050 17.70 13.53 3.82
CA ALA A 1050 17.50 12.94 5.14
C ALA A 1050 17.01 11.49 5.06
N ALA A 1051 16.07 11.19 4.15
CA ALA A 1051 15.56 9.84 3.93
C ALA A 1051 16.66 8.87 3.48
N GLN A 1052 17.54 9.30 2.57
CA GLN A 1052 18.69 8.53 2.13
C GLN A 1052 19.62 8.18 3.30
N LEU A 1053 19.98 9.16 4.14
CA LEU A 1053 20.88 8.94 5.27
C LEU A 1053 20.25 8.06 6.35
N VAL A 1054 18.99 8.32 6.70
CA VAL A 1054 18.25 7.55 7.72
C VAL A 1054 18.08 6.10 7.28
N ALA A 1055 17.66 5.84 6.04
CA ALA A 1055 17.53 4.48 5.51
C ALA A 1055 18.89 3.77 5.42
N ALA A 1056 19.94 4.45 4.97
CA ALA A 1056 21.28 3.88 4.92
C ALA A 1056 21.78 3.47 6.32
N ARG A 1057 21.60 4.34 7.32
CA ARG A 1057 21.94 4.03 8.72
C ARG A 1057 21.13 2.84 9.24
N ALA A 1058 19.83 2.83 9.01
CA ALA A 1058 18.91 1.79 9.46
C ALA A 1058 19.29 0.42 8.88
N ARG A 1059 19.52 0.34 7.57
CA ARG A 1059 19.94 -0.88 6.87
C ARG A 1059 21.32 -1.38 7.31
N LEU A 1060 22.29 -0.46 7.43
CA LEU A 1060 23.63 -0.82 7.90
C LEU A 1060 23.61 -1.34 9.35
N MET A 1061 22.80 -0.73 10.22
CA MET A 1061 22.60 -1.21 11.59
C MET A 1061 21.88 -2.57 11.63
N GLN A 1062 20.85 -2.77 10.79
CA GLN A 1062 20.11 -4.03 10.71
C GLN A 1062 20.98 -5.21 10.26
N ALA A 1063 21.96 -4.97 9.39
CA ALA A 1063 22.86 -6.00 8.86
C ALA A 1063 23.92 -6.49 9.87
N LEU A 1064 24.03 -5.84 11.03
CA LEU A 1064 25.00 -6.24 12.05
C LEU A 1064 24.56 -7.53 12.77
N PRO A 1065 25.51 -8.29 13.36
CA PRO A 1065 25.16 -9.48 14.13
C PRO A 1065 24.25 -9.16 15.33
N ARG A 1066 23.20 -9.98 15.53
CA ARG A 1066 22.25 -9.89 16.65
C ARG A 1066 22.82 -10.51 17.95
N THR A 1067 24.06 -10.18 18.30
CA THR A 1067 24.79 -10.77 19.45
C THR A 1067 24.92 -9.82 20.65
N GLY A 1068 24.26 -8.67 20.59
CA GLY A 1068 24.32 -7.63 21.61
C GLY A 1068 23.12 -7.59 22.56
N ALA A 1069 23.27 -6.84 23.65
CA ALA A 1069 22.17 -6.52 24.56
C ALA A 1069 22.23 -5.04 24.97
N MET A 1070 21.06 -4.48 25.30
CA MET A 1070 20.94 -3.16 25.93
C MET A 1070 20.13 -3.27 27.22
N VAL A 1071 20.61 -2.64 28.29
CA VAL A 1071 19.99 -2.72 29.63
C VAL A 1071 19.95 -1.35 30.29
N VAL A 1072 18.76 -0.91 30.71
CA VAL A 1072 18.60 0.26 31.58
C VAL A 1072 19.02 -0.11 32.98
N VAL A 1073 19.86 0.71 33.61
CA VAL A 1073 20.37 0.49 34.97
C VAL A 1073 20.20 1.73 35.84
N GLU A 1074 19.89 1.50 37.12
CA GLU A 1074 19.85 2.54 38.14
C GLU A 1074 21.24 2.72 38.79
N ALA A 1075 22.05 3.62 38.25
CA ALA A 1075 23.41 3.89 38.74
C ALA A 1075 23.98 5.21 38.21
N THR A 1076 25.04 5.74 38.84
CA THR A 1076 25.80 6.89 38.33
C THR A 1076 26.92 6.45 37.38
N VAL A 1077 27.49 7.39 36.61
CA VAL A 1077 28.60 7.11 35.67
C VAL A 1077 29.82 6.57 36.43
N GLU A 1078 30.09 7.10 37.63
CA GLU A 1078 31.20 6.67 38.48
C GLU A 1078 31.01 5.24 39.00
N GLN A 1079 29.76 4.84 39.28
CA GLN A 1079 29.42 3.50 39.74
C GLN A 1079 29.52 2.46 38.62
N ILE A 1080 29.34 2.88 37.36
CA ILE A 1080 29.44 2.02 36.18
C ILE A 1080 30.88 1.89 35.68
N ALA A 1081 31.73 2.88 35.91
CA ALA A 1081 33.11 2.88 35.39
C ALA A 1081 33.90 1.57 35.62
N PRO A 1082 33.80 0.90 36.79
CA PRO A 1082 34.49 -0.39 37.02
C PRO A 1082 33.90 -1.57 36.23
N LEU A 1083 32.67 -1.45 35.73
CA LEU A 1083 31.92 -2.48 35.00
C LEU A 1083 32.03 -2.32 33.48
N LEU A 1084 32.64 -1.23 33.01
CA LEU A 1084 32.87 -0.98 31.59
C LEU A 1084 34.06 -1.81 31.09
N SER A 1085 33.96 -2.26 29.84
CA SER A 1085 34.99 -3.06 29.20
C SER A 1085 35.09 -2.68 27.71
N PRO A 1086 36.09 -3.18 26.95
CA PRO A 1086 36.13 -2.99 25.51
C PRO A 1086 34.90 -3.51 24.77
N THR A 1087 34.05 -4.35 25.40
CA THR A 1087 32.84 -4.92 24.82
C THR A 1087 31.55 -4.40 25.45
N VAL A 1088 31.60 -3.56 26.49
CA VAL A 1088 30.45 -2.97 27.19
C VAL A 1088 30.64 -1.45 27.32
N SER A 1089 29.70 -0.68 26.78
CA SER A 1089 29.71 0.79 26.78
C SER A 1089 28.45 1.36 27.45
N VAL A 1090 28.54 2.61 27.88
CA VAL A 1090 27.34 3.40 28.20
C VAL A 1090 26.73 3.88 26.89
N ALA A 1091 25.53 3.41 26.58
CA ALA A 1091 24.80 3.80 25.38
C ALA A 1091 24.15 5.18 25.54
N ALA A 1092 23.60 5.45 26.73
CA ALA A 1092 22.91 6.70 27.02
C ALA A 1092 22.97 7.08 28.51
N VAL A 1093 23.05 8.38 28.76
CA VAL A 1093 22.91 9.02 30.08
C VAL A 1093 21.58 9.78 30.07
N ASN A 1094 20.54 9.13 30.57
CA ASN A 1094 19.15 9.59 30.49
C ASN A 1094 18.68 10.34 31.75
N GLY A 1095 19.44 10.22 32.84
CA GLY A 1095 19.24 10.95 34.08
C GLY A 1095 20.45 10.81 35.01
N PRO A 1096 20.48 11.49 36.18
CA PRO A 1096 21.60 11.44 37.11
C PRO A 1096 21.94 10.02 37.60
N THR A 1097 20.93 9.15 37.68
CA THR A 1097 21.05 7.75 38.08
C THR A 1097 20.41 6.79 37.07
N THR A 1098 20.08 7.25 35.85
CA THR A 1098 19.40 6.42 34.84
C THR A 1098 20.29 6.32 33.60
N LEU A 1099 20.97 5.18 33.47
CA LEU A 1099 21.89 4.90 32.38
C LEU A 1099 21.40 3.73 31.52
N VAL A 1100 21.91 3.64 30.30
CA VAL A 1100 21.72 2.47 29.43
C VAL A 1100 23.09 1.87 29.15
N LEU A 1101 23.29 0.60 29.48
CA LEU A 1101 24.46 -0.19 29.07
C LEU A 1101 24.17 -0.88 27.76
N SER A 1102 25.18 -1.01 26.90
CA SER A 1102 25.09 -1.64 25.58
C SER A 1102 26.41 -2.29 25.19
N GLY A 1103 26.34 -3.50 24.63
CA GLY A 1103 27.52 -4.25 24.24
C GLY A 1103 27.25 -5.71 23.95
N GLU A 1104 28.28 -6.53 24.02
CA GLU A 1104 28.17 -7.99 23.93
C GLU A 1104 27.23 -8.53 25.02
N ALA A 1105 26.34 -9.45 24.63
CA ALA A 1105 25.20 -9.83 25.45
C ALA A 1105 25.60 -10.41 26.82
N SER A 1106 26.56 -11.33 26.86
CA SER A 1106 26.97 -11.98 28.12
C SER A 1106 27.63 -10.99 29.09
N ALA A 1107 28.56 -10.15 28.61
CA ALA A 1107 29.23 -9.14 29.42
C ALA A 1107 28.28 -8.04 29.90
N THR A 1108 27.34 -7.60 29.04
CA THR A 1108 26.37 -6.54 29.40
C THR A 1108 25.36 -7.04 30.44
N LEU A 1109 24.91 -8.29 30.31
CA LEU A 1109 24.01 -8.91 31.29
C LEU A 1109 24.73 -9.16 32.63
N ALA A 1110 25.98 -9.62 32.61
CA ALA A 1110 26.77 -9.79 33.82
C ALA A 1110 26.99 -8.46 34.58
N ALA A 1111 27.29 -7.37 33.85
CA ALA A 1111 27.41 -6.04 34.45
C ALA A 1111 26.08 -5.56 35.08
N ALA A 1112 24.94 -5.88 34.44
CA ALA A 1112 23.62 -5.57 34.98
C ALA A 1112 23.25 -6.45 36.19
N GLU A 1113 23.64 -7.72 36.19
CA GLU A 1113 23.45 -8.65 37.31
C GLU A 1113 24.24 -8.19 38.53
N GLU A 1114 25.50 -7.76 38.37
CA GLU A 1114 26.30 -7.22 39.47
C GLU A 1114 25.67 -5.99 40.13
N LEU A 1115 24.99 -5.14 39.34
CA LEU A 1115 24.22 -4.01 39.86
C LEU A 1115 22.94 -4.47 40.56
N ALA A 1116 22.26 -5.48 40.02
CA ALA A 1116 21.07 -6.07 40.65
C ALA A 1116 21.41 -6.72 42.00
N ASP A 1117 22.54 -7.41 42.11
CA ASP A 1117 23.06 -8.00 43.34
C ASP A 1117 23.39 -6.93 44.40
N ARG A 1118 23.73 -5.71 43.95
CA ARG A 1118 23.90 -4.52 44.80
C ARG A 1118 22.58 -3.79 45.09
N GLY A 1119 21.44 -4.38 44.77
CA GLY A 1119 20.10 -3.84 45.02
C GLY A 1119 19.65 -2.74 44.06
N ARG A 1120 20.29 -2.57 42.90
CA ARG A 1120 19.90 -1.58 41.89
C ARG A 1120 18.88 -2.14 40.91
N LYS A 1121 17.96 -1.29 40.44
CA LYS A 1121 16.99 -1.68 39.40
C LYS A 1121 17.69 -1.81 38.06
N THR A 1122 17.45 -2.92 37.38
CA THR A 1122 17.89 -3.15 36.00
C THR A 1122 16.72 -3.64 35.15
N ARG A 1123 16.70 -3.26 33.87
CA ARG A 1123 15.66 -3.68 32.92
C ARG A 1123 16.23 -3.78 31.52
N ARG A 1124 16.16 -4.98 30.94
CA ARG A 1124 16.56 -5.21 29.55
C ARG A 1124 15.64 -4.45 28.58
N ILE A 1125 16.23 -3.87 27.55
CA ILE A 1125 15.49 -3.19 26.46
C ILE A 1125 15.24 -4.24 25.35
N PRO A 1126 14.00 -4.38 24.85
CA PRO A 1126 13.68 -5.31 23.77
C PRO A 1126 14.13 -4.74 22.41
N VAL A 1127 15.42 -4.78 22.15
CA VAL A 1127 16.04 -4.38 20.88
C VAL A 1127 16.91 -5.51 20.33
N THR A 1128 17.04 -5.55 19.01
CA THR A 1128 17.74 -6.60 18.27
C THR A 1128 19.26 -6.43 18.25
N HIS A 1129 19.77 -5.24 18.56
CA HIS A 1129 21.19 -4.88 18.47
C HIS A 1129 21.65 -4.04 19.66
N ALA A 1130 22.97 -4.03 19.93
CA ALA A 1130 23.60 -3.18 20.93
C ALA A 1130 24.04 -1.83 20.33
N PHE A 1131 23.10 -0.90 20.17
CA PHE A 1131 23.37 0.45 19.66
C PHE A 1131 24.30 1.25 20.58
N HIS A 1132 25.04 2.23 20.03
CA HIS A 1132 25.97 3.07 20.78
C HIS A 1132 27.06 2.26 21.53
N SER A 1133 27.59 1.23 20.86
CA SER A 1133 28.59 0.31 21.40
C SER A 1133 29.60 -0.10 20.31
N PRO A 1134 30.73 -0.76 20.67
CA PRO A 1134 31.69 -1.30 19.69
C PRO A 1134 31.08 -2.21 18.63
N GLN A 1135 29.88 -2.79 18.88
CA GLN A 1135 29.19 -3.57 17.85
C GLN A 1135 28.79 -2.74 16.62
N MET A 1136 28.77 -1.41 16.72
CA MET A 1136 28.51 -0.50 15.62
C MET A 1136 29.73 -0.28 14.71
N ASP A 1137 30.95 -0.58 15.18
CA ASP A 1137 32.20 -0.30 14.47
C ASP A 1137 32.22 -0.80 13.00
N PRO A 1138 31.70 -2.01 12.66
CA PRO A 1138 31.76 -2.51 11.29
C PRO A 1138 31.01 -1.66 10.25
N MET A 1139 30.00 -0.87 10.66
CA MET A 1139 29.23 -0.05 9.73
C MET A 1139 29.72 1.40 9.59
N LEU A 1140 30.56 1.89 10.52
CA LEU A 1140 30.83 3.34 10.66
C LEU A 1140 31.47 3.95 9.42
N ALA A 1141 32.48 3.29 8.84
CA ALA A 1141 33.17 3.77 7.66
C ALA A 1141 32.23 3.88 6.44
N ARG A 1142 31.29 2.92 6.30
CA ARG A 1142 30.31 2.95 5.21
C ARG A 1142 29.26 4.04 5.43
N LEU A 1143 28.80 4.23 6.67
CA LEU A 1143 27.87 5.30 7.02
C LEU A 1143 28.48 6.69 6.78
N GLU A 1144 29.73 6.91 7.19
CA GLU A 1144 30.46 8.17 6.95
C GLU A 1144 30.63 8.43 5.45
N SER A 1145 31.01 7.41 4.68
CA SER A 1145 31.13 7.51 3.22
C SER A 1145 29.81 7.92 2.55
N ILE A 1146 28.68 7.36 2.99
CA ILE A 1146 27.36 7.74 2.46
C ILE A 1146 27.01 9.17 2.89
N ALA A 1147 27.23 9.52 4.15
CA ALA A 1147 26.98 10.86 4.65
C ALA A 1147 27.77 11.92 3.86
N HIS A 1148 29.02 11.63 3.44
CA HIS A 1148 29.81 12.54 2.61
C HIS A 1148 29.22 12.84 1.22
N THR A 1149 28.35 11.98 0.70
CA THR A 1149 27.68 12.21 -0.59
C THR A 1149 26.49 13.16 -0.48
N ILE A 1150 26.04 13.45 0.74
CA ILE A 1150 24.82 14.21 1.02
C ILE A 1150 25.21 15.63 1.43
N PRO A 1151 24.63 16.69 0.84
CA PRO A 1151 24.96 18.06 1.22
C PRO A 1151 24.47 18.42 2.63
N HIS A 1152 25.38 18.79 3.55
CA HIS A 1152 25.04 19.34 4.87
C HIS A 1152 24.97 20.86 4.84
N ARG A 1153 23.82 21.43 5.19
CA ARG A 1153 23.61 22.86 5.35
C ARG A 1153 23.77 23.28 6.81
N THR A 1154 24.12 24.55 7.04
CA THR A 1154 24.12 25.12 8.40
C THR A 1154 22.70 25.13 8.97
N PRO A 1155 22.51 24.63 10.21
CA PRO A 1155 21.23 24.71 10.92
C PRO A 1155 20.64 26.12 10.93
N VAL A 1156 19.38 26.27 10.50
CA VAL A 1156 18.61 27.51 10.63
C VAL A 1156 17.89 27.63 11.98
N ILE A 1157 17.75 26.50 12.69
CA ILE A 1157 17.31 26.43 14.08
C ILE A 1157 18.47 25.81 14.87
N PRO A 1158 18.94 26.41 15.98
CA PRO A 1158 20.01 25.84 16.78
C PRO A 1158 19.74 24.38 17.19
N LEU A 1159 20.64 23.48 16.77
CA LEU A 1159 20.62 22.06 17.09
C LEU A 1159 21.53 21.80 18.29
N ILE A 1160 20.97 21.36 19.43
CA ILE A 1160 21.76 20.88 20.57
C ILE A 1160 21.97 19.38 20.40
N SER A 1161 23.21 19.01 20.07
CA SER A 1161 23.63 17.64 19.78
C SER A 1161 23.65 16.80 21.06
N THR A 1162 23.08 15.59 21.01
CA THR A 1162 23.15 14.68 22.16
C THR A 1162 24.48 13.97 22.27
N LEU A 1163 25.36 14.10 21.26
CA LEU A 1163 26.72 13.59 21.30
C LEU A 1163 27.60 14.43 22.23
N SER A 1164 27.58 15.76 22.09
CA SER A 1164 28.41 16.65 22.92
C SER A 1164 27.64 17.32 24.06
N GLY A 1165 26.32 17.42 23.95
CA GLY A 1165 25.47 18.22 24.83
C GLY A 1165 25.57 19.73 24.60
N GLU A 1166 26.14 20.16 23.48
CA GLU A 1166 26.30 21.57 23.08
C GLU A 1166 25.62 21.83 21.73
N GLU A 1167 25.57 23.10 21.33
CA GLU A 1167 25.11 23.49 19.99
C GLU A 1167 26.14 23.09 18.93
N GLU A 1168 25.69 22.41 17.87
CA GLU A 1168 26.58 21.90 16.82
C GLU A 1168 26.04 22.13 15.41
N THR A 1169 26.97 22.31 14.46
CA THR A 1169 26.71 22.20 13.02
C THR A 1169 27.25 20.86 12.56
N PRO A 1170 26.40 19.84 12.39
CA PRO A 1170 26.87 18.48 12.14
C PRO A 1170 27.40 18.34 10.71
N ASP A 1171 28.54 17.68 10.56
CA ASP A 1171 29.13 17.28 9.28
C ASP A 1171 28.87 15.79 8.99
N ALA A 1172 29.45 15.25 7.92
CA ALA A 1172 29.29 13.83 7.57
C ALA A 1172 29.81 12.87 8.66
N ARG A 1173 30.93 13.22 9.32
CA ARG A 1173 31.59 12.41 10.34
C ARG A 1173 30.79 12.37 11.65
N HIS A 1174 30.03 13.43 11.93
CA HIS A 1174 29.10 13.51 13.05
C HIS A 1174 28.24 12.25 13.18
N TRP A 1175 27.61 11.82 12.09
CA TRP A 1175 26.60 10.75 12.10
C TRP A 1175 27.19 9.37 12.39
N ALA A 1176 28.40 9.10 11.90
CA ALA A 1176 29.12 7.88 12.24
C ALA A 1176 29.56 7.90 13.72
N THR A 1177 30.06 9.04 14.20
CA THR A 1177 30.44 9.21 15.61
C THR A 1177 29.22 9.06 16.53
N GLN A 1178 28.11 9.67 16.17
CA GLN A 1178 26.84 9.65 16.91
C GLN A 1178 26.25 8.24 17.02
N ALA A 1179 26.33 7.44 15.96
CA ALA A 1179 25.87 6.05 15.96
C ALA A 1179 26.64 5.16 16.94
N ARG A 1180 27.90 5.51 17.25
CA ARG A 1180 28.83 4.73 18.07
C ARG A 1180 28.93 5.23 19.53
N SER A 1181 28.80 6.53 19.74
CA SER A 1181 29.07 7.18 21.01
C SER A 1181 27.84 7.29 21.91
N THR A 1182 28.08 7.55 23.20
CA THR A 1182 27.07 7.75 24.23
C THR A 1182 26.13 8.92 23.92
N VAL A 1183 24.82 8.73 24.16
CA VAL A 1183 23.80 9.78 24.10
C VAL A 1183 23.73 10.53 25.44
N HIS A 1184 24.16 11.79 25.48
CA HIS A 1184 24.21 12.65 26.66
C HIS A 1184 22.94 13.50 26.84
N PHE A 1185 21.79 12.85 27.02
CA PHE A 1185 20.50 13.54 27.12
C PHE A 1185 20.38 14.47 28.34
N THR A 1186 20.87 14.05 29.52
CA THR A 1186 20.88 14.90 30.73
C THR A 1186 21.65 16.21 30.50
N LYS A 1187 22.82 16.13 29.85
CA LYS A 1187 23.64 17.30 29.53
C LYS A 1187 22.90 18.22 28.56
N THR A 1188 22.28 17.65 27.53
CA THR A 1188 21.48 18.37 26.53
C THR A 1188 20.35 19.19 27.18
N LEU A 1189 19.61 18.60 28.13
CA LEU A 1189 18.58 19.31 28.87
C LEU A 1189 19.14 20.44 29.75
N ALA A 1190 20.28 20.21 30.41
CA ALA A 1190 20.95 21.24 31.20
C ALA A 1190 21.37 22.45 30.33
N THR A 1191 21.89 22.20 29.13
CA THR A 1191 22.22 23.25 28.16
C THR A 1191 20.97 24.01 27.71
N LEU A 1192 19.90 23.31 27.31
CA LEU A 1192 18.65 23.94 26.87
C LEU A 1192 18.02 24.80 27.98
N THR A 1193 17.95 24.27 29.20
CA THR A 1193 17.43 25.03 30.36
C THR A 1193 18.31 26.22 30.73
N GLY A 1194 19.64 26.08 30.65
CA GLY A 1194 20.59 27.19 30.84
C GLY A 1194 20.44 28.29 29.79
N ARG A 1195 19.93 27.96 28.60
CA ARG A 1195 19.59 28.91 27.53
C ARG A 1195 18.17 29.50 27.61
N GLY A 1196 17.46 29.26 28.72
CA GLY A 1196 16.15 29.86 28.97
C GLY A 1196 14.98 29.10 28.32
N VAL A 1197 15.17 27.85 27.90
CA VAL A 1197 14.06 27.00 27.45
C VAL A 1197 13.19 26.61 28.66
N GLU A 1198 11.89 26.92 28.56
CA GLU A 1198 10.89 26.60 29.59
C GLU A 1198 9.91 25.52 29.14
N THR A 1199 9.73 25.35 27.83
CA THR A 1199 8.79 24.40 27.23
C THR A 1199 9.50 23.43 26.30
N PHE A 1200 9.31 22.15 26.55
CA PHE A 1200 9.81 21.05 25.73
C PHE A 1200 8.65 20.32 25.07
N VAL A 1201 8.65 20.23 23.75
CA VAL A 1201 7.62 19.53 22.98
C VAL A 1201 8.23 18.27 22.40
N GLU A 1202 7.71 17.11 22.78
CA GLU A 1202 8.18 15.83 22.25
C GLU A 1202 7.43 15.48 20.96
N LEU A 1203 8.18 15.25 19.89
CA LEU A 1203 7.70 14.74 18.62
C LEU A 1203 8.08 13.25 18.54
N GLY A 1204 7.05 12.40 18.60
CA GLY A 1204 7.21 10.96 18.72
C GLY A 1204 5.88 10.24 18.91
N PRO A 1205 5.83 8.93 18.64
CA PRO A 1205 4.63 8.11 18.81
C PRO A 1205 4.29 7.75 20.27
N ASP A 1206 5.15 8.10 21.23
CA ASP A 1206 4.94 7.97 22.68
C ASP A 1206 5.58 9.17 23.44
N ALA A 1207 5.33 9.28 24.74
CA ALA A 1207 5.78 10.33 25.66
C ALA A 1207 7.05 9.95 26.45
N VAL A 1208 8.04 9.31 25.80
CA VAL A 1208 9.26 8.79 26.46
C VAL A 1208 10.14 9.93 26.96
N LEU A 1209 10.47 10.88 26.09
CA LEU A 1209 11.32 12.02 26.41
C LEU A 1209 10.60 13.00 27.33
N THR A 1210 9.28 13.10 27.28
CA THR A 1210 8.46 13.90 28.20
C THR A 1210 8.66 13.41 29.63
N ARG A 1211 8.60 12.10 29.86
CA ARG A 1211 8.87 11.49 31.19
C ARG A 1211 10.31 11.75 31.63
N MET A 1212 11.27 11.58 30.72
CA MET A 1212 12.69 11.83 31.01
C MET A 1212 12.97 13.31 31.33
N THR A 1213 12.37 14.24 30.60
CA THR A 1213 12.50 15.68 30.84
C THR A 1213 11.91 16.08 32.18
N ARG A 1214 10.72 15.58 32.55
CA ARG A 1214 10.14 15.85 33.87
C ARG A 1214 11.01 15.35 35.03
N ASN A 1215 11.70 14.23 34.84
CA ASN A 1215 12.61 13.70 35.86
C ASN A 1215 13.90 14.51 36.01
N ASN A 1216 14.41 15.07 34.90
CA ASN A 1216 15.67 15.84 34.89
C ASN A 1216 15.46 17.34 35.17
N ALA A 1217 14.30 17.87 34.80
CA ALA A 1217 13.97 19.29 34.88
C ALA A 1217 12.49 19.45 35.32
N PRO A 1218 12.17 19.11 36.59
CA PRO A 1218 10.79 19.08 37.09
C PRO A 1218 10.08 20.44 37.07
N ASP A 1219 10.84 21.54 37.09
CA ASP A 1219 10.31 22.91 37.04
C ASP A 1219 9.98 23.37 35.60
N ARG A 1220 10.17 22.51 34.59
CA ARG A 1220 9.96 22.83 33.18
C ARG A 1220 8.73 22.12 32.63
N VAL A 1221 8.11 22.70 31.61
CA VAL A 1221 6.91 22.13 30.98
C VAL A 1221 7.34 21.15 29.89
N ALA A 1222 6.83 19.92 29.95
CA ALA A 1222 7.04 18.91 28.91
C ALA A 1222 5.70 18.45 28.33
N VAL A 1223 5.54 18.61 27.01
CA VAL A 1223 4.31 18.39 26.25
C VAL A 1223 4.52 17.26 25.22
N PRO A 1224 3.85 16.10 25.38
CA PRO A 1224 3.88 15.06 24.36
C PRO A 1224 2.88 15.36 23.25
N THR A 1225 3.23 15.00 22.02
CA THR A 1225 2.30 15.06 20.86
C THR A 1225 1.51 13.76 20.68
N MET A 1226 2.09 12.62 21.03
CA MET A 1226 1.41 11.33 21.15
C MET A 1226 1.84 10.62 22.45
N ALA A 1227 1.01 9.72 22.94
CA ALA A 1227 1.31 8.94 24.15
C ALA A 1227 0.75 7.53 23.98
N ASP A 1228 1.52 6.53 24.40
CA ASP A 1228 1.07 5.14 24.41
C ASP A 1228 -0.22 4.99 25.24
N ARG A 1229 -1.12 4.11 24.79
CA ARG A 1229 -2.43 3.83 25.41
C ARG A 1229 -3.37 5.04 25.56
N GLN A 1230 -3.19 6.09 24.76
CA GLN A 1230 -4.10 7.22 24.65
C GLN A 1230 -4.47 7.43 23.18
N PRO A 1231 -5.71 7.84 22.85
CA PRO A 1231 -6.04 8.23 21.48
C PRO A 1231 -5.13 9.37 21.02
N GLU A 1232 -4.62 9.26 19.80
CA GLU A 1232 -3.61 10.18 19.25
C GLU A 1232 -4.22 11.58 19.09
N THR A 1233 -5.45 11.63 18.57
CA THR A 1233 -6.22 12.87 18.40
C THR A 1233 -6.48 13.59 19.72
N SER A 1234 -6.76 12.84 20.79
CA SER A 1234 -6.95 13.39 22.14
C SER A 1234 -5.65 13.96 22.72
N THR A 1235 -4.53 13.29 22.49
CA THR A 1235 -3.22 13.76 22.97
C THR A 1235 -2.81 15.05 22.26
N VAL A 1236 -2.97 15.09 20.94
CA VAL A 1236 -2.73 16.28 20.11
C VAL A 1236 -3.63 17.45 20.52
N ALA A 1237 -4.92 17.23 20.80
CA ALA A 1237 -5.82 18.27 21.26
C ALA A 1237 -5.40 18.88 22.61
N ARG A 1238 -4.93 18.05 23.55
CA ARG A 1238 -4.36 18.51 24.83
C ARG A 1238 -3.05 19.27 24.62
N ALA A 1239 -2.20 18.79 23.71
CA ALA A 1239 -0.96 19.48 23.35
C ALA A 1239 -1.25 20.86 22.75
N PHE A 1240 -2.19 20.97 21.83
CA PHE A 1240 -2.62 22.23 21.23
C PHE A 1240 -3.15 23.22 22.27
N GLY A 1241 -4.05 22.78 23.17
CA GLY A 1241 -4.54 23.61 24.27
C GLY A 1241 -3.43 24.07 25.21
N ARG A 1242 -2.48 23.19 25.54
CA ARG A 1242 -1.34 23.53 26.40
C ARG A 1242 -0.41 24.53 25.72
N LEU A 1243 -0.06 24.33 24.45
CA LEU A 1243 0.78 25.26 23.67
C LEU A 1243 0.11 26.63 23.51
N PHE A 1244 -1.22 26.66 23.35
CA PHE A 1244 -1.98 27.91 23.38
C PHE A 1244 -1.82 28.64 24.72
N THR A 1245 -1.99 27.94 25.86
CA THR A 1245 -1.85 28.57 27.19
C THR A 1245 -0.44 29.11 27.46
N LEU A 1246 0.58 28.51 26.84
CA LEU A 1246 1.98 28.92 26.98
C LEU A 1246 2.39 30.05 26.04
N GLY A 1247 1.50 30.48 25.11
CA GLY A 1247 1.84 31.54 24.16
C GLY A 1247 2.41 31.07 22.83
N SER A 1248 2.62 29.76 22.64
CA SER A 1248 3.39 29.23 21.51
C SER A 1248 2.58 29.09 20.22
N THR A 1249 1.26 28.99 20.31
CA THR A 1249 0.36 28.89 19.13
C THR A 1249 0.08 30.27 18.55
N ARG A 1250 0.32 30.43 17.23
CA ARG A 1250 0.07 31.69 16.51
C ARG A 1250 -1.19 31.67 15.67
N ASP A 1251 -1.59 30.49 15.18
CA ASP A 1251 -2.84 30.28 14.48
C ASP A 1251 -3.75 29.37 15.31
N THR A 1252 -4.72 29.98 15.98
CA THR A 1252 -5.70 29.29 16.82
C THR A 1252 -6.78 28.59 16.02
N LEU A 1253 -7.01 28.97 14.75
CA LEU A 1253 -8.02 28.37 13.88
C LEU A 1253 -7.52 27.13 13.15
N ALA A 1254 -6.21 27.01 12.93
CA ALA A 1254 -5.58 25.90 12.18
C ALA A 1254 -5.88 24.49 12.71
N PHE A 1255 -6.23 24.35 13.99
CA PHE A 1255 -6.63 23.06 14.58
C PHE A 1255 -8.06 22.64 14.19
N PHE A 1256 -8.95 23.59 13.91
CA PHE A 1256 -10.37 23.36 13.75
C PHE A 1256 -10.74 23.24 12.25
N PRO A 1257 -11.56 22.25 11.87
CA PRO A 1257 -12.10 22.17 10.52
C PRO A 1257 -13.00 23.39 10.23
N ALA A 1258 -13.21 23.68 8.95
CA ALA A 1258 -14.09 24.76 8.52
C ALA A 1258 -15.56 24.41 8.85
N VAL A 1259 -16.06 24.98 9.94
CA VAL A 1259 -17.48 24.93 10.34
C VAL A 1259 -18.00 26.37 10.53
N PRO A 1260 -19.32 26.63 10.37
CA PRO A 1260 -19.88 27.95 10.58
C PRO A 1260 -19.64 28.45 12.01
N GLU A 1261 -19.30 29.74 12.16
CA GLU A 1261 -19.22 30.39 13.48
C GLU A 1261 -20.63 30.59 14.06
N ILE A 1262 -20.72 30.51 15.39
CA ILE A 1262 -21.99 30.71 16.09
C ILE A 1262 -22.11 32.19 16.53
N PRO A 1263 -23.30 32.78 16.43
CA PRO A 1263 -23.52 34.12 16.96
C PRO A 1263 -23.47 34.06 18.49
N LEU A 1264 -22.47 34.69 19.08
CA LEU A 1264 -22.44 34.93 20.53
C LEU A 1264 -23.18 36.23 20.84
N PRO A 1265 -24.06 36.28 21.85
CA PRO A 1265 -24.75 37.50 22.22
C PRO A 1265 -23.75 38.59 22.66
N ASP A 1266 -24.08 39.85 22.43
CA ASP A 1266 -23.23 40.96 22.87
C ASP A 1266 -23.07 40.92 24.39
N ARG A 1267 -21.81 40.91 24.85
CA ARG A 1267 -21.48 41.06 26.26
C ARG A 1267 -21.89 42.48 26.68
N GLU A 1268 -22.68 42.61 27.75
CA GLU A 1268 -22.98 43.94 28.30
C GLU A 1268 -21.66 44.71 28.56
N PRO A 1269 -21.53 45.95 28.07
CA PRO A 1269 -20.29 46.70 28.22
C PRO A 1269 -20.00 46.93 29.70
N HIS A 1270 -18.81 46.51 30.11
CA HIS A 1270 -18.28 46.74 31.45
C HIS A 1270 -18.39 48.23 31.82
N ARG A 1271 -19.18 48.54 32.84
CA ARG A 1271 -19.07 49.83 33.54
C ARG A 1271 -17.65 49.89 34.11
N ARG A 1272 -16.80 50.74 33.56
CA ARG A 1272 -15.51 51.09 34.15
C ARG A 1272 -15.74 51.55 35.60
N SER A 1273 -15.47 50.71 36.58
CA SER A 1273 -15.21 51.15 37.95
C SER A 1273 -13.76 51.66 38.00
N ALA A 1274 -13.59 52.84 38.60
CA ALA A 1274 -12.34 53.57 38.76
C ALA A 1274 -11.23 52.80 39.47
#